data_AF-A0A9W6FAI0-F1
#
_entry.id   AF-A0A9W6FAI0-F1
#
_cell.length_a   1.000
_cell.length_b   1.000
_cell.length_c   1.000
_cell.angle_alpha   90.00
_cell.angle_beta   90.00
_cell.angle_gamma   90.00
#
_symmetry.space_group_name_H-M   'P 1'
#
loop_
_entity.id
_entity.type
_entity.pdbx_description
1 polymer ?
#
loop_
_entity_poly.entity_id
_entity_poly.type
_entity_poly.pdbx_seq_one_letter_code
_entity_poly.pdbx_strand_id
1 'polypeptide(L)'
;MTATSIETTPTTPTTSSLPLVPQVAAPAVGPELARSWLLVNGAQAERFAAARASAADVVVLDIEDSVAPKDKERARRNVISWLDARDEHGEQHHAWVRVNGFGTQWWEEDLRALAGVRGLDGVMLAMVESPEHVTRTAELLKDTRIVALVETARGVQHLQAIAGARSTYRLGFGLGDFRRDTGFGENPMTLAYTRSQFTIASRAANLPGPIDGPAVGALGPKLAEATSVTLEFGMTGKLCLMPEQTATVNEGLSPSLSELSWATEFLQEFDADGGEIRNGSDLPRLARAKKILGLAGAFGLSIPEGYDVHFEAPTDTAALPVALSAALLATGCSALAPDGGRETADRVAAALGAGSVQELSFGDVEGPSAQKQYERITAPLGEAAPAVEVSAVEDTGQEDRREATLSWSWDLPGVAQDWAYDSVLPLVRTGSGDWSAEWSPAVVHPGLAEGEALRARTVAADRGDILGADGETLVTERPIRRVGIDRSQLDGADPEEAARRLAEAVDIDADAYAEAVGQAGPEAFVEAVPLRLEDFRELDAAEMEAVPGLLVVEDELPLAPSRGFAADLLGGVAEATAEDVADSGGELAPGTAIGRGGVQERFDDRLRGTPGVVVEEVGDESAAGEPLFEVPAQAGEPVAVTLDRGLQATAGELLAGIESPSAVVAVRPSTGELVASANGPGSEGYSTALLGRYAPGSTFKVVTALGMLRQGDTPGTVVQCPPSTTAAGVRVDNVESYPAEFTGSITLTEALAHSCNTTFVDQHDRIDQAELAEAAAALGIGVPAELSVPAFWGEVPREEPPAQHAAAMFGQGRTLVSPLSMAGLTASVAAGELVTPRLVSTEGLLDEDAATRPGPEEPLTAEEAEQLRTMMRAVVSSGHLGVLQGLEPDTAIGKTGTAEFGDEDPPRTHSWVIAEHEDLAVAVFVEDGGLGSDGSTPSAAADHRTTEEFPVPETVPTTTARTKIGVVGAGSVGSSLAYAVLIKGVAQEVALYDLAGDRVRAEGLDLAHGAMFTPSSRVTGSDDVAVLAGSDVVFVTAGAKQRPGQTRMELAGANAAILEQLMPRLVEQAPEAVYVLVTNPCDVLTVIAQKLTGLPTERVMSSGTVLDTSRLRWLLAEEGGVSTTSVHATIVGEHGDTEFPLWSNANIGQIPLRDWTVEGRRPFTDERLDEITHRTINAAYTVIQGKGATNYAIGLAGARVAEAVLRDEHAVLPVSTVLDDYRGISGVALSVPSIVARRGVVERLAVPMDEQELAMLHRSAEAIRATLASIGY
;
A
#
# COMPACT_ATOMS: atom_id res chain seq x y z
N MET A 1 -28.63 59.40 35.87
CA MET A 1 -27.31 58.75 35.74
C MET A 1 -27.49 57.28 36.03
N THR A 2 -27.45 56.45 34.99
CA THR A 2 -26.74 55.16 34.88
C THR A 2 -27.06 54.62 33.49
N ALA A 3 -26.02 54.36 32.72
CA ALA A 3 -26.07 53.93 31.33
C ALA A 3 -25.78 52.42 31.25
N THR A 4 -26.57 51.70 30.46
CA THR A 4 -26.24 50.35 29.98
C THR A 4 -26.74 50.26 28.55
N SER A 5 -25.81 50.08 27.61
CA SER A 5 -26.07 49.93 26.17
C SER A 5 -26.22 48.44 25.86
N ILE A 6 -27.25 48.10 25.09
CA ILE A 6 -27.57 46.76 24.60
C ILE A 6 -27.12 46.68 23.15
N GLU A 7 -26.33 45.67 22.81
CA GLU A 7 -26.01 45.27 21.44
C GLU A 7 -26.76 43.97 21.10
N THR A 8 -27.42 43.94 19.96
CA THR A 8 -28.26 42.85 19.44
C THR A 8 -27.62 42.24 18.20
N THR A 9 -27.46 40.92 18.19
CA THR A 9 -27.13 40.12 17.00
C THR A 9 -28.26 39.14 16.66
N PRO A 10 -28.49 38.82 15.36
CA PRO A 10 -29.67 38.14 14.87
C PRO A 10 -29.56 36.61 14.94
N THR A 11 -30.70 35.96 15.16
CA THR A 11 -30.88 34.51 15.23
C THR A 11 -31.14 33.90 13.85
N THR A 12 -30.27 32.97 13.44
CA THR A 12 -30.45 32.05 12.30
C THR A 12 -31.41 30.91 12.69
N PRO A 13 -32.27 30.40 11.78
CA PRO A 13 -33.16 29.27 12.09
C PRO A 13 -32.38 27.95 12.00
N THR A 14 -32.16 27.29 13.13
CA THR A 14 -31.73 25.89 13.19
C THR A 14 -32.90 24.96 12.85
N THR A 15 -32.73 24.10 11.84
CA THR A 15 -33.50 22.86 11.70
C THR A 15 -33.25 21.98 12.94
N SER A 16 -34.15 22.07 13.91
CA SER A 16 -34.17 21.22 15.10
C SER A 16 -34.64 19.82 14.71
N SER A 17 -33.72 18.86 14.57
CA SER A 17 -34.05 17.45 14.83
C SER A 17 -34.43 17.35 16.31
N LEU A 18 -35.66 16.93 16.61
CA LEU A 18 -36.04 16.61 17.99
C LEU A 18 -35.12 15.49 18.51
N PRO A 19 -34.49 15.62 19.69
CA PRO A 19 -33.64 14.57 20.22
C PRO A 19 -34.47 13.32 20.58
N LEU A 20 -33.90 12.14 20.36
CA LEU A 20 -34.46 10.88 20.85
C LEU A 20 -34.63 10.95 22.37
N VAL A 21 -35.82 10.64 22.88
CA VAL A 21 -36.12 10.72 24.32
C VAL A 21 -35.80 9.37 24.97
N PRO A 22 -34.87 9.30 25.92
CA PRO A 22 -34.64 8.09 26.70
C PRO A 22 -35.87 7.81 27.57
N GLN A 23 -36.47 6.62 27.44
CA GLN A 23 -37.53 6.20 28.36
C GLN A 23 -36.94 5.36 29.49
N VAL A 24 -36.99 5.90 30.71
CA VAL A 24 -36.57 5.22 31.95
C VAL A 24 -35.04 4.98 31.98
N ALA A 25 -34.46 4.75 33.17
CA ALA A 25 -33.04 4.39 33.29
C ALA A 25 -32.74 3.18 32.40
N ALA A 26 -32.08 3.42 31.25
CA ALA A 26 -31.78 2.39 30.28
C ALA A 26 -30.98 1.26 30.96
N PRO A 27 -31.22 -0.01 30.60
CA PRO A 27 -30.35 -1.10 31.03
C PRO A 27 -28.91 -0.78 30.64
N ALA A 28 -27.94 -1.14 31.49
CA ALA A 28 -26.53 -0.88 31.21
C ALA A 28 -26.15 -1.52 29.86
N VAL A 29 -25.66 -0.72 28.91
CA VAL A 29 -25.25 -1.17 27.59
C VAL A 29 -24.08 -2.14 27.73
N GLY A 30 -24.23 -3.34 27.17
CA GLY A 30 -23.17 -4.36 27.20
C GLY A 30 -21.95 -3.94 26.36
N PRO A 31 -20.72 -4.36 26.72
CA PRO A 31 -19.50 -3.98 26.01
C PRO A 31 -19.46 -4.41 24.53
N GLU A 32 -20.26 -5.39 24.13
CA GLU A 32 -20.45 -5.81 22.74
C GLU A 32 -21.24 -4.81 21.90
N LEU A 33 -22.07 -3.97 22.53
CA LEU A 33 -22.84 -2.90 21.91
C LEU A 33 -22.34 -1.49 22.29
N ALA A 34 -21.33 -1.40 23.16
CA ALA A 34 -20.82 -0.13 23.64
C ALA A 34 -20.29 0.74 22.50
N ARG A 35 -20.82 1.96 22.42
CA ARG A 35 -20.52 2.97 21.41
C ARG A 35 -19.39 3.88 21.85
N SER A 36 -19.40 4.36 23.09
CA SER A 36 -18.34 5.21 23.65
C SER A 36 -17.45 4.45 24.64
N TRP A 37 -16.14 4.58 24.44
CA TRP A 37 -15.09 3.96 25.26
C TRP A 37 -14.19 5.05 25.85
N LEU A 38 -14.49 5.52 27.06
CA LEU A 38 -13.81 6.64 27.69
C LEU A 38 -12.51 6.20 28.37
N LEU A 39 -11.37 6.68 27.86
CA LEU A 39 -10.05 6.48 28.49
C LEU A 39 -9.85 7.48 29.64
N VAL A 40 -9.44 6.98 30.80
CA VAL A 40 -9.21 7.79 32.01
C VAL A 40 -7.84 7.46 32.60
N ASN A 41 -7.00 8.48 32.75
CA ASN A 41 -5.65 8.32 33.29
C ASN A 41 -5.65 7.67 34.68
N GLY A 42 -5.05 6.48 34.78
CA GLY A 42 -5.02 5.66 36.00
C GLY A 42 -4.25 6.30 37.15
N ALA A 43 -3.36 7.26 36.88
CA ALA A 43 -2.65 8.00 37.92
C ALA A 43 -3.54 9.08 38.60
N GLN A 44 -4.70 9.40 38.03
CA GLN A 44 -5.62 10.47 38.44
C GLN A 44 -6.90 9.90 39.05
N ALA A 45 -6.78 9.26 40.22
CA ALA A 45 -7.87 8.54 40.89
C ALA A 45 -9.10 9.41 41.20
N GLU A 46 -8.90 10.72 41.37
CA GLU A 46 -9.97 11.70 41.60
C GLU A 46 -10.96 11.80 40.43
N ARG A 47 -10.59 11.34 39.22
CA ARG A 47 -11.44 11.39 38.02
C ARG A 47 -12.31 10.15 37.84
N PHE A 48 -12.05 9.06 38.54
CA PHE A 48 -12.72 7.77 38.30
C PHE A 48 -14.24 7.84 38.57
N ALA A 49 -14.64 8.49 39.67
CA ALA A 49 -16.05 8.65 40.02
C ALA A 49 -16.80 9.51 38.98
N ALA A 50 -16.18 10.59 38.51
CA ALA A 50 -16.77 11.46 37.49
C ALA A 50 -16.90 10.74 36.14
N ALA A 51 -15.88 9.96 35.74
CA ALA A 51 -15.93 9.16 34.53
C ALA A 51 -17.04 8.10 34.58
N ARG A 52 -17.21 7.42 35.73
CA ARG A 52 -18.28 6.44 35.93
C ARG A 52 -19.68 7.07 35.89
N ALA A 53 -19.82 8.32 36.30
CA ALA A 53 -21.07 9.07 36.25
C ALA A 53 -21.34 9.75 34.89
N SER A 54 -20.41 9.64 33.93
CA SER A 54 -20.56 10.22 32.59
C SER A 54 -21.53 9.41 31.72
N ALA A 55 -21.79 9.89 30.50
CA ALA A 55 -22.58 9.16 29.52
C ALA A 55 -21.79 8.04 28.81
N ALA A 56 -20.56 7.73 29.23
CA ALA A 56 -19.77 6.64 28.64
C ALA A 56 -20.49 5.29 28.77
N ASP A 57 -20.59 4.53 27.67
CA ASP A 57 -21.06 3.15 27.71
C ASP A 57 -20.02 2.27 28.43
N VAL A 58 -18.72 2.49 28.15
CA VAL A 58 -17.60 1.82 28.83
C VAL A 58 -16.56 2.84 29.32
N VAL A 59 -16.10 2.67 30.56
CA VAL A 59 -14.96 3.40 31.13
C VAL A 59 -13.74 2.47 31.16
N VAL A 60 -12.62 2.97 30.63
CA VAL A 60 -11.33 2.28 30.59
C VAL A 60 -10.33 3.06 31.43
N LEU A 61 -9.89 2.46 32.54
CA LEU A 61 -8.84 3.03 33.38
C LEU A 61 -7.48 2.73 32.75
N ASP A 62 -6.78 3.76 32.34
CA ASP A 62 -5.60 3.66 31.51
C ASP A 62 -4.31 3.68 32.35
N ILE A 63 -3.57 2.58 32.37
CA ILE A 63 -2.24 2.49 33.01
C ILE A 63 -1.09 2.48 31.99
N GLU A 64 -1.42 2.81 30.73
CA GLU A 64 -0.56 2.78 29.56
C GLU A 64 -0.21 4.23 29.12
N ASP A 65 -0.51 4.71 27.91
CA ASP A 65 0.09 5.94 27.35
C ASP A 65 -0.23 7.22 28.12
N SER A 66 -1.41 7.33 28.74
CA SER A 66 -1.69 8.55 29.51
C SER A 66 -0.85 8.65 30.78
N VAL A 67 -0.16 7.57 31.18
CA VAL A 67 0.62 7.50 32.41
C VAL A 67 2.13 7.55 32.10
N ALA A 68 2.78 8.61 32.56
CA ALA A 68 4.24 8.72 32.47
C ALA A 68 4.95 7.55 33.19
N PRO A 69 6.12 7.08 32.73
CA PRO A 69 6.82 5.91 33.30
C PRO A 69 6.99 5.95 34.83
N LYS A 70 7.34 7.12 35.39
CA LYS A 70 7.51 7.32 36.84
C LYS A 70 6.23 7.11 37.66
N ASP A 71 5.07 7.17 37.02
CA ASP A 71 3.75 7.11 37.66
C ASP A 71 3.02 5.78 37.42
N LYS A 72 3.60 4.84 36.65
CA LYS A 72 3.00 3.53 36.32
C LYS A 72 2.62 2.72 37.56
N GLU A 73 3.50 2.68 38.56
CA GLU A 73 3.23 1.98 39.83
C GLU A 73 2.09 2.66 40.62
N ARG A 74 2.06 4.01 40.64
CA ARG A 74 0.96 4.77 41.27
C ARG A 74 -0.36 4.47 40.56
N ALA A 75 -0.37 4.47 39.23
CA ALA A 75 -1.56 4.20 38.43
C ALA A 75 -2.13 2.80 38.70
N ARG A 76 -1.28 1.76 38.69
CA ARG A 76 -1.69 0.39 39.06
C ARG A 76 -2.33 0.33 40.45
N ARG A 77 -1.69 0.93 41.46
CA ARG A 77 -2.22 0.95 42.84
C ARG A 77 -3.58 1.65 42.93
N ASN A 78 -3.73 2.79 42.26
CA ASN A 78 -4.97 3.54 42.23
C ASN A 78 -6.11 2.72 41.61
N VAL A 79 -5.85 2.14 40.43
CA VAL A 79 -6.82 1.33 39.69
C VAL A 79 -7.25 0.10 40.51
N ILE A 80 -6.30 -0.66 41.04
CA ILE A 80 -6.60 -1.84 41.86
C ILE A 80 -7.38 -1.46 43.11
N SER A 81 -6.94 -0.43 43.83
CA SER A 81 -7.61 0.02 45.05
C SER A 81 -9.04 0.48 44.77
N TRP A 82 -9.29 1.13 43.64
CA TRP A 82 -10.63 1.55 43.27
C TRP A 82 -11.49 0.36 42.84
N LEU A 83 -10.98 -0.53 42.00
CA LEU A 83 -11.70 -1.72 41.54
C LEU A 83 -12.02 -2.70 42.66
N ASP A 84 -11.23 -2.77 43.73
CA ASP A 84 -11.53 -3.61 44.91
C ASP A 84 -12.44 -2.92 45.93
N ALA A 85 -12.56 -1.59 45.87
CA ALA A 85 -13.43 -0.83 46.75
C ALA A 85 -14.91 -0.99 46.36
N ARG A 86 -15.78 -0.66 47.31
CA ARG A 86 -17.22 -0.56 47.11
C ARG A 86 -17.63 0.90 47.18
N ASP A 87 -18.63 1.25 46.38
CA ASP A 87 -19.20 2.59 46.39
C ASP A 87 -20.00 2.86 47.67
N GLU A 88 -20.57 4.06 47.78
CA GLU A 88 -21.37 4.48 48.93
C GLU A 88 -22.66 3.66 49.14
N HIS A 89 -23.11 2.95 48.11
CA HIS A 89 -24.27 2.05 48.13
C HIS A 89 -23.88 0.59 48.42
N GLY A 90 -22.58 0.30 48.56
CA GLY A 90 -22.04 -1.04 48.78
C GLY A 90 -21.87 -1.86 47.52
N GLU A 91 -22.03 -1.27 46.34
CA GLU A 91 -21.83 -1.94 45.04
C GLU A 91 -20.34 -1.98 44.67
N GLN A 92 -19.93 -3.03 43.97
CA GLN A 92 -18.56 -3.18 43.51
C GLN A 92 -18.28 -2.18 42.38
N HIS A 93 -17.11 -1.54 42.39
CA HIS A 93 -16.67 -0.76 41.23
C HIS A 93 -16.28 -1.69 40.08
N HIS A 94 -16.70 -1.31 38.86
CA HIS A 94 -16.50 -2.08 37.63
C HIS A 94 -15.90 -1.17 36.55
N ALA A 95 -14.81 -1.60 35.92
CA ALA A 95 -14.24 -0.95 34.75
C ALA A 95 -13.35 -1.88 33.93
N TRP A 96 -13.07 -1.45 32.69
CA TRP A 96 -12.01 -2.00 31.87
C TRP A 96 -10.68 -1.34 32.21
N VAL A 97 -9.56 -1.99 31.90
CA VAL A 97 -8.22 -1.44 32.14
C VAL A 97 -7.39 -1.51 30.85
N ARG A 98 -6.80 -0.40 30.40
CA ARG A 98 -5.81 -0.41 29.31
C ARG A 98 -4.44 -0.72 29.87
N VAL A 99 -3.84 -1.82 29.43
CA VAL A 99 -2.54 -2.35 29.92
C VAL A 99 -1.45 -2.14 28.89
N ASN A 100 -0.20 -2.11 29.34
CA ASN A 100 0.97 -1.88 28.50
C ASN A 100 1.16 -3.02 27.47
N GLY A 101 1.75 -2.69 26.32
CA GLY A 101 1.94 -3.61 25.21
C GLY A 101 2.84 -4.82 25.53
N PHE A 102 2.58 -5.94 24.85
CA PHE A 102 3.32 -7.19 25.03
C PHE A 102 4.84 -7.00 24.86
N GLY A 103 5.64 -7.65 25.70
CA GLY A 103 7.11 -7.55 25.66
C GLY A 103 7.70 -6.33 26.36
N THR A 104 6.89 -5.35 26.77
CA THR A 104 7.35 -4.24 27.62
C THR A 104 7.64 -4.71 29.05
N GLN A 105 8.54 -4.02 29.75
CA GLN A 105 8.84 -4.31 31.17
C GLN A 105 7.60 -4.19 32.08
N TRP A 106 6.57 -3.44 31.65
CA TRP A 106 5.37 -3.18 32.44
C TRP A 106 4.27 -4.22 32.23
N TRP A 107 4.15 -4.80 31.03
CA TRP A 107 3.05 -5.70 30.66
C TRP A 107 2.85 -6.84 31.65
N GLU A 108 3.90 -7.59 31.96
CA GLU A 108 3.77 -8.73 32.86
C GLU A 108 3.44 -8.30 34.30
N GLU A 109 3.93 -7.13 34.73
CA GLU A 109 3.61 -6.58 36.03
C GLU A 109 2.16 -6.08 36.13
N ASP A 110 1.62 -5.50 35.06
CA ASP A 110 0.22 -5.08 34.95
C ASP A 110 -0.69 -6.29 35.10
N LEU A 111 -0.45 -7.34 34.31
CA LEU A 111 -1.28 -8.55 34.31
C LEU A 111 -1.23 -9.26 35.66
N ARG A 112 -0.04 -9.40 36.27
CA ARG A 112 0.07 -9.99 37.62
C ARG A 112 -0.66 -9.18 38.68
N ALA A 113 -0.64 -7.85 38.58
CA ALA A 113 -1.29 -6.99 39.55
C ALA A 113 -2.83 -6.98 39.40
N LEU A 114 -3.32 -7.15 38.17
CA LEU A 114 -4.76 -7.23 37.86
C LEU A 114 -5.34 -8.63 38.09
N ALA A 115 -4.51 -9.67 38.16
CA ALA A 115 -4.96 -11.03 38.39
C ALA A 115 -5.73 -11.18 39.71
N GLY A 116 -7.01 -11.53 39.61
CA GLY A 116 -7.89 -11.74 40.77
C GLY A 116 -8.58 -10.48 41.32
N VAL A 117 -8.41 -9.32 40.66
CA VAL A 117 -9.15 -8.09 41.00
C VAL A 117 -10.63 -8.26 40.65
N ARG A 118 -11.52 -8.08 41.64
CA ARG A 118 -12.94 -8.43 41.52
C ARG A 118 -13.76 -7.52 40.61
N GLY A 119 -13.36 -6.25 40.49
CA GLY A 119 -14.04 -5.25 39.67
C GLY A 119 -13.62 -5.20 38.20
N LEU A 120 -12.70 -6.07 37.76
CA LEU A 120 -12.14 -6.02 36.41
C LEU A 120 -13.12 -6.64 35.40
N ASP A 121 -13.65 -5.82 34.49
CA ASP A 121 -14.57 -6.31 33.44
C ASP A 121 -13.85 -6.86 32.20
N GLY A 122 -12.62 -6.39 31.96
CA GLY A 122 -11.80 -6.77 30.83
C GLY A 122 -10.56 -5.88 30.69
N VAL A 123 -9.67 -6.24 29.76
CA VAL A 123 -8.48 -5.43 29.46
C VAL A 123 -8.45 -4.99 28.00
N MET A 124 -7.90 -3.81 27.77
CA MET A 124 -7.50 -3.33 26.45
C MET A 124 -5.99 -3.46 26.35
N LEU A 125 -5.50 -4.37 25.52
CA LEU A 125 -4.08 -4.65 25.34
C LEU A 125 -3.53 -3.74 24.24
N ALA A 126 -2.59 -2.87 24.58
CA ALA A 126 -1.92 -1.97 23.65
C ALA A 126 -0.94 -2.70 22.71
N MET A 127 -0.63 -2.08 21.57
CA MET A 127 0.36 -2.51 20.57
C MET A 127 0.29 -4.00 20.22
N VAL A 128 -0.90 -4.50 19.87
CA VAL A 128 -1.07 -5.89 19.45
C VAL A 128 -0.60 -6.07 18.01
N GLU A 129 0.53 -6.78 17.84
CA GLU A 129 1.10 -7.09 16.52
C GLU A 129 0.94 -8.54 16.09
N SER A 130 0.52 -9.43 16.99
CA SER A 130 0.39 -10.87 16.72
C SER A 130 -0.69 -11.52 17.60
N PRO A 131 -1.28 -12.66 17.16
CA PRO A 131 -2.21 -13.43 17.98
C PRO A 131 -1.57 -14.01 19.26
N GLU A 132 -0.24 -14.18 19.27
CA GLU A 132 0.47 -14.63 20.47
C GLU A 132 0.36 -13.61 21.61
N HIS A 133 0.38 -12.30 21.31
CA HIS A 133 0.26 -11.26 22.36
C HIS A 133 -1.05 -11.41 23.14
N VAL A 134 -2.15 -11.67 22.42
CA VAL A 134 -3.47 -11.92 23.02
C VAL A 134 -3.48 -13.24 23.79
N THR A 135 -2.91 -14.29 23.21
CA THR A 135 -2.89 -15.64 23.81
C THR A 135 -2.13 -15.63 25.13
N ARG A 136 -0.94 -15.04 25.16
CA ARG A 136 -0.10 -14.91 26.37
C ARG A 136 -0.74 -14.04 27.43
N THR A 137 -1.39 -12.95 27.02
CA THR A 137 -2.13 -12.09 27.95
C THR A 137 -3.28 -12.86 28.61
N ALA A 138 -4.00 -13.68 27.85
CA ALA A 138 -5.08 -14.53 28.37
C ALA A 138 -4.59 -15.66 29.27
N GLU A 139 -3.36 -16.16 29.08
CA GLU A 139 -2.76 -17.16 29.97
C GLU A 139 -2.54 -16.61 31.39
N LEU A 140 -2.17 -15.32 31.49
CA LEU A 140 -1.92 -14.62 32.76
C LEU A 140 -3.19 -14.04 33.39
N LEU A 141 -4.14 -13.57 32.57
CA LEU A 141 -5.47 -13.11 33.00
C LEU A 141 -6.57 -14.07 32.54
N LYS A 142 -6.67 -15.22 33.22
CA LYS A 142 -7.66 -16.25 32.89
C LYS A 142 -9.08 -15.69 32.96
N ASP A 143 -9.93 -16.12 32.04
CA ASP A 143 -11.34 -15.75 31.93
C ASP A 143 -11.61 -14.24 31.74
N THR A 144 -10.58 -13.45 31.40
CA THR A 144 -10.69 -12.00 31.14
C THR A 144 -10.86 -11.73 29.65
N ARG A 145 -11.77 -10.83 29.29
CA ARG A 145 -12.00 -10.40 27.89
C ARG A 145 -10.90 -9.43 27.46
N ILE A 146 -10.40 -9.57 26.24
CA ILE A 146 -9.31 -8.73 25.71
C ILE A 146 -9.80 -7.93 24.49
N VAL A 147 -9.81 -6.61 24.60
CA VAL A 147 -9.81 -5.73 23.42
C VAL A 147 -8.38 -5.68 22.89
N ALA A 148 -8.16 -6.16 21.67
CA ALA A 148 -6.87 -6.07 21.01
C ALA A 148 -6.76 -4.69 20.35
N LEU A 149 -6.02 -3.78 20.98
CA LEU A 149 -5.73 -2.46 20.41
C LEU A 149 -4.56 -2.62 19.44
N VAL A 150 -4.86 -2.49 18.15
CA VAL A 150 -3.89 -2.64 17.06
C VAL A 150 -3.49 -1.25 16.58
N GLU A 151 -2.18 -1.00 16.59
CA GLU A 151 -1.62 0.35 16.60
C GLU A 151 -0.37 0.47 15.72
N THR A 152 -0.01 -0.58 14.97
CA THR A 152 1.19 -0.61 14.12
C THR A 152 0.85 -1.20 12.75
N ALA A 153 1.63 -0.86 11.73
CA ALA A 153 1.59 -1.43 10.39
C ALA A 153 1.66 -2.96 10.44
N ARG A 154 2.56 -3.50 11.27
CA ARG A 154 2.69 -4.94 11.47
C ARG A 154 1.42 -5.55 12.07
N GLY A 155 0.83 -4.91 13.07
CA GLY A 155 -0.44 -5.37 13.63
C GLY A 155 -1.58 -5.32 12.60
N VAL A 156 -1.63 -4.30 11.75
CA VAL A 156 -2.61 -4.21 10.66
C VAL A 156 -2.41 -5.31 9.62
N GLN A 157 -1.18 -5.67 9.27
CA GLN A 157 -0.91 -6.81 8.38
C GLN A 157 -1.37 -8.15 8.99
N HIS A 158 -1.42 -8.26 10.32
CA HIS A 158 -1.85 -9.47 11.04
C HIS A 158 -3.30 -9.41 11.57
N LEU A 159 -4.11 -8.45 11.13
CA LEU A 159 -5.43 -8.16 11.71
C LEU A 159 -6.35 -9.39 11.77
N GLN A 160 -6.40 -10.18 10.70
CA GLN A 160 -7.24 -11.39 10.64
C GLN A 160 -6.79 -12.47 11.63
N ALA A 161 -5.48 -12.66 11.77
CA ALA A 161 -4.93 -13.62 12.72
C ALA A 161 -5.17 -13.19 14.17
N ILE A 162 -4.99 -11.89 14.46
CA ILE A 162 -5.28 -11.28 15.76
C ILE A 162 -6.77 -11.40 16.10
N ALA A 163 -7.65 -11.09 15.16
CA ALA A 163 -9.10 -11.23 15.31
C ALA A 163 -9.51 -12.68 15.58
N GLY A 164 -8.86 -13.65 14.91
CA GLY A 164 -9.11 -15.08 15.08
C GLY A 164 -8.57 -15.69 16.38
N ALA A 165 -7.75 -14.96 17.15
CA ALA A 165 -7.25 -15.47 18.43
C ALA A 165 -8.41 -15.65 19.44
N ARG A 166 -8.47 -16.83 20.07
CA ARG A 166 -9.62 -17.28 20.88
C ARG A 166 -10.07 -16.29 21.97
N SER A 167 -9.13 -15.54 22.54
CA SER A 167 -9.40 -14.61 23.64
C SER A 167 -9.62 -13.17 23.19
N THR A 168 -9.54 -12.89 21.88
CA THR A 168 -9.88 -11.59 21.31
C THR A 168 -11.38 -11.38 21.43
N TYR A 169 -11.78 -10.37 22.19
CA TYR A 169 -13.18 -10.02 22.40
C TYR A 169 -13.66 -8.98 21.39
N ARG A 170 -12.82 -8.00 21.06
CA ARG A 170 -13.11 -6.91 20.11
C ARG A 170 -11.79 -6.31 19.62
N LEU A 171 -11.78 -5.79 18.40
CA LEU A 171 -10.62 -5.03 17.88
C LEU A 171 -10.78 -3.55 18.21
N GLY A 172 -9.69 -2.88 18.54
CA GLY A 172 -9.60 -1.43 18.64
C GLY A 172 -8.52 -0.88 17.72
N PHE A 173 -8.78 0.27 17.10
CA PHE A 173 -7.82 0.96 16.25
C PHE A 173 -7.10 2.06 17.03
N GLY A 174 -5.84 1.83 17.38
CA GLY A 174 -4.98 2.84 17.99
C GLY A 174 -4.49 3.83 16.95
N LEU A 175 -5.38 4.73 16.55
CA LEU A 175 -5.17 5.65 15.43
C LEU A 175 -3.92 6.52 15.58
N GLY A 176 -3.64 7.01 16.79
CA GLY A 176 -2.51 7.92 17.05
C GLY A 176 -1.16 7.25 16.85
N ASP A 177 -0.96 6.09 17.46
CA ASP A 177 0.26 5.28 17.32
C ASP A 177 0.40 4.71 15.91
N PHE A 178 -0.69 4.25 15.29
CA PHE A 178 -0.64 3.77 13.92
C PHE A 178 -0.19 4.85 12.94
N ARG A 179 -0.68 6.08 13.11
CA ARG A 179 -0.23 7.22 12.30
C ARG A 179 1.22 7.60 12.57
N ARG A 180 1.68 7.48 13.81
CA ARG A 180 3.11 7.67 14.15
C ARG A 180 3.99 6.60 13.51
N ASP A 181 3.54 5.35 13.50
CA ASP A 181 4.25 4.21 12.92
C ASP A 181 4.29 4.24 11.38
N THR A 182 3.21 4.70 10.75
CA THR A 182 3.08 4.71 9.27
C THR A 182 3.36 6.05 8.61
N GLY A 183 3.32 7.15 9.35
CA GLY A 183 3.36 8.51 8.80
C GLY A 183 2.04 8.98 8.18
N PHE A 184 0.93 8.24 8.34
CA PHE A 184 -0.35 8.59 7.71
C PHE A 184 -0.98 9.88 8.29
N GLY A 185 -1.57 10.69 7.40
CA GLY A 185 -2.29 11.92 7.74
C GLY A 185 -3.63 11.68 8.45
N GLU A 186 -4.31 12.77 8.85
CA GLU A 186 -5.61 12.74 9.54
C GLU A 186 -6.81 12.58 8.61
N ASN A 187 -6.60 12.73 7.30
CA ASN A 187 -7.68 12.64 6.32
C ASN A 187 -8.38 11.27 6.44
N PRO A 188 -9.73 11.24 6.63
CA PRO A 188 -10.51 10.02 6.68
C PRO A 188 -10.20 9.03 5.55
N MET A 189 -9.96 9.53 4.33
CA MET A 189 -9.67 8.73 3.15
C MET A 189 -8.31 8.02 3.24
N THR A 190 -7.28 8.69 3.77
CA THR A 190 -5.95 8.08 4.01
C THR A 190 -6.04 6.85 4.92
N LEU A 191 -7.03 6.83 5.82
CA LEU A 191 -7.25 5.75 6.79
C LEU A 191 -8.39 4.81 6.38
N ALA A 192 -9.05 5.06 5.24
CA ALA A 192 -10.21 4.31 4.77
C ALA A 192 -9.89 2.83 4.57
N TYR A 193 -8.74 2.54 3.94
CA TYR A 193 -8.27 1.17 3.76
C TYR A 193 -8.09 0.47 5.11
N THR A 194 -7.38 1.11 6.05
CA THR A 194 -7.14 0.54 7.38
C THR A 194 -8.44 0.30 8.13
N ARG A 195 -9.35 1.28 8.20
CA ARG A 195 -10.66 1.12 8.87
C ARG A 195 -11.50 0.00 8.25
N SER A 196 -11.47 -0.13 6.93
CA SER A 196 -12.14 -1.22 6.20
C SER A 196 -11.59 -2.59 6.62
N GLN A 197 -10.27 -2.73 6.76
CA GLN A 197 -9.64 -3.96 7.25
C GLN A 197 -10.11 -4.34 8.66
N PHE A 198 -10.24 -3.37 9.58
CA PHE A 198 -10.77 -3.61 10.93
C PHE A 198 -12.18 -4.17 10.93
N THR A 199 -13.06 -3.60 10.12
CA THR A 199 -14.44 -4.07 10.02
C THR A 199 -14.51 -5.46 9.38
N ILE A 200 -13.78 -5.69 8.29
CA ILE A 200 -13.74 -6.99 7.60
C ILE A 200 -13.18 -8.08 8.52
N ALA A 201 -12.03 -7.85 9.17
CA ALA A 201 -11.41 -8.84 10.05
C ALA A 201 -12.30 -9.15 11.27
N SER A 202 -12.91 -8.13 11.88
CA SER A 202 -13.85 -8.32 12.98
C SER A 202 -15.05 -9.18 12.56
N ARG A 203 -15.68 -8.87 11.42
CA ARG A 203 -16.83 -9.64 10.92
C ARG A 203 -16.46 -11.07 10.51
N ALA A 204 -15.31 -11.26 9.86
CA ALA A 204 -14.82 -12.58 9.49
C ALA A 204 -14.56 -13.48 10.72
N ALA A 205 -14.14 -12.89 11.84
CA ALA A 205 -13.92 -13.59 13.10
C ALA A 205 -15.19 -13.69 13.99
N ASN A 206 -16.36 -13.25 13.52
CA ASN A 206 -17.62 -13.16 14.29
C ASN A 206 -17.50 -12.32 15.58
N LEU A 207 -16.69 -11.26 15.56
CA LEU A 207 -16.54 -10.32 16.66
C LEU A 207 -17.52 -9.13 16.54
N PRO A 208 -17.78 -8.39 17.64
CA PRO A 208 -18.47 -7.11 17.59
C PRO A 208 -17.70 -6.10 16.71
N GLY A 209 -18.44 -5.16 16.08
CA GLY A 209 -17.82 -4.16 15.21
C GLY A 209 -16.69 -3.42 15.91
N PRO A 210 -15.57 -3.12 15.23
CA PRO A 210 -14.37 -2.60 15.87
C PRO A 210 -14.60 -1.24 16.55
N ILE A 211 -13.67 -0.87 17.43
CA ILE A 211 -13.62 0.45 18.10
C ILE A 211 -12.66 1.34 17.32
N ASP A 212 -13.12 2.48 16.83
CA ASP A 212 -12.30 3.47 16.13
C ASP A 212 -11.52 4.36 17.10
N GLY A 213 -10.45 4.96 16.60
CA GLY A 213 -9.56 5.83 17.38
C GLY A 213 -10.23 7.13 17.83
N PRO A 214 -9.63 7.83 18.81
CA PRO A 214 -10.19 9.06 19.36
C PRO A 214 -10.07 10.23 18.38
N ALA A 215 -11.08 11.09 18.38
CA ALA A 215 -10.99 12.40 17.73
C ALA A 215 -10.36 13.40 18.72
N VAL A 216 -9.03 13.52 18.66
CA VAL A 216 -8.25 14.32 19.61
C VAL A 216 -8.66 15.79 19.54
N GLY A 217 -9.06 16.37 20.67
CA GLY A 217 -9.48 17.79 20.76
C GLY A 217 -10.82 18.12 20.09
N ALA A 218 -11.51 17.17 19.47
CA ALA A 218 -12.77 17.41 18.77
C ALA A 218 -13.97 17.47 19.72
N LEU A 219 -14.82 18.49 19.54
CA LEU A 219 -16.11 18.68 20.20
C LEU A 219 -17.12 19.24 19.18
N GLY A 220 -18.42 19.11 19.49
CA GLY A 220 -19.49 19.67 18.65
C GLY A 220 -19.48 19.10 17.23
N PRO A 221 -19.61 19.94 16.17
CA PRO A 221 -19.69 19.46 14.78
C PRO A 221 -18.52 18.58 14.34
N LYS A 222 -17.28 18.93 14.70
CA LYS A 222 -16.08 18.14 14.35
C LYS A 222 -16.12 16.73 14.95
N LEU A 223 -16.68 16.58 16.14
CA LEU A 223 -16.85 15.27 16.75
C LEU A 223 -17.97 14.47 16.08
N ALA A 224 -19.05 15.14 15.67
CA ALA A 224 -20.15 14.50 14.94
C ALA A 224 -19.67 13.98 13.58
N GLU A 225 -18.89 14.77 12.84
CA GLU A 225 -18.27 14.39 11.57
C GLU A 225 -17.32 13.18 11.74
N ALA A 226 -16.40 13.25 12.70
CA ALA A 226 -15.50 12.14 13.01
C ALA A 226 -16.24 10.87 13.49
N THR A 227 -17.44 11.02 14.06
CA THR A 227 -18.31 9.90 14.44
C THR A 227 -19.07 9.35 13.24
N SER A 228 -19.46 10.20 12.28
CA SER A 228 -20.06 9.78 11.01
C SER A 228 -19.10 8.89 10.23
N VAL A 229 -17.83 9.28 10.14
CA VAL A 229 -16.77 8.46 9.53
C VAL A 229 -16.66 7.09 10.21
N THR A 230 -16.70 7.05 11.55
CA THR A 230 -16.70 5.78 12.29
C THR A 230 -17.87 4.87 11.88
N LEU A 231 -19.07 5.44 11.76
CA LEU A 231 -20.28 4.71 11.36
C LEU A 231 -20.20 4.20 9.92
N GLU A 232 -19.71 5.05 9.01
CA GLU A 232 -19.58 4.78 7.57
C GLU A 232 -18.69 3.56 7.28
N PHE A 233 -17.56 3.43 7.98
CA PHE A 233 -16.67 2.27 7.86
C PHE A 233 -17.17 1.03 8.62
N GLY A 234 -18.41 1.03 9.14
CA GLY A 234 -19.04 -0.10 9.82
C GLY A 234 -18.48 -0.41 11.21
N MET A 235 -17.71 0.52 11.77
CA MET A 235 -17.19 0.45 13.13
C MET A 235 -18.29 0.85 14.12
N THR A 236 -18.37 0.17 15.26
CA THR A 236 -19.52 0.31 16.19
C THR A 236 -19.12 0.82 17.57
N GLY A 237 -17.92 1.37 17.69
CA GLY A 237 -17.45 2.02 18.90
C GLY A 237 -16.39 3.07 18.56
N LYS A 238 -16.18 4.04 19.45
CA LYS A 238 -15.14 5.06 19.33
C LYS A 238 -14.49 5.34 20.68
N LEU A 239 -13.18 5.51 20.69
CA LEU A 239 -12.44 5.96 21.87
C LEU A 239 -12.77 7.43 22.18
N CYS A 240 -13.04 7.73 23.44
CA CYS A 240 -13.25 9.08 23.95
C CYS A 240 -12.13 9.43 24.94
N LEU A 241 -11.66 10.67 24.91
CA LEU A 241 -10.63 11.17 25.83
C LEU A 241 -11.21 12.07 26.92
N MET A 242 -12.41 12.62 26.68
CA MET A 242 -13.10 13.51 27.62
C MET A 242 -14.56 13.07 27.82
N PRO A 243 -15.13 13.15 29.04
CA PRO A 243 -16.53 12.81 29.32
C PRO A 243 -17.52 13.51 28.40
N GLU A 244 -17.25 14.76 28.01
CA GLU A 244 -18.11 15.59 27.17
C GLU A 244 -18.30 15.02 25.75
N GLN A 245 -17.38 14.16 25.29
CA GLN A 245 -17.47 13.53 23.96
C GLN A 245 -18.48 12.36 23.92
N THR A 246 -18.73 11.74 25.07
CA THR A 246 -19.43 10.45 25.15
C THR A 246 -20.88 10.52 24.68
N ALA A 247 -21.60 11.60 24.98
CA ALA A 247 -22.99 11.78 24.57
C ALA A 247 -23.11 11.91 23.04
N THR A 248 -22.28 12.75 22.41
CA THR A 248 -22.27 12.93 20.94
C THR A 248 -21.89 11.64 20.21
N VAL A 249 -20.89 10.91 20.71
CA VAL A 249 -20.51 9.60 20.13
C VAL A 249 -21.65 8.58 20.26
N ASN A 250 -22.30 8.51 21.42
CA ASN A 250 -23.43 7.61 21.63
C ASN A 250 -24.59 7.95 20.70
N GLU A 251 -24.91 9.23 20.51
CA GLU A 251 -25.95 9.68 19.59
C GLU A 251 -25.59 9.35 18.14
N GLY A 252 -24.40 9.69 17.68
CA GLY A 252 -23.97 9.45 16.28
C GLY A 252 -23.82 7.98 15.89
N LEU A 253 -23.56 7.09 16.86
CA LEU A 253 -23.50 5.62 16.64
C LEU A 253 -24.81 4.89 16.99
N SER A 254 -25.89 5.63 17.23
CA SER A 254 -27.24 5.06 17.44
C SER A 254 -28.04 5.04 16.15
N PRO A 255 -29.04 4.14 16.02
CA PRO A 255 -30.02 4.25 14.94
C PRO A 255 -30.69 5.62 14.95
N SER A 256 -30.80 6.24 13.78
CA SER A 256 -31.45 7.54 13.62
C SER A 256 -32.98 7.41 13.78
N LEU A 257 -33.66 8.54 14.03
CA LEU A 257 -35.13 8.58 14.06
C LEU A 257 -35.75 8.06 12.75
N SER A 258 -35.14 8.37 11.61
CA SER A 258 -35.61 7.90 10.30
C SER A 258 -35.54 6.38 10.16
N GLU A 259 -34.45 5.76 10.65
CA GLU A 259 -34.28 4.31 10.64
C GLU A 259 -35.26 3.61 11.59
N LEU A 260 -35.55 4.22 12.74
CA LEU A 260 -36.54 3.71 13.69
C LEU A 260 -37.96 3.76 13.13
N SER A 261 -38.33 4.88 12.48
CA SER A 261 -39.64 5.02 11.82
C SER A 261 -39.79 3.96 10.73
N TRP A 262 -38.82 3.89 9.81
CA TRP A 262 -38.80 2.92 8.74
C TRP A 262 -38.90 1.47 9.24
N ALA A 263 -38.10 1.10 10.25
CA ALA A 263 -38.10 -0.26 10.78
C ALA A 263 -39.44 -0.62 11.46
N THR A 264 -40.08 0.36 12.11
CA THR A 264 -41.37 0.19 12.78
C THR A 264 -42.49 0.06 11.75
N GLU A 265 -42.56 0.96 10.77
CA GLU A 265 -43.53 0.94 9.68
C GLU A 265 -43.43 -0.35 8.86
N PHE A 266 -42.20 -0.73 8.46
CA PHE A 266 -41.97 -1.95 7.70
C PHE A 266 -42.47 -3.20 8.44
N LEU A 267 -42.22 -3.33 9.75
CA LEU A 267 -42.73 -4.47 10.52
C LEU A 267 -44.25 -4.44 10.69
N GLN A 268 -44.85 -3.26 10.87
CA GLN A 268 -46.30 -3.11 10.96
C GLN A 268 -46.98 -3.50 9.64
N GLU A 269 -46.45 -3.07 8.50
CA GLU A 269 -46.93 -3.46 7.17
C GLU A 269 -46.71 -4.96 6.90
N PHE A 270 -45.53 -5.47 7.24
CA PHE A 270 -45.20 -6.89 7.08
C PHE A 270 -46.14 -7.79 7.91
N ASP A 271 -46.45 -7.41 9.15
CA ASP A 271 -47.38 -8.12 10.01
C ASP A 271 -48.84 -7.95 9.56
N ALA A 272 -49.24 -6.76 9.08
CA ALA A 272 -50.58 -6.50 8.55
C ALA A 272 -50.90 -7.33 7.31
N ASP A 273 -49.89 -7.62 6.49
CA ASP A 273 -49.99 -8.47 5.30
C ASP A 273 -49.79 -9.97 5.61
N GLY A 274 -49.85 -10.36 6.89
CA GLY A 274 -49.86 -11.77 7.32
C GLY A 274 -48.48 -12.39 7.56
N GLY A 275 -47.39 -11.62 7.50
CA GLY A 275 -46.03 -12.07 7.79
C GLY A 275 -45.42 -12.99 6.72
N GLU A 276 -45.99 -13.02 5.51
CA GLU A 276 -45.49 -13.85 4.41
C GLU A 276 -44.36 -13.15 3.64
N ILE A 277 -43.28 -13.90 3.38
CA ILE A 277 -42.15 -13.47 2.54
C ILE A 277 -42.62 -13.46 1.07
N ARG A 278 -42.67 -12.29 0.44
CA ARG A 278 -43.20 -12.11 -0.93
C ARG A 278 -42.11 -12.28 -1.97
N ASN A 279 -40.90 -11.81 -1.68
CA ASN A 279 -39.76 -11.93 -2.59
C ASN A 279 -38.42 -12.00 -1.82
N GLY A 280 -37.32 -12.21 -2.56
CA GLY A 280 -35.98 -12.36 -1.98
C GLY A 280 -35.44 -11.14 -1.22
N SER A 281 -36.03 -9.96 -1.38
CA SER A 281 -35.61 -8.72 -0.69
C SER A 281 -36.24 -8.53 0.70
N ASP A 282 -37.33 -9.25 1.02
CA ASP A 282 -38.01 -9.12 2.31
C ASP A 282 -37.18 -9.71 3.47
N LEU A 283 -36.43 -10.78 3.21
CA LEU A 283 -35.57 -11.42 4.21
C LEU A 283 -34.45 -10.48 4.72
N PRO A 284 -33.66 -9.83 3.83
CA PRO A 284 -32.71 -8.79 4.23
C PRO A 284 -33.35 -7.60 4.95
N ARG A 285 -34.49 -7.09 4.46
CA ARG A 285 -35.20 -5.96 5.06
C ARG A 285 -35.72 -6.28 6.46
N LEU A 286 -36.26 -7.48 6.67
CA LEU A 286 -36.69 -7.98 7.97
C LEU A 286 -35.52 -8.13 8.95
N ALA A 287 -34.38 -8.63 8.48
CA ALA A 287 -33.18 -8.72 9.30
C ALA A 287 -32.66 -7.32 9.71
N ARG A 288 -32.67 -6.36 8.78
CA ARG A 288 -32.29 -4.96 9.04
C ARG A 288 -33.24 -4.28 10.03
N ALA A 289 -34.55 -4.39 9.83
CA ALA A 289 -35.55 -3.79 10.73
C ALA A 289 -35.46 -4.37 12.15
N LYS A 290 -35.34 -5.70 12.29
CA LYS A 290 -35.15 -6.36 13.59
C LYS A 290 -33.85 -5.92 14.28
N LYS A 291 -32.77 -5.74 13.52
CA LYS A 291 -31.48 -5.26 14.04
C LYS A 291 -31.59 -3.83 14.56
N ILE A 292 -32.22 -2.92 13.79
CA ILE A 292 -32.44 -1.52 14.18
C ILE A 292 -33.24 -1.43 15.48
N LEU A 293 -34.39 -2.11 15.55
CA LEU A 293 -35.23 -2.08 16.75
C LEU A 293 -34.59 -2.79 17.94
N GLY A 294 -33.81 -3.85 17.69
CA GLY A 294 -33.01 -4.52 18.72
C GLY A 294 -31.98 -3.58 19.35
N LEU A 295 -31.25 -2.81 18.52
CA LEU A 295 -30.30 -1.80 18.99
C LEU A 295 -31.02 -0.65 19.72
N ALA A 296 -32.14 -0.18 19.18
CA ALA A 296 -32.97 0.86 19.82
C ALA A 296 -33.39 0.45 21.23
N GLY A 297 -33.86 -0.79 21.39
CA GLY A 297 -34.21 -1.35 22.69
C GLY A 297 -33.01 -1.47 23.63
N ALA A 298 -31.85 -1.90 23.12
CA ALA A 298 -30.61 -1.97 23.91
C ALA A 298 -30.12 -0.59 24.38
N PHE A 299 -30.33 0.45 23.58
CA PHE A 299 -29.92 1.83 23.89
C PHE A 299 -31.00 2.65 24.60
N GLY A 300 -32.20 2.11 24.82
CA GLY A 300 -33.32 2.81 25.46
C GLY A 300 -33.94 3.93 24.61
N LEU A 301 -33.88 3.80 23.29
CA LEU A 301 -34.36 4.80 22.32
C LEU A 301 -35.83 4.53 21.95
N SER A 302 -36.63 5.59 21.86
CA SER A 302 -38.04 5.52 21.45
C SER A 302 -38.42 6.68 20.54
N ILE A 303 -39.41 6.46 19.66
CA ILE A 303 -39.99 7.50 18.80
C ILE A 303 -40.90 8.39 19.68
N PRO A 304 -40.73 9.72 19.68
CA PRO A 304 -41.60 10.62 20.44
C PRO A 304 -43.08 10.50 20.05
N GLU A 305 -44.01 10.58 21.02
CA GLU A 305 -45.46 10.60 20.75
C GLU A 305 -45.83 11.77 19.81
N GLY A 306 -46.44 11.45 18.66
CA GLY A 306 -46.88 12.43 17.65
C GLY A 306 -45.92 12.67 16.49
N TYR A 307 -44.84 11.88 16.37
CA TYR A 307 -43.93 11.90 15.23
C TYR A 307 -44.40 10.89 14.17
N ASP A 308 -45.23 11.33 13.22
CA ASP A 308 -45.61 10.58 12.00
C ASP A 308 -44.81 11.16 10.83
N VAL A 309 -43.91 10.38 10.23
CA VAL A 309 -43.25 10.77 8.99
C VAL A 309 -43.30 9.60 8.01
N HIS A 310 -44.25 9.65 7.08
CA HIS A 310 -44.30 8.73 5.95
C HIS A 310 -43.11 9.02 5.02
N PHE A 311 -42.21 8.06 4.88
CA PHE A 311 -41.18 8.07 3.83
C PHE A 311 -41.27 6.80 2.99
N GLU A 312 -41.29 6.96 1.67
CA GLU A 312 -41.10 5.83 0.75
C GLU A 312 -39.69 5.23 0.96
N ALA A 313 -39.61 3.90 0.99
CA ALA A 313 -38.36 3.18 1.20
C ALA A 313 -37.29 3.57 0.16
N PRO A 314 -36.01 3.67 0.56
CA PRO A 314 -34.93 3.99 -0.38
C PRO A 314 -34.79 2.86 -1.39
N THR A 315 -34.91 3.19 -2.68
CA THR A 315 -34.45 2.36 -3.78
C THR A 315 -32.98 2.67 -4.03
N ASP A 316 -32.18 1.63 -4.29
CA ASP A 316 -30.75 1.75 -4.62
C ASP A 316 -30.56 2.59 -5.88
N THR A 317 -30.39 3.90 -5.73
CA THR A 317 -29.74 4.83 -6.67
C THR A 317 -29.55 6.16 -5.97
N ALA A 318 -28.32 6.67 -5.96
CA ALA A 318 -27.97 7.97 -5.41
C ALA A 318 -28.65 9.10 -6.20
N ALA A 319 -29.35 10.00 -5.50
CA ALA A 319 -29.66 11.35 -5.95
C ALA A 319 -30.01 12.23 -4.73
N LEU A 320 -29.33 13.37 -4.60
CA LEU A 320 -29.63 14.43 -3.62
C LEU A 320 -31.09 14.91 -3.76
N PRO A 321 -31.81 15.24 -2.67
CA PRO A 321 -32.99 16.06 -2.77
C PRO A 321 -32.68 17.53 -2.45
N VAL A 322 -32.92 18.37 -3.45
CA VAL A 322 -33.18 19.80 -3.36
C VAL A 322 -34.38 20.01 -2.41
N ALA A 323 -34.17 20.77 -1.34
CA ALA A 323 -35.23 21.20 -0.45
C ALA A 323 -35.85 22.50 -0.99
N LEU A 324 -37.10 22.46 -1.47
CA LEU A 324 -37.96 23.64 -1.51
C LEU A 324 -39.45 23.26 -1.31
N SER A 325 -39.87 23.39 -0.06
CA SER A 325 -41.10 24.07 0.39
C SER A 325 -42.44 23.75 -0.31
N ALA A 326 -43.18 22.77 0.24
CA ALA A 326 -44.65 22.73 0.17
C ALA A 326 -45.24 22.96 1.57
N ALA A 327 -45.38 24.23 1.97
CA ALA A 327 -46.17 24.62 3.12
C ALA A 327 -46.90 25.95 2.87
N LEU A 328 -48.15 25.87 2.41
CA LEU A 328 -49.15 26.90 2.66
C LEU A 328 -50.47 26.21 2.98
N LEU A 329 -50.60 25.84 4.26
CA LEU A 329 -51.89 25.58 4.88
C LEU A 329 -52.68 26.89 4.99
N ALA A 330 -53.95 26.78 4.59
CA ALA A 330 -55.08 27.60 4.95
C ALA A 330 -54.87 28.49 6.19
N THR A 331 -54.75 29.80 5.97
CA THR A 331 -55.18 30.81 6.94
C THR A 331 -56.28 31.64 6.29
N GLY A 332 -57.48 31.49 6.83
CA GLY A 332 -58.63 32.26 6.42
C GLY A 332 -58.54 33.73 6.85
N CYS A 333 -59.01 34.59 5.96
CA CYS A 333 -59.53 35.93 6.18
C CYS A 333 -58.54 37.01 6.66
N SER A 334 -58.01 37.76 5.69
CA SER A 334 -58.04 39.23 5.76
C SER A 334 -58.15 39.83 4.35
N ALA A 335 -58.97 40.86 4.21
CA ALA A 335 -59.35 41.48 2.95
C ALA A 335 -58.23 42.38 2.38
N LEU A 336 -57.76 42.11 1.15
CA LEU A 336 -56.89 43.00 0.37
C LEU A 336 -57.18 42.87 -1.15
N ALA A 337 -56.75 43.88 -1.91
CA ALA A 337 -57.08 44.25 -3.30
C ALA A 337 -57.06 43.12 -4.37
N PRO A 338 -57.73 43.28 -5.53
CA PRO A 338 -57.63 42.33 -6.65
C PRO A 338 -56.17 42.15 -7.05
N ASP A 339 -55.73 40.90 -7.12
CA ASP A 339 -54.36 40.52 -7.45
C ASP A 339 -53.94 41.09 -8.82
N GLY A 340 -52.82 41.79 -8.86
CA GLY A 340 -52.28 42.50 -10.02
C GLY A 340 -51.50 41.61 -10.97
N GLY A 341 -51.65 40.28 -10.87
CA GLY A 341 -50.92 39.28 -11.65
C GLY A 341 -49.62 38.82 -10.99
N ARG A 342 -49.27 39.35 -9.81
CA ARG A 342 -48.04 39.03 -9.09
C ARG A 342 -47.98 37.56 -8.66
N GLU A 343 -49.08 37.00 -8.16
CA GLU A 343 -49.14 35.58 -7.77
C GLU A 343 -48.85 34.65 -8.96
N THR A 344 -49.32 35.02 -10.16
CA THR A 344 -49.05 34.24 -11.37
C THR A 344 -47.59 34.35 -11.81
N ALA A 345 -47.00 35.55 -11.74
CA ALA A 345 -45.59 35.74 -12.02
C ALA A 345 -44.69 34.98 -11.04
N ASP A 346 -44.99 35.01 -9.73
CA ASP A 346 -44.19 34.32 -8.71
C ASP A 346 -44.22 32.79 -8.90
N ARG A 347 -45.36 32.22 -9.31
CA ARG A 347 -45.45 30.78 -9.66
C ARG A 347 -44.61 30.42 -10.89
N VAL A 348 -44.60 31.26 -11.92
CA VAL A 348 -43.79 31.04 -13.12
C VAL A 348 -42.30 31.14 -12.79
N ALA A 349 -41.90 32.15 -12.01
CA ALA A 349 -40.52 32.31 -11.56
C ALA A 349 -40.04 31.10 -10.75
N ALA A 350 -40.85 30.61 -9.80
CA ALA A 350 -40.53 29.42 -9.02
C ALA A 350 -40.39 28.15 -9.89
N ALA A 351 -41.26 27.98 -10.89
CA ALA A 351 -41.22 26.86 -11.83
C ALA A 351 -39.97 26.90 -12.74
N LEU A 352 -39.59 28.08 -13.20
CA LEU A 352 -38.37 28.30 -13.99
C LEU A 352 -37.11 28.00 -13.17
N GLY A 353 -37.02 28.52 -11.94
CA GLY A 353 -35.90 28.23 -11.03
C GLY A 353 -35.82 26.75 -10.62
N ALA A 354 -36.96 26.05 -10.54
CA ALA A 354 -37.01 24.62 -10.26
C ALA A 354 -36.76 23.73 -11.50
N GLY A 355 -36.55 24.32 -12.68
CA GLY A 355 -36.27 23.58 -13.91
C GLY A 355 -37.50 22.97 -14.62
N SER A 356 -38.72 23.22 -14.13
CA SER A 356 -39.93 22.55 -14.62
C SER A 356 -41.13 23.49 -14.70
N VAL A 357 -41.55 23.80 -15.93
CA VAL A 357 -42.76 24.56 -16.26
C VAL A 357 -43.89 23.69 -16.82
N GLN A 358 -43.71 22.37 -16.82
CA GLN A 358 -44.63 21.42 -17.46
C GLN A 358 -46.05 21.44 -16.91
N GLU A 359 -46.22 21.75 -15.63
CA GLU A 359 -47.53 21.81 -14.95
C GLU A 359 -48.26 23.15 -15.12
N LEU A 360 -47.62 24.14 -15.75
CA LEU A 360 -48.18 25.46 -15.98
C LEU A 360 -48.89 25.56 -17.33
N SER A 361 -49.74 26.59 -17.47
CA SER A 361 -50.43 26.92 -18.72
C SER A 361 -50.09 28.35 -19.14
N PHE A 362 -49.65 28.51 -20.39
CA PHE A 362 -49.17 29.77 -20.92
C PHE A 362 -50.05 30.28 -22.06
N GLY A 363 -51.33 30.53 -21.75
CA GLY A 363 -52.33 30.91 -22.75
C GLY A 363 -52.58 29.79 -23.76
N ASP A 364 -52.13 30.00 -25.01
CA ASP A 364 -52.28 29.03 -26.11
C ASP A 364 -51.16 27.97 -26.15
N VAL A 365 -50.11 28.12 -25.32
CA VAL A 365 -49.00 27.16 -25.24
C VAL A 365 -49.22 26.22 -24.06
N GLU A 366 -49.33 24.92 -24.36
CA GLU A 366 -49.40 23.87 -23.33
C GLU A 366 -48.07 23.72 -22.58
N GLY A 367 -48.11 23.53 -21.26
CA GLY A 367 -46.93 23.35 -20.40
C GLY A 367 -45.87 22.36 -20.92
N PRO A 368 -46.23 21.17 -21.44
CA PRO A 368 -45.24 20.25 -22.03
C PRO A 368 -44.51 20.79 -23.26
N SER A 369 -45.13 21.71 -24.02
CA SER A 369 -44.47 22.35 -25.17
C SER A 369 -43.54 23.47 -24.72
N ALA A 370 -43.93 24.25 -23.70
CA ALA A 370 -43.07 25.23 -23.06
C ALA A 370 -41.85 24.55 -22.40
N GLN A 371 -42.05 23.42 -21.73
CA GLN A 371 -40.98 22.62 -21.11
C GLN A 371 -39.92 22.21 -22.13
N LYS A 372 -40.32 21.67 -23.29
CA LYS A 372 -39.37 21.29 -24.35
C LYS A 372 -38.55 22.47 -24.88
N GLN A 373 -39.16 23.65 -24.97
CA GLN A 373 -38.45 24.84 -25.40
C GLN A 373 -37.49 25.33 -24.32
N TYR A 374 -37.91 25.30 -23.05
CA TYR A 374 -37.06 25.64 -21.92
C TYR A 374 -35.83 24.72 -21.85
N GLU A 375 -36.04 23.40 -21.88
CA GLU A 375 -34.96 22.40 -21.91
C GLU A 375 -34.00 22.60 -23.08
N ARG A 376 -34.51 22.90 -24.28
CA ARG A 376 -33.64 23.19 -25.43
C ARG A 376 -32.78 24.43 -25.21
N ILE A 377 -33.34 25.49 -24.61
CA ILE A 377 -32.63 26.75 -24.38
C ILE A 377 -31.53 26.56 -23.33
N THR A 378 -31.80 25.82 -22.26
CA THR A 378 -30.93 25.75 -21.07
C THR A 378 -30.03 24.52 -21.04
N ALA A 379 -30.34 23.42 -21.74
CA ALA A 379 -29.51 22.21 -21.72
C ALA A 379 -28.03 22.45 -22.10
N PRO A 380 -27.67 23.33 -23.06
CA PRO A 380 -26.26 23.59 -23.35
C PRO A 380 -25.53 24.44 -22.31
N LEU A 381 -26.19 24.88 -21.22
CA LEU A 381 -25.56 25.46 -20.03
C LEU A 381 -25.08 24.41 -19.03
N GLY A 382 -25.33 23.11 -19.27
CA GLY A 382 -24.90 22.03 -18.39
C GLY A 382 -25.71 21.94 -17.10
N GLU A 383 -25.04 21.70 -15.97
CA GLU A 383 -25.66 21.54 -14.65
C GLU A 383 -25.97 22.89 -13.94
N ALA A 384 -25.68 24.02 -14.58
CA ALA A 384 -25.94 25.34 -14.03
C ALA A 384 -27.44 25.55 -13.80
N ALA A 385 -27.81 25.94 -12.57
CA ALA A 385 -29.20 26.18 -12.18
C ALA A 385 -29.47 27.69 -12.00
N PRO A 386 -30.58 28.23 -12.51
CA PRO A 386 -30.93 29.62 -12.34
C PRO A 386 -31.70 29.87 -11.04
N ALA A 387 -31.36 30.94 -10.33
CA ALA A 387 -32.26 31.61 -9.40
C ALA A 387 -33.11 32.63 -10.16
N VAL A 388 -34.44 32.54 -10.03
CA VAL A 388 -35.39 33.41 -10.75
C VAL A 388 -36.35 34.06 -9.77
N GLU A 389 -36.39 35.39 -9.74
CA GLU A 389 -37.28 36.18 -8.88
C GLU A 389 -38.07 37.22 -9.67
N VAL A 390 -39.28 37.56 -9.21
CA VAL A 390 -40.06 38.65 -9.79
C VAL A 390 -39.65 39.98 -9.14
N SER A 391 -38.97 40.85 -9.88
CA SER A 391 -38.52 42.15 -9.36
C SER A 391 -39.62 43.22 -9.43
N ALA A 392 -40.43 43.22 -10.48
CA ALA A 392 -41.53 44.17 -10.65
C ALA A 392 -42.71 43.56 -11.42
N VAL A 393 -43.92 44.09 -11.20
CA VAL A 393 -45.10 43.84 -12.05
C VAL A 393 -45.72 45.19 -12.38
N GLU A 394 -45.68 45.56 -13.65
CA GLU A 394 -46.02 46.90 -14.12
C GLU A 394 -47.29 46.90 -14.99
N ASP A 395 -48.00 48.03 -14.95
CA ASP A 395 -49.19 48.26 -15.77
C ASP A 395 -48.77 48.76 -17.15
N THR A 396 -49.14 48.00 -18.19
CA THR A 396 -48.87 48.37 -19.60
C THR A 396 -49.78 49.50 -20.10
N GLY A 397 -50.68 50.01 -19.26
CA GLY A 397 -51.71 51.00 -19.62
C GLY A 397 -52.94 50.39 -20.28
N GLN A 398 -53.01 49.06 -20.41
CA GLN A 398 -54.16 48.30 -20.88
C GLN A 398 -54.81 47.55 -19.71
N GLU A 399 -56.14 47.60 -19.62
CA GLU A 399 -56.87 47.04 -18.45
C GLU A 399 -56.60 45.54 -18.24
N ASP A 400 -56.35 44.80 -19.32
CA ASP A 400 -56.22 43.34 -19.33
C ASP A 400 -54.78 42.83 -19.58
N ARG A 401 -53.74 43.69 -19.55
CA ARG A 401 -52.33 43.27 -19.76
C ARG A 401 -51.38 43.85 -18.72
N ARG A 402 -50.47 43.03 -18.20
CA ARG A 402 -49.38 43.41 -17.29
C ARG A 402 -48.08 42.80 -17.79
N GLU A 403 -46.95 43.36 -17.36
CA GLU A 403 -45.62 42.80 -17.60
C GLU A 403 -44.94 42.58 -16.26
N ALA A 404 -44.44 41.37 -16.03
CA ALA A 404 -43.62 41.04 -14.88
C ALA A 404 -42.15 41.01 -15.31
N THR A 405 -41.29 41.72 -14.59
CA THR A 405 -39.84 41.61 -14.77
C THR A 405 -39.33 40.43 -13.95
N LEU A 406 -38.69 39.48 -14.62
CA LEU A 406 -38.02 38.34 -13.97
C LEU A 406 -36.51 38.64 -13.94
N SER A 407 -35.94 38.65 -12.74
CA SER A 407 -34.51 38.77 -12.52
C SER A 407 -33.90 37.37 -12.39
N TRP A 408 -32.91 37.10 -13.23
CA TRP A 408 -32.19 35.83 -13.31
C TRP A 408 -30.80 35.99 -12.70
N SER A 409 -30.34 34.96 -11.98
CA SER A 409 -28.94 34.80 -11.58
C SER A 409 -28.55 33.35 -11.83
N TRP A 410 -27.49 33.12 -12.59
CA TRP A 410 -26.94 31.79 -12.86
C TRP A 410 -25.63 31.61 -12.10
N ASP A 411 -25.56 30.52 -11.33
CA ASP A 411 -24.31 30.02 -10.76
C ASP A 411 -23.61 29.18 -11.83
N LEU A 412 -22.52 29.70 -12.40
CA LEU A 412 -21.80 29.07 -13.49
C LEU A 412 -20.59 28.30 -12.96
N PRO A 413 -20.40 27.03 -13.38
CA PRO A 413 -19.32 26.20 -12.84
C PRO A 413 -17.94 26.81 -13.13
N GLY A 414 -17.08 26.82 -12.11
CA GLY A 414 -15.69 27.25 -12.21
C GLY A 414 -15.44 28.77 -12.09
N VAL A 415 -16.47 29.60 -11.91
CA VAL A 415 -16.31 31.06 -11.73
C VAL A 415 -17.16 31.59 -10.57
N ALA A 416 -16.58 32.42 -9.72
CA ALA A 416 -17.27 32.99 -8.55
C ALA A 416 -18.24 34.14 -8.89
N GLN A 417 -18.33 34.55 -10.15
CA GLN A 417 -19.16 35.67 -10.59
C GLN A 417 -20.43 35.13 -11.27
N ASP A 418 -21.58 35.31 -10.61
CA ASP A 418 -22.89 34.98 -11.18
C ASP A 418 -23.16 35.74 -12.49
N TRP A 419 -23.80 35.07 -13.43
CA TRP A 419 -24.36 35.71 -14.61
C TRP A 419 -25.80 36.15 -14.33
N ALA A 420 -26.01 37.46 -14.19
CA ALA A 420 -27.31 38.03 -13.85
C ALA A 420 -27.85 38.98 -14.95
N TYR A 421 -29.16 38.89 -15.21
CA TYR A 421 -29.87 39.73 -16.18
C TYR A 421 -31.38 39.78 -15.89
N ASP A 422 -32.09 40.70 -16.54
CA ASP A 422 -33.56 40.80 -16.45
C ASP A 422 -34.22 40.35 -17.76
N SER A 423 -35.41 39.77 -17.64
CA SER A 423 -36.30 39.39 -18.75
C SER A 423 -37.74 39.80 -18.43
N VAL A 424 -38.63 39.70 -19.42
CA VAL A 424 -40.03 40.12 -19.27
C VAL A 424 -40.97 38.95 -19.49
N LEU A 425 -41.87 38.73 -18.54
CA LEU A 425 -42.98 37.80 -18.59
C LEU A 425 -44.30 38.55 -18.86
N PRO A 426 -44.89 38.44 -20.05
CA PRO A 426 -46.18 39.03 -20.33
C PRO A 426 -47.31 38.30 -19.59
N LEU A 427 -48.23 39.06 -19.00
CA LEU A 427 -49.41 38.56 -18.29
C LEU A 427 -50.69 39.13 -18.94
N VAL A 428 -51.66 38.26 -19.18
CA VAL A 428 -52.95 38.62 -19.79
C VAL A 428 -54.10 38.16 -18.92
N ARG A 429 -55.10 39.02 -18.78
CA ARG A 429 -56.30 38.72 -18.00
C ARG A 429 -57.25 37.85 -18.81
N THR A 430 -57.60 36.70 -18.25
CA THR A 430 -58.52 35.72 -18.84
C THR A 430 -59.98 36.13 -18.66
N GLY A 431 -60.89 35.53 -19.44
CA GLY A 431 -62.34 35.80 -19.34
C GLY A 431 -63.00 35.43 -18.00
N SER A 432 -62.33 34.64 -17.14
CA SER A 432 -62.76 34.36 -15.76
C SER A 432 -62.34 35.44 -14.76
N GLY A 433 -61.48 36.38 -15.17
CA GLY A 433 -60.95 37.45 -14.33
C GLY A 433 -59.56 37.18 -13.74
N ASP A 434 -59.01 35.97 -13.95
CA ASP A 434 -57.70 35.51 -13.48
C ASP A 434 -56.58 35.91 -14.46
N TRP A 435 -55.33 36.03 -13.99
CA TRP A 435 -54.16 36.30 -14.84
C TRP A 435 -53.53 35.01 -15.38
N SER A 436 -53.09 35.03 -16.63
CA SER A 436 -52.35 33.94 -17.30
C SER A 436 -51.09 34.50 -17.94
N ALA A 437 -49.99 33.76 -17.89
CA ALA A 437 -48.73 34.13 -18.51
C ALA A 437 -48.70 33.75 -20.01
N GLU A 438 -47.94 34.48 -20.83
CA GLU A 438 -47.65 34.10 -22.23
C GLU A 438 -46.19 33.59 -22.33
N TRP A 439 -45.98 32.45 -22.99
CA TRP A 439 -44.66 31.84 -23.16
C TRP A 439 -43.98 32.32 -24.45
N SER A 440 -42.68 32.64 -24.35
CA SER A 440 -41.77 32.77 -25.48
C SER A 440 -40.32 32.56 -25.02
N PRO A 441 -39.36 32.25 -25.91
CA PRO A 441 -37.94 32.18 -25.55
C PRO A 441 -37.40 33.45 -24.86
N ALA A 442 -37.96 34.62 -25.20
CA ALA A 442 -37.61 35.90 -24.59
C ALA A 442 -37.96 36.00 -23.08
N VAL A 443 -38.80 35.10 -22.57
CA VAL A 443 -39.06 34.95 -21.12
C VAL A 443 -37.82 34.41 -20.39
N VAL A 444 -36.99 33.61 -21.07
CA VAL A 444 -35.77 33.03 -20.50
C VAL A 444 -34.59 33.99 -20.61
N HIS A 445 -34.39 34.63 -21.77
CA HIS A 445 -33.39 35.68 -21.96
C HIS A 445 -33.85 36.64 -23.08
N PRO A 446 -33.77 37.97 -22.90
CA PRO A 446 -34.39 38.95 -23.81
C PRO A 446 -33.83 38.94 -25.24
N GLY A 447 -32.63 38.38 -25.44
CA GLY A 447 -32.00 38.24 -26.77
C GLY A 447 -32.55 37.08 -27.61
N LEU A 448 -33.23 36.10 -27.01
CA LEU A 448 -33.56 34.84 -27.69
C LEU A 448 -34.80 34.93 -28.60
N ALA A 449 -34.64 34.49 -29.83
CA ALA A 449 -35.68 34.19 -30.80
C ALA A 449 -36.07 32.70 -30.80
N GLU A 450 -37.04 32.34 -31.65
CA GLU A 450 -37.51 30.97 -31.77
C GLU A 450 -36.45 30.08 -32.44
N GLY A 451 -35.94 29.10 -31.70
CA GLY A 451 -34.95 28.13 -32.19
C GLY A 451 -33.55 28.30 -31.59
N GLU A 452 -33.27 29.44 -30.97
CA GLU A 452 -31.98 29.73 -30.33
C GLU A 452 -31.87 29.10 -28.93
N ALA A 453 -30.64 28.91 -28.48
CA ALA A 453 -30.31 28.38 -27.16
C ALA A 453 -29.12 29.14 -26.54
N LEU A 454 -28.90 28.91 -25.24
CA LEU A 454 -27.77 29.45 -24.49
C LEU A 454 -26.71 28.38 -24.31
N ARG A 455 -25.45 28.72 -24.58
CA ARG A 455 -24.30 27.83 -24.38
C ARG A 455 -23.29 28.47 -23.44
N ALA A 456 -22.84 27.72 -22.45
CA ALA A 456 -21.68 28.06 -21.64
C ALA A 456 -20.47 27.24 -22.12
N ARG A 457 -19.32 27.89 -22.28
CA ARG A 457 -18.04 27.21 -22.56
C ARG A 457 -16.97 27.67 -21.59
N THR A 458 -16.19 26.71 -21.09
CA THR A 458 -15.02 26.97 -20.25
C THR A 458 -13.82 27.37 -21.12
N VAL A 459 -13.04 28.33 -20.63
CA VAL A 459 -11.76 28.74 -21.22
C VAL A 459 -10.67 28.26 -20.27
N ALA A 460 -9.80 27.37 -20.73
CA ALA A 460 -8.68 26.89 -19.94
C ALA A 460 -7.76 28.05 -19.54
N ALA A 461 -7.19 27.97 -18.34
CA ALA A 461 -6.14 28.88 -17.89
C ALA A 461 -4.77 28.33 -18.33
N ASP A 462 -3.86 29.25 -18.68
CA ASP A 462 -2.46 28.89 -18.90
C ASP A 462 -1.86 28.44 -17.57
N ARG A 463 -1.18 27.29 -17.56
CA ARG A 463 -0.50 26.79 -16.37
C ARG A 463 0.75 27.62 -16.08
N GLY A 464 1.00 27.94 -14.82
CA GLY A 464 2.20 28.61 -14.36
C GLY A 464 3.45 27.76 -14.58
N ASP A 465 4.57 28.43 -14.89
CA ASP A 465 5.87 27.77 -15.08
C ASP A 465 6.48 27.29 -13.76
N ILE A 466 7.32 26.25 -13.83
CA ILE A 466 8.27 25.93 -12.75
C ILE A 466 9.65 26.45 -13.13
N LEU A 467 10.18 27.34 -12.30
CA LEU A 467 11.46 28.01 -12.50
C LEU A 467 12.52 27.34 -11.61
N GLY A 468 13.72 27.14 -12.13
CA GLY A 468 14.89 26.64 -11.39
C GLY A 468 15.71 27.78 -10.77
N ALA A 469 16.93 27.43 -10.38
CA ALA A 469 17.93 28.39 -9.91
C ALA A 469 18.11 29.53 -10.92
N ASP A 470 18.33 30.74 -10.40
CA ASP A 470 18.48 31.98 -11.17
C ASP A 470 17.29 32.34 -12.10
N GLY A 471 16.12 31.70 -11.88
CA GLY A 471 14.89 31.96 -12.64
C GLY A 471 14.86 31.28 -14.01
N GLU A 472 15.70 30.28 -14.26
CA GLU A 472 15.67 29.53 -15.51
C GLU A 472 14.39 28.68 -15.61
N THR A 473 13.71 28.69 -16.76
CA THR A 473 12.49 27.90 -16.94
C THR A 473 12.79 26.40 -17.04
N LEU A 474 12.33 25.61 -16.06
CA LEU A 474 12.43 24.16 -16.06
C LEU A 474 11.19 23.54 -16.70
N VAL A 475 10.01 23.83 -16.16
CA VAL A 475 8.73 23.35 -16.70
C VAL A 475 7.95 24.51 -17.29
N THR A 476 7.56 24.37 -18.55
CA THR A 476 6.76 25.33 -19.32
C THR A 476 6.14 24.61 -20.51
N GLU A 477 5.18 25.27 -21.16
CA GLU A 477 4.55 24.80 -22.38
C GLU A 477 5.60 24.53 -23.45
N ARG A 478 5.66 23.28 -23.89
CA ARG A 478 6.59 22.80 -24.92
C ARG A 478 5.80 22.08 -26.01
N PRO A 479 6.18 22.27 -27.28
CA PRO A 479 5.51 21.59 -28.38
C PRO A 479 5.57 20.06 -28.28
N ILE A 480 4.43 19.44 -28.51
CA ILE A 480 4.25 17.99 -28.63
C ILE A 480 3.54 17.64 -29.94
N ARG A 481 3.39 16.33 -30.17
CA ARG A 481 2.57 15.74 -31.22
C ARG A 481 1.62 14.75 -30.56
N ARG A 482 0.31 15.04 -30.62
CA ARG A 482 -0.73 14.08 -30.25
C ARG A 482 -0.96 13.16 -31.45
N VAL A 483 -0.57 11.91 -31.28
CA VAL A 483 -0.64 10.91 -32.33
C VAL A 483 -1.85 10.02 -32.05
N GLY A 484 -2.71 9.79 -33.06
CA GLY A 484 -3.90 8.95 -32.89
C GLY A 484 -4.60 8.58 -34.19
N ILE A 485 -5.76 7.93 -34.07
CA ILE A 485 -6.60 7.53 -35.20
C ILE A 485 -7.83 8.44 -35.27
N ASP A 486 -7.99 9.14 -36.40
CA ASP A 486 -9.22 9.82 -36.78
C ASP A 486 -10.11 8.84 -37.55
N ARG A 487 -11.22 8.44 -36.93
CA ARG A 487 -12.14 7.44 -37.49
C ARG A 487 -12.86 7.92 -38.75
N SER A 488 -12.94 9.23 -38.98
CA SER A 488 -13.51 9.79 -40.20
C SER A 488 -12.59 9.62 -41.42
N GLN A 489 -11.30 9.34 -41.21
CA GLN A 489 -10.26 9.21 -42.24
C GLN A 489 -9.82 7.77 -42.51
N LEU A 490 -10.54 6.77 -42.00
CA LEU A 490 -10.19 5.36 -42.20
C LEU A 490 -10.47 4.85 -43.62
N ASP A 491 -11.24 5.57 -44.46
CA ASP A 491 -11.51 5.24 -45.87
C ASP A 491 -11.92 3.77 -46.14
N GLY A 492 -12.62 3.14 -45.18
CA GLY A 492 -13.06 1.75 -45.24
C GLY A 492 -12.05 0.69 -44.76
N ALA A 493 -10.91 1.12 -44.22
CA ALA A 493 -9.99 0.27 -43.46
C ALA A 493 -10.60 -0.18 -42.13
N ASP A 494 -10.13 -1.30 -41.60
CA ASP A 494 -10.53 -1.82 -40.30
C ASP A 494 -9.94 -0.92 -39.18
N PRO A 495 -10.78 -0.27 -38.34
CA PRO A 495 -10.31 0.61 -37.27
C PRO A 495 -9.39 -0.07 -36.26
N GLU A 496 -9.66 -1.34 -35.92
CA GLU A 496 -8.85 -2.05 -34.93
C GLU A 496 -7.49 -2.47 -35.51
N GLU A 497 -7.45 -2.83 -36.80
CA GLU A 497 -6.18 -3.16 -37.47
C GLU A 497 -5.31 -1.91 -37.63
N ALA A 498 -5.89 -0.77 -37.98
CA ALA A 498 -5.20 0.51 -38.03
C ALA A 498 -4.65 0.92 -36.65
N ALA A 499 -5.46 0.75 -35.60
CA ALA A 499 -5.06 1.04 -34.23
C ALA A 499 -3.89 0.16 -33.76
N ARG A 500 -3.92 -1.16 -34.02
CA ARG A 500 -2.81 -2.06 -33.65
C ARG A 500 -1.50 -1.67 -34.33
N ARG A 501 -1.55 -1.29 -35.62
CA ARG A 501 -0.35 -0.82 -36.34
C ARG A 501 0.21 0.47 -35.75
N LEU A 502 -0.66 1.42 -35.40
CA LEU A 502 -0.20 2.65 -34.76
C LEU A 502 0.43 2.36 -33.40
N ALA A 503 -0.22 1.51 -32.61
CA ALA A 503 0.24 1.15 -31.28
C ALA A 503 1.62 0.47 -31.29
N GLU A 504 1.86 -0.44 -32.25
CA GLU A 504 3.18 -1.03 -32.46
C GLU A 504 4.24 0.02 -32.83
N ALA A 505 3.89 1.00 -33.68
CA ALA A 505 4.82 2.04 -34.12
C ALA A 505 5.21 3.02 -33.00
N VAL A 506 4.30 3.29 -32.05
CA VAL A 506 4.52 4.23 -30.93
C VAL A 506 4.78 3.56 -29.59
N ASP A 507 4.97 2.23 -29.59
CA ASP A 507 5.30 1.40 -28.42
C ASP A 507 4.27 1.52 -27.27
N ILE A 508 2.98 1.30 -27.58
CA ILE A 508 1.89 1.23 -26.59
C ILE A 508 1.10 -0.08 -26.72
N ASP A 509 0.23 -0.36 -25.74
CA ASP A 509 -0.62 -1.56 -25.74
C ASP A 509 -1.58 -1.55 -26.95
N ALA A 510 -1.32 -2.46 -27.89
CA ALA A 510 -2.04 -2.54 -29.15
C ALA A 510 -3.49 -3.01 -28.99
N ASP A 511 -3.78 -3.90 -28.05
CA ASP A 511 -5.13 -4.43 -27.88
C ASP A 511 -6.02 -3.44 -27.11
N ALA A 512 -5.49 -2.80 -26.07
CA ALA A 512 -6.21 -1.76 -25.34
C ALA A 512 -6.55 -0.57 -26.24
N TYR A 513 -5.58 -0.10 -27.04
CA TYR A 513 -5.81 1.01 -27.96
C TYR A 513 -6.76 0.62 -29.11
N ALA A 514 -6.66 -0.59 -29.65
CA ALA A 514 -7.60 -1.07 -30.66
C ALA A 514 -9.03 -1.17 -30.14
N GLU A 515 -9.23 -1.63 -28.90
CA GLU A 515 -10.55 -1.64 -28.26
C GLU A 515 -11.12 -0.22 -28.11
N ALA A 516 -10.31 0.74 -27.62
CA ALA A 516 -10.71 2.14 -27.48
C ALA A 516 -11.11 2.75 -28.83
N VAL A 517 -10.31 2.52 -29.88
CA VAL A 517 -10.64 2.97 -31.24
C VAL A 517 -11.93 2.29 -31.72
N GLY A 518 -12.09 0.99 -31.52
CA GLY A 518 -13.26 0.21 -31.95
C GLY A 518 -14.58 0.70 -31.35
N GLN A 519 -14.57 1.07 -30.06
CA GLN A 519 -15.73 1.56 -29.32
C GLN A 519 -16.09 3.03 -29.61
N ALA A 520 -15.16 3.81 -30.16
CA ALA A 520 -15.37 5.23 -30.41
C ALA A 520 -16.34 5.53 -31.58
N GLY A 521 -16.96 6.70 -31.54
CA GLY A 521 -17.89 7.16 -32.58
C GLY A 521 -17.23 7.31 -33.96
N PRO A 522 -17.99 7.32 -35.06
CA PRO A 522 -17.44 7.36 -36.43
C PRO A 522 -16.69 8.65 -36.78
N GLU A 523 -16.90 9.74 -36.03
CA GLU A 523 -16.22 11.04 -36.20
C GLU A 523 -15.18 11.31 -35.09
N ALA A 524 -14.89 10.32 -34.24
CA ALA A 524 -13.98 10.50 -33.12
C ALA A 524 -12.50 10.44 -33.54
N PHE A 525 -11.71 11.37 -33.03
CA PHE A 525 -10.27 11.23 -32.92
C PHE A 525 -9.95 10.54 -31.60
N VAL A 526 -9.22 9.42 -31.67
CA VAL A 526 -8.84 8.65 -30.49
C VAL A 526 -7.32 8.73 -30.35
N GLU A 527 -6.85 9.48 -29.37
CA GLU A 527 -5.42 9.68 -29.10
C GLU A 527 -4.76 8.36 -28.64
N ALA A 528 -3.60 8.05 -29.21
CA ALA A 528 -2.74 6.94 -28.81
C ALA A 528 -1.78 7.39 -27.70
N VAL A 529 -0.96 8.40 -27.98
CA VAL A 529 0.03 8.94 -27.05
C VAL A 529 0.45 10.37 -27.45
N PRO A 530 0.66 11.29 -26.48
CA PRO A 530 1.33 12.56 -26.73
C PRO A 530 2.86 12.37 -26.72
N LEU A 531 3.54 12.77 -27.80
CA LEU A 531 4.99 12.63 -27.96
C LEU A 531 5.70 13.99 -27.98
N ARG A 532 6.86 14.08 -27.32
CA ARG A 532 7.77 15.23 -27.47
C ARG A 532 8.25 15.30 -28.92
N LEU A 533 8.62 16.50 -29.39
CA LEU A 533 9.15 16.66 -30.75
C LEU A 533 10.40 15.83 -31.04
N GLU A 534 11.24 15.58 -30.03
CA GLU A 534 12.40 14.69 -30.15
C GLU A 534 11.97 13.24 -30.34
N ASP A 535 11.14 12.70 -29.44
CA ASP A 535 10.62 11.33 -29.51
C ASP A 535 9.86 11.07 -30.82
N PHE A 536 9.03 12.01 -31.26
CA PHE A 536 8.29 11.90 -32.53
C PHE A 536 9.22 11.84 -33.76
N ARG A 537 10.38 12.51 -33.72
CA ARG A 537 11.36 12.48 -34.82
C ARG A 537 12.15 11.18 -34.89
N GLU A 538 12.17 10.40 -33.81
CA GLU A 538 12.83 9.10 -33.76
C GLU A 538 11.96 7.97 -34.33
N LEU A 539 10.65 8.20 -34.46
CA LEU A 539 9.72 7.25 -35.09
C LEU A 539 10.01 7.06 -36.59
N ASP A 540 9.75 5.85 -37.11
CA ASP A 540 9.86 5.57 -38.54
C ASP A 540 8.72 6.24 -39.32
N ALA A 541 9.07 7.28 -40.07
CA ALA A 541 8.11 8.05 -40.87
C ALA A 541 7.36 7.20 -41.91
N ALA A 542 7.98 6.15 -42.47
CA ALA A 542 7.34 5.29 -43.45
C ALA A 542 6.34 4.33 -42.79
N GLU A 543 6.61 3.87 -41.57
CA GLU A 543 5.66 3.08 -40.78
C GLU A 543 4.46 3.93 -40.38
N MET A 544 4.70 5.15 -39.90
CA MET A 544 3.64 6.11 -39.54
C MET A 544 2.77 6.47 -40.75
N GLU A 545 3.35 6.83 -41.91
CA GLU A 545 2.58 7.14 -43.13
C GLU A 545 1.72 5.94 -43.64
N ALA A 546 2.07 4.71 -43.28
CA ALA A 546 1.36 3.51 -43.69
C ALA A 546 0.14 3.18 -42.81
N VAL A 547 -0.07 3.88 -41.69
CA VAL A 547 -1.20 3.68 -40.78
C VAL A 547 -2.46 4.38 -41.33
N PRO A 548 -3.53 3.63 -41.69
CA PRO A 548 -4.78 4.23 -42.15
C PRO A 548 -5.44 5.05 -41.05
N GLY A 549 -5.97 6.23 -41.38
CA GLY A 549 -6.65 7.10 -40.40
C GLY A 549 -5.72 7.77 -39.38
N LEU A 550 -4.40 7.67 -39.53
CA LEU A 550 -3.44 8.40 -38.68
C LEU A 550 -3.69 9.91 -38.78
N LEU A 551 -3.91 10.54 -37.63
CA LEU A 551 -3.90 11.99 -37.48
C LEU A 551 -2.86 12.37 -36.43
N VAL A 552 -2.05 13.36 -36.78
CA VAL A 552 -1.06 13.97 -35.87
C VAL A 552 -1.49 15.41 -35.64
N VAL A 553 -1.80 15.73 -34.39
CA VAL A 553 -2.22 17.07 -33.97
C VAL A 553 -1.06 17.76 -33.27
N GLU A 554 -0.79 19.00 -33.66
CA GLU A 554 0.17 19.86 -32.95
C GLU A 554 -0.49 20.37 -31.67
N ASP A 555 0.20 20.24 -30.55
CA ASP A 555 -0.26 20.77 -29.25
C ASP A 555 0.95 21.15 -28.39
N GLU A 556 0.70 21.72 -27.22
CA GLU A 556 1.72 22.02 -26.20
C GLU A 556 1.35 21.37 -24.87
N LEU A 557 2.36 20.99 -24.08
CA LEU A 557 2.18 20.54 -22.70
C LEU A 557 3.23 21.14 -21.76
N PRO A 558 2.92 21.33 -20.47
CA PRO A 558 3.86 21.80 -19.46
C PRO A 558 4.85 20.68 -19.08
N LEU A 559 5.97 20.61 -19.80
CA LEU A 559 6.95 19.52 -19.70
C LEU A 559 8.27 19.97 -19.10
N ALA A 560 9.06 19.09 -18.50
CA ALA A 560 10.47 19.36 -18.15
C ALA A 560 11.38 19.34 -19.41
N PRO A 561 12.65 19.79 -19.35
CA PRO A 561 13.54 19.83 -20.51
C PRO A 561 13.75 18.48 -21.23
N SER A 562 13.74 17.37 -20.49
CA SER A 562 13.74 15.99 -21.01
C SER A 562 12.85 15.09 -20.14
N ARG A 563 12.52 13.88 -20.61
CA ARG A 563 11.63 12.95 -19.90
C ARG A 563 12.13 12.55 -18.50
N GLY A 564 13.45 12.38 -18.34
CA GLY A 564 14.07 11.99 -17.07
C GLY A 564 14.56 13.17 -16.21
N PHE A 565 14.38 14.42 -16.65
CA PHE A 565 14.92 15.57 -15.93
C PHE A 565 14.14 15.78 -14.62
N ALA A 566 14.74 15.41 -13.48
CA ALA A 566 14.19 15.58 -12.13
C ALA A 566 12.73 15.12 -12.01
N ALA A 567 12.37 14.00 -12.67
CA ALA A 567 10.99 13.56 -12.82
C ALA A 567 10.28 13.30 -11.48
N ASP A 568 11.01 12.80 -10.48
CA ASP A 568 10.51 12.55 -9.12
C ASP A 568 10.29 13.83 -8.32
N LEU A 569 11.07 14.88 -8.58
CA LEU A 569 10.92 16.19 -7.95
C LEU A 569 9.85 17.05 -8.61
N LEU A 570 9.87 17.14 -9.94
CA LEU A 570 9.00 18.04 -10.69
C LEU A 570 7.60 17.45 -10.87
N GLY A 571 7.50 16.13 -11.07
CA GLY A 571 6.25 15.49 -11.46
C GLY A 571 5.87 15.77 -12.92
N GLY A 572 4.66 15.34 -13.28
CA GLY A 572 4.06 15.54 -14.59
C GLY A 572 2.71 16.24 -14.51
N VAL A 573 2.06 16.40 -15.65
CA VAL A 573 0.68 16.90 -15.77
C VAL A 573 -0.12 15.90 -16.59
N ALA A 574 -1.35 15.65 -16.15
CA ALA A 574 -2.31 14.82 -16.85
C ALA A 574 -3.70 15.47 -16.79
N GLU A 575 -4.59 15.07 -17.70
CA GLU A 575 -5.98 15.50 -17.63
C GLU A 575 -6.67 14.90 -16.38
N ALA A 576 -7.58 15.67 -15.80
CA ALA A 576 -8.42 15.24 -14.69
C ALA A 576 -9.32 14.09 -15.14
N THR A 577 -9.28 12.98 -14.40
CA THR A 577 -10.15 11.83 -14.61
C THR A 577 -11.56 12.13 -14.08
N ALA A 578 -12.52 11.26 -14.41
CA ALA A 578 -13.87 11.37 -13.87
C ALA A 578 -13.89 11.30 -12.33
N GLU A 579 -12.95 10.58 -11.72
CA GLU A 579 -12.78 10.50 -10.27
C GLU A 579 -12.24 11.82 -9.70
N ASP A 580 -11.19 12.40 -10.31
CA ASP A 580 -10.66 13.71 -9.87
C ASP A 580 -11.74 14.80 -9.96
N VAL A 581 -12.55 14.79 -11.03
CA VAL A 581 -13.68 15.72 -11.20
C VAL A 581 -14.73 15.51 -10.09
N ALA A 582 -15.10 14.28 -9.78
CA ALA A 582 -16.06 13.97 -8.72
C ALA A 582 -15.54 14.36 -7.32
N ASP A 583 -14.28 14.04 -7.02
CA ASP A 583 -13.62 14.31 -5.75
C ASP A 583 -13.38 15.81 -5.52
N SER A 584 -13.22 16.58 -6.59
CA SER A 584 -13.05 18.04 -6.53
C SER A 584 -14.30 18.79 -6.03
N GLY A 585 -15.46 18.13 -5.92
CA GLY A 585 -16.70 18.79 -5.51
C GLY A 585 -17.17 19.89 -6.47
N GLY A 586 -16.76 19.83 -7.75
CA GLY A 586 -17.11 20.79 -8.80
C GLY A 586 -16.03 21.83 -9.13
N GLU A 587 -14.86 21.78 -8.50
CA GLU A 587 -13.73 22.69 -8.80
C GLU A 587 -12.99 22.31 -10.10
N LEU A 588 -13.00 21.03 -10.49
CA LEU A 588 -12.38 20.54 -11.72
C LEU A 588 -13.45 20.21 -12.76
N ALA A 589 -13.17 20.55 -14.03
CA ALA A 589 -13.97 20.12 -15.17
C ALA A 589 -13.24 18.99 -15.95
N PRO A 590 -13.97 18.12 -16.68
CA PRO A 590 -13.34 17.18 -17.60
C PRO A 590 -12.38 17.88 -18.57
N GLY A 591 -11.17 17.31 -18.75
CA GLY A 591 -10.11 17.90 -19.58
C GLY A 591 -9.25 18.96 -18.87
N THR A 592 -9.48 19.23 -17.59
CA THR A 592 -8.61 20.15 -16.81
C THR A 592 -7.24 19.52 -16.60
N ALA A 593 -6.16 20.23 -16.93
CA ALA A 593 -4.80 19.78 -16.72
C ALA A 593 -4.39 19.92 -15.23
N ILE A 594 -4.14 18.79 -14.56
CA ILE A 594 -3.75 18.72 -13.15
C ILE A 594 -2.37 18.08 -12.97
N GLY A 595 -1.64 18.56 -11.98
CA GLY A 595 -0.33 18.05 -11.59
C GLY A 595 -0.41 16.64 -11.01
N ARG A 596 0.54 15.79 -11.36
CA ARG A 596 0.71 14.42 -10.87
C ARG A 596 2.14 14.23 -10.37
N GLY A 597 2.31 13.95 -9.09
CA GLY A 597 3.59 13.86 -8.42
C GLY A 597 4.32 15.20 -8.26
N GLY A 598 5.34 15.19 -7.40
CA GLY A 598 6.31 16.27 -7.27
C GLY A 598 5.73 17.66 -7.00
N VAL A 599 6.45 18.69 -7.49
CA VAL A 599 6.09 20.10 -7.40
C VAL A 599 4.80 20.40 -8.16
N GLN A 600 4.57 19.73 -9.30
CA GLN A 600 3.36 19.89 -10.10
C GLN A 600 2.09 19.58 -9.32
N GLU A 601 2.03 18.45 -8.60
CA GLU A 601 0.89 18.09 -7.76
C GLU A 601 0.84 18.91 -6.47
N ARG A 602 1.99 19.10 -5.80
CA ARG A 602 2.06 19.81 -4.52
C ARG A 602 1.50 21.22 -4.60
N PHE A 603 1.75 21.92 -5.71
CA PHE A 603 1.36 23.30 -5.92
C PHE A 603 0.37 23.44 -7.08
N ASP A 604 -0.44 22.40 -7.33
CA ASP A 604 -1.36 22.39 -8.47
C ASP A 604 -2.33 23.58 -8.46
N ASP A 605 -2.93 23.93 -7.32
CA ASP A 605 -3.87 25.05 -7.26
C ASP A 605 -3.23 26.40 -7.65
N ARG A 606 -1.94 26.56 -7.37
CA ARG A 606 -1.18 27.76 -7.76
C ARG A 606 -0.82 27.72 -9.23
N LEU A 607 -0.35 26.57 -9.72
CA LEU A 607 0.12 26.38 -11.09
C LEU A 607 -1.04 26.31 -12.09
N ARG A 608 -2.17 25.71 -11.75
CA ARG A 608 -3.32 25.46 -12.65
C ARG A 608 -4.02 26.75 -13.09
N GLY A 609 -4.00 27.78 -12.24
CA GLY A 609 -4.77 29.00 -12.48
C GLY A 609 -6.28 28.77 -12.33
N THR A 610 -7.08 29.74 -12.76
CA THR A 610 -8.55 29.70 -12.67
C THR A 610 -9.15 29.75 -14.07
N PRO A 611 -9.97 28.76 -14.47
CA PRO A 611 -10.60 28.78 -15.79
C PRO A 611 -11.56 29.96 -15.94
N GLY A 612 -11.73 30.43 -17.18
CA GLY A 612 -12.74 31.42 -17.55
C GLY A 612 -14.03 30.78 -18.04
N VAL A 613 -15.10 31.57 -18.16
CA VAL A 613 -16.39 31.12 -18.72
C VAL A 613 -16.91 32.16 -19.69
N VAL A 614 -17.39 31.69 -20.84
CA VAL A 614 -18.12 32.51 -21.83
C VAL A 614 -19.52 31.93 -22.02
N VAL A 615 -20.54 32.77 -21.86
CA VAL A 615 -21.93 32.45 -22.22
C VAL A 615 -22.28 33.18 -23.50
N GLU A 616 -22.83 32.45 -24.47
CA GLU A 616 -23.17 32.97 -25.79
C GLU A 616 -24.50 32.39 -26.30
N GLU A 617 -25.09 33.08 -27.27
CA GLU A 617 -26.25 32.62 -28.01
C GLU A 617 -25.82 31.72 -29.17
N VAL A 618 -26.57 30.63 -29.39
CA VAL A 618 -26.35 29.70 -30.50
C VAL A 618 -27.65 29.43 -31.26
N GLY A 619 -27.61 29.61 -32.58
CA GLY A 619 -28.71 29.31 -33.50
C GLY A 619 -28.60 27.92 -34.17
N ASP A 620 -29.58 27.58 -35.02
CA ASP A 620 -29.66 26.29 -35.76
C ASP A 620 -28.47 26.06 -36.74
N GLU A 621 -27.75 27.12 -37.14
CA GLU A 621 -26.47 27.02 -37.82
C GLU A 621 -25.35 27.36 -36.82
N SER A 622 -24.38 26.46 -36.68
CA SER A 622 -23.34 26.38 -35.64
C SER A 622 -22.33 27.54 -35.53
N ALA A 623 -22.68 28.74 -35.98
CA ALA A 623 -21.87 29.94 -35.79
C ALA A 623 -22.05 30.50 -34.37
N ALA A 624 -20.94 30.71 -33.65
CA ALA A 624 -20.94 31.35 -32.34
C ALA A 624 -21.42 32.80 -32.43
N GLY A 625 -22.39 33.19 -31.59
CA GLY A 625 -22.87 34.57 -31.45
C GLY A 625 -21.88 35.48 -30.68
N GLU A 626 -22.22 36.75 -30.50
CA GLU A 626 -21.47 37.63 -29.57
C GLU A 626 -21.66 37.15 -28.12
N PRO A 627 -20.62 37.22 -27.27
CA PRO A 627 -20.72 36.76 -25.88
C PRO A 627 -21.72 37.62 -25.08
N LEU A 628 -22.66 36.96 -24.43
CA LEU A 628 -23.64 37.55 -23.52
C LEU A 628 -23.02 37.80 -22.13
N PHE A 629 -22.04 36.98 -21.74
CA PHE A 629 -21.27 37.10 -20.51
C PHE A 629 -19.89 36.49 -20.69
N GLU A 630 -18.87 37.11 -20.11
CA GLU A 630 -17.49 36.64 -20.19
C GLU A 630 -16.75 36.94 -18.87
N VAL A 631 -16.19 35.88 -18.30
CA VAL A 631 -15.18 35.93 -17.23
C VAL A 631 -13.88 35.39 -17.84
N PRO A 632 -12.82 36.21 -17.96
CA PRO A 632 -11.57 35.75 -18.55
C PRO A 632 -10.87 34.73 -17.64
N ALA A 633 -10.18 33.76 -18.25
CA ALA A 633 -9.31 32.84 -17.52
C ALA A 633 -8.14 33.60 -16.89
N GLN A 634 -7.70 33.13 -15.72
CA GLN A 634 -6.55 33.68 -15.00
C GLN A 634 -5.43 32.64 -14.99
N ALA A 635 -4.30 32.99 -15.62
CA ALA A 635 -3.13 32.12 -15.67
C ALA A 635 -2.62 31.78 -14.26
N GLY A 636 -2.09 30.58 -14.11
CA GLY A 636 -1.43 30.15 -12.88
C GLY A 636 -0.18 30.95 -12.56
N GLU A 637 0.17 31.00 -11.29
CA GLU A 637 1.38 31.69 -10.84
C GLU A 637 2.58 30.73 -10.85
N PRO A 638 3.78 31.19 -11.25
CA PRO A 638 4.94 30.34 -11.28
C PRO A 638 5.39 29.90 -9.89
N VAL A 639 6.08 28.77 -9.84
CA VAL A 639 6.77 28.24 -8.64
C VAL A 639 8.25 28.13 -8.93
N ALA A 640 9.07 28.84 -8.16
CA ALA A 640 10.52 28.73 -8.19
C ALA A 640 11.04 27.64 -7.24
N VAL A 641 11.92 26.79 -7.77
CA VAL A 641 12.69 25.76 -7.09
C VAL A 641 14.19 26.05 -7.18
N THR A 642 14.99 25.31 -6.44
CA THR A 642 16.43 25.52 -6.26
C THR A 642 17.30 24.71 -7.22
N LEU A 643 16.68 23.87 -8.07
CA LEU A 643 17.39 23.03 -9.03
C LEU A 643 18.16 23.86 -10.07
N ASP A 644 19.45 23.56 -10.21
CA ASP A 644 20.29 24.08 -11.28
C ASP A 644 20.21 23.14 -12.49
N ARG A 645 19.83 23.68 -13.66
CA ARG A 645 19.60 22.86 -14.84
C ARG A 645 20.84 22.12 -15.31
N GLY A 646 22.00 22.76 -15.26
CA GLY A 646 23.26 22.19 -15.72
C GLY A 646 23.73 21.06 -14.79
N LEU A 647 23.68 21.29 -13.47
CA LEU A 647 24.05 20.29 -12.47
C LEU A 647 23.09 19.11 -12.49
N GLN A 648 21.78 19.35 -12.61
CA GLN A 648 20.78 18.30 -12.69
C GLN A 648 20.95 17.42 -13.94
N ALA A 649 21.21 18.02 -15.10
CA ALA A 649 21.48 17.28 -16.33
C ALA A 649 22.75 16.43 -16.21
N THR A 650 23.83 17.03 -15.69
CA THR A 650 25.10 16.34 -15.46
C THR A 650 24.93 15.14 -14.51
N ALA A 651 24.17 15.31 -13.43
CA ALA A 651 23.86 14.24 -12.48
C ALA A 651 23.11 13.08 -13.15
N GLY A 652 22.16 13.36 -14.04
CA GLY A 652 21.47 12.32 -14.83
C GLY A 652 22.38 11.60 -15.82
N GLU A 653 23.24 12.33 -16.54
CA GLU A 653 24.21 11.75 -17.49
C GLU A 653 25.20 10.80 -16.81
N LEU A 654 25.66 11.14 -15.60
CA LEU A 654 26.57 10.29 -14.81
C LEU A 654 25.95 8.93 -14.45
N LEU A 655 24.62 8.86 -14.32
CA LEU A 655 23.89 7.67 -13.92
C LEU A 655 23.36 6.85 -15.09
N ALA A 656 23.35 7.39 -16.32
CA ALA A 656 22.67 6.80 -17.47
C ALA A 656 23.13 5.37 -17.85
N GLY A 657 24.36 5.00 -17.49
CA GLY A 657 24.93 3.67 -17.75
C GLY A 657 24.86 2.68 -16.58
N ILE A 658 24.26 3.06 -15.46
CA ILE A 658 24.24 2.24 -14.24
C ILE A 658 22.93 1.44 -14.19
N GLU A 659 23.06 0.12 -14.29
CA GLU A 659 21.92 -0.81 -14.33
C GLU A 659 21.30 -1.09 -12.95
N SER A 660 22.03 -0.82 -11.87
CA SER A 660 21.53 -0.95 -10.49
C SER A 660 20.97 0.38 -9.96
N PRO A 661 20.12 0.35 -8.91
CA PRO A 661 19.63 1.57 -8.27
C PRO A 661 20.80 2.49 -7.87
N SER A 662 20.73 3.73 -8.32
CA SER A 662 21.81 4.69 -8.12
C SER A 662 21.29 6.12 -8.07
N ALA A 663 22.03 7.00 -7.40
CA ALA A 663 21.62 8.39 -7.21
C ALA A 663 22.80 9.35 -7.06
N VAL A 664 22.57 10.59 -7.47
CA VAL A 664 23.45 11.74 -7.21
C VAL A 664 22.60 12.86 -6.61
N VAL A 665 22.96 13.33 -5.42
CA VAL A 665 22.30 14.45 -4.74
C VAL A 665 23.33 15.52 -4.44
N ALA A 666 23.02 16.77 -4.74
CA ALA A 666 23.90 17.92 -4.51
C ALA A 666 23.17 19.06 -3.79
N VAL A 667 23.78 19.54 -2.70
CA VAL A 667 23.25 20.59 -1.83
C VAL A 667 24.31 21.69 -1.69
N ARG A 668 23.91 22.96 -1.68
CA ARG A 668 24.78 24.08 -1.33
C ARG A 668 24.90 24.22 0.20
N PRO A 669 26.06 24.02 0.81
CA PRO A 669 26.26 24.22 2.25
C PRO A 669 25.83 25.61 2.74
N SER A 670 26.10 26.67 1.97
CA SER A 670 25.84 28.05 2.38
C SER A 670 24.36 28.43 2.48
N THR A 671 23.49 27.76 1.72
CA THR A 671 22.06 28.11 1.60
C THR A 671 21.11 26.96 1.93
N GLY A 672 21.62 25.73 1.99
CA GLY A 672 20.81 24.51 2.07
C GLY A 672 20.08 24.16 0.78
N GLU A 673 20.36 24.83 -0.33
CA GLU A 673 19.63 24.62 -1.59
C GLU A 673 19.98 23.26 -2.23
N LEU A 674 18.95 22.44 -2.48
CA LEU A 674 19.04 21.22 -3.28
C LEU A 674 19.15 21.59 -4.76
N VAL A 675 20.37 21.62 -5.28
CA VAL A 675 20.65 22.08 -6.66
C VAL A 675 20.63 20.94 -7.68
N ALA A 676 20.78 19.68 -7.26
CA ALA A 676 20.55 18.52 -8.10
C ALA A 676 20.11 17.29 -7.28
N SER A 677 19.21 16.49 -7.84
CA SER A 677 18.80 15.18 -7.34
C SER A 677 18.42 14.30 -8.53
N ALA A 678 19.29 13.36 -8.89
CA ALA A 678 19.08 12.47 -10.03
C ALA A 678 19.09 11.00 -9.60
N ASN A 679 18.31 10.19 -10.30
CA ASN A 679 18.21 8.75 -10.13
C ASN A 679 18.66 8.05 -11.41
N GLY A 680 19.36 6.92 -11.29
CA GLY A 680 19.76 6.10 -12.43
C GLY A 680 18.62 5.27 -13.00
N PRO A 681 18.77 4.73 -14.23
CA PRO A 681 17.74 3.91 -14.86
C PRO A 681 17.44 2.63 -14.07
N GLY A 682 18.43 2.07 -13.37
CA GLY A 682 18.26 0.92 -12.48
C GLY A 682 17.35 1.16 -11.28
N SER A 683 16.93 2.41 -11.02
CA SER A 683 15.96 2.74 -9.97
C SER A 683 14.50 2.47 -10.37
N GLU A 684 14.21 2.18 -11.65
CA GLU A 684 12.88 1.78 -12.16
C GLU A 684 11.71 2.68 -11.71
N GLY A 685 11.93 4.00 -11.63
CA GLY A 685 10.92 4.99 -11.23
C GLY A 685 10.81 5.23 -9.72
N TYR A 686 11.52 4.47 -8.88
CA TYR A 686 11.66 4.76 -7.46
C TYR A 686 12.70 5.87 -7.22
N SER A 687 12.43 6.80 -6.30
CA SER A 687 13.38 7.85 -5.94
C SER A 687 14.46 7.31 -4.98
N THR A 688 15.49 6.67 -5.54
CA THR A 688 16.70 6.26 -4.80
C THR A 688 17.35 7.45 -4.08
N ALA A 689 17.34 8.63 -4.68
CA ALA A 689 17.92 9.86 -4.16
C ALA A 689 17.26 10.37 -2.87
N LEU A 690 15.92 10.37 -2.84
CA LEU A 690 15.15 11.01 -1.75
C LEU A 690 14.56 10.00 -0.76
N LEU A 691 14.08 8.86 -1.26
CA LEU A 691 13.32 7.88 -0.47
C LEU A 691 14.14 6.64 -0.11
N GLY A 692 15.27 6.42 -0.80
CA GLY A 692 16.16 5.30 -0.59
C GLY A 692 16.56 5.10 0.88
N ARG A 693 16.55 3.85 1.33
CA ARG A 693 16.85 3.46 2.71
C ARG A 693 17.97 2.44 2.73
N TYR A 694 19.19 2.91 2.91
CA TYR A 694 20.39 2.10 2.74
C TYR A 694 21.31 2.23 3.95
N ALA A 695 22.06 1.17 4.25
CA ALA A 695 23.13 1.26 5.23
C ALA A 695 24.20 2.25 4.74
N PRO A 696 24.61 3.25 5.56
CA PRO A 696 25.57 4.28 5.15
C PRO A 696 27.00 3.73 4.97
N GLY A 697 27.30 2.57 5.56
CA GLY A 697 28.64 1.98 5.57
C GLY A 697 29.68 2.94 6.12
N SER A 698 30.91 2.83 5.61
CA SER A 698 32.04 3.62 6.12
C SER A 698 31.92 5.15 6.02
N THR A 699 30.91 5.71 5.32
CA THR A 699 30.64 7.16 5.41
C THR A 699 30.16 7.56 6.81
N PHE A 700 29.48 6.67 7.52
CA PHE A 700 28.97 6.91 8.87
C PHE A 700 30.07 7.08 9.92
N LYS A 701 31.31 6.68 9.62
CA LYS A 701 32.47 6.94 10.50
C LYS A 701 32.70 8.43 10.74
N VAL A 702 32.17 9.33 9.90
CA VAL A 702 32.15 10.78 10.17
C VAL A 702 31.29 11.09 11.39
N VAL A 703 30.13 10.44 11.53
CA VAL A 703 29.25 10.54 12.71
C VAL A 703 29.95 9.98 13.95
N THR A 704 30.53 8.78 13.84
CA THR A 704 31.27 8.18 14.96
C THR A 704 32.47 9.04 15.38
N ALA A 705 33.17 9.65 14.42
CA ALA A 705 34.25 10.60 14.71
C ALA A 705 33.73 11.81 15.48
N LEU A 706 32.57 12.38 15.13
CA LEU A 706 31.95 13.45 15.93
C LEU A 706 31.65 13.00 17.37
N GLY A 707 31.11 11.80 17.55
CA GLY A 707 30.94 11.21 18.88
C GLY A 707 32.26 11.10 19.65
N MET A 708 33.36 10.71 19.00
CA MET A 708 34.69 10.69 19.61
C MET A 708 35.19 12.09 20.02
N LEU A 709 34.96 13.10 19.19
CA LEU A 709 35.30 14.50 19.52
C LEU A 709 34.54 14.99 20.75
N ARG A 710 33.25 14.64 20.87
CA ARG A 710 32.43 14.94 22.07
C ARG A 710 32.92 14.24 23.33
N GLN A 711 33.54 13.07 23.18
CA GLN A 711 34.23 12.36 24.28
C GLN A 711 35.65 12.89 24.56
N GLY A 712 36.06 13.99 23.90
CA GLY A 712 37.33 14.70 24.14
C GLY A 712 38.49 14.27 23.25
N ASP A 713 38.25 13.45 22.23
CA ASP A 713 39.27 13.15 21.22
C ASP A 713 39.49 14.35 20.28
N THR A 714 40.62 14.34 19.59
CA THR A 714 40.98 15.36 18.59
C THR A 714 41.49 14.66 17.33
N PRO A 715 41.60 15.34 16.18
CA PRO A 715 42.17 14.74 14.98
C PRO A 715 43.56 14.11 15.17
N GLY A 716 44.34 14.60 16.15
CA GLY A 716 45.66 14.07 16.51
C GLY A 716 45.67 13.00 17.61
N THR A 717 44.51 12.62 18.17
CA THR A 717 44.41 11.55 19.16
C THR A 717 44.95 10.24 18.55
N VAL A 718 45.82 9.56 19.31
CA VAL A 718 46.37 8.27 18.89
C VAL A 718 45.39 7.16 19.26
N VAL A 719 44.97 6.39 18.25
CA VAL A 719 44.01 5.29 18.32
C VAL A 719 44.65 3.98 17.87
N GLN A 720 44.01 2.85 18.20
CA GLN A 720 44.45 1.53 17.74
C GLN A 720 43.63 1.08 16.53
N CYS A 721 44.32 0.59 15.51
CA CYS A 721 43.75 -0.03 14.31
C CYS A 721 44.38 -1.42 14.12
N PRO A 722 44.02 -2.42 14.95
CA PRO A 722 44.47 -3.79 14.72
C PRO A 722 43.89 -4.33 13.40
N PRO A 723 44.47 -5.38 12.78
CA PRO A 723 43.88 -6.00 11.59
C PRO A 723 42.45 -6.52 11.82
N SER A 724 42.15 -6.93 13.06
CA SER A 724 40.85 -7.42 13.48
C SER A 724 40.60 -7.13 14.95
N THR A 725 39.35 -6.91 15.34
CA THR A 725 38.92 -6.77 16.74
C THR A 725 37.64 -7.59 17.00
N THR A 726 37.26 -7.73 18.26
CA THR A 726 35.98 -8.32 18.65
C THR A 726 35.24 -7.34 19.55
N ALA A 727 34.10 -6.85 19.07
CA ALA A 727 33.24 -5.90 19.78
C ALA A 727 31.87 -6.56 20.01
N ALA A 728 31.36 -6.50 21.25
CA ALA A 728 30.08 -7.12 21.63
C ALA A 728 29.87 -8.59 21.17
N GLY A 729 30.94 -9.37 21.06
CA GLY A 729 30.89 -10.78 20.62
C GLY A 729 30.93 -10.99 19.11
N VAL A 730 31.03 -9.92 18.31
CA VAL A 730 31.17 -9.96 16.85
C VAL A 730 32.62 -9.65 16.46
N ARG A 731 33.21 -10.49 15.61
CA ARG A 731 34.53 -10.22 15.01
C ARG A 731 34.37 -9.22 13.87
N VAL A 732 35.17 -8.16 13.89
CA VAL A 732 35.23 -7.16 12.83
C VAL A 732 36.65 -7.10 12.29
N ASP A 733 36.78 -7.23 10.97
CA ASP A 733 38.03 -7.14 10.23
C ASP A 733 38.08 -5.82 9.44
N ASN A 734 39.29 -5.31 9.21
CA ASN A 734 39.48 -4.30 8.17
C ASN A 734 39.37 -4.95 6.78
N VAL A 735 39.05 -4.16 5.75
CA VAL A 735 39.00 -4.65 4.36
C VAL A 735 40.32 -5.34 3.97
N GLU A 736 40.26 -6.39 3.15
CA GLU A 736 41.44 -7.21 2.81
C GLU A 736 42.58 -6.38 2.19
N SER A 737 42.24 -5.30 1.48
CA SER A 737 43.16 -4.35 0.86
C SER A 737 43.68 -3.24 1.77
N TYR A 738 43.38 -3.28 3.08
CA TYR A 738 43.75 -2.20 4.01
C TYR A 738 45.28 -2.03 4.11
N PRO A 739 45.83 -0.80 4.00
CA PRO A 739 47.28 -0.63 3.92
C PRO A 739 47.99 -0.96 5.23
N ALA A 740 48.99 -1.85 5.17
CA ALA A 740 49.70 -2.37 6.34
C ALA A 740 50.39 -1.27 7.17
N GLU A 741 50.80 -0.17 6.55
CA GLU A 741 51.44 0.98 7.23
C GLU A 741 50.49 1.75 8.16
N PHE A 742 49.17 1.64 7.96
CA PHE A 742 48.14 2.23 8.83
C PHE A 742 47.55 1.21 9.81
N THR A 743 48.25 0.11 10.08
CA THR A 743 47.88 -0.86 11.14
C THR A 743 48.65 -0.59 12.43
N GLY A 744 48.01 -0.80 13.57
CA GLY A 744 48.60 -0.54 14.90
C GLY A 744 48.23 0.84 15.43
N SER A 745 49.22 1.62 15.85
CA SER A 745 49.00 2.91 16.52
C SER A 745 49.03 4.06 15.49
N ILE A 746 47.87 4.62 15.17
CA ILE A 746 47.69 5.70 14.19
C ILE A 746 46.93 6.87 14.80
N THR A 747 46.88 8.01 14.14
CA THR A 747 46.01 9.14 14.54
C THR A 747 44.56 8.90 14.12
N LEU A 748 43.61 9.56 14.79
CA LEU A 748 42.20 9.52 14.39
C LEU A 748 42.00 10.03 12.95
N THR A 749 42.79 11.02 12.54
CA THR A 749 42.85 11.50 11.15
C THR A 749 43.19 10.38 10.17
N GLU A 750 44.26 9.62 10.44
CA GLU A 750 44.67 8.48 9.61
C GLU A 750 43.62 7.35 9.63
N ALA A 751 42.99 7.10 10.79
CA ALA A 751 41.95 6.09 10.92
C ALA A 751 40.71 6.42 10.05
N LEU A 752 40.29 7.70 9.99
CA LEU A 752 39.21 8.12 9.10
C LEU A 752 39.65 8.13 7.63
N ALA A 753 40.85 8.66 7.33
CA ALA A 753 41.41 8.75 5.98
C ALA A 753 41.49 7.38 5.28
N HIS A 754 41.99 6.38 6.00
CA HIS A 754 42.15 5.01 5.52
C HIS A 754 40.98 4.10 5.92
N SER A 755 39.92 4.64 6.51
CA SER A 755 38.66 3.95 6.82
C SER A 755 38.82 2.71 7.72
N CYS A 756 39.60 2.77 8.80
CA CYS A 756 39.82 1.63 9.70
C CYS A 756 38.54 1.18 10.46
N ASN A 757 37.93 0.05 10.09
CA ASN A 757 36.74 -0.49 10.77
C ASN A 757 36.99 -0.74 12.26
N THR A 758 38.13 -1.34 12.60
CA THR A 758 38.43 -1.78 13.96
C THR A 758 38.55 -0.63 14.94
N THR A 759 39.08 0.54 14.52
CA THR A 759 39.15 1.72 15.38
C THR A 759 37.77 2.22 15.77
N PHE A 760 36.84 2.30 14.82
CA PHE A 760 35.52 2.87 15.06
C PHE A 760 34.62 1.91 15.85
N VAL A 761 34.63 0.61 15.53
CA VAL A 761 33.86 -0.40 16.30
C VAL A 761 34.34 -0.50 17.76
N ASP A 762 35.64 -0.32 18.02
CA ASP A 762 36.19 -0.35 19.38
C ASP A 762 35.67 0.81 20.27
N GLN A 763 34.98 1.80 19.70
CA GLN A 763 34.38 2.89 20.48
C GLN A 763 33.02 2.55 21.10
N HIS A 764 32.45 1.37 20.82
CA HIS A 764 31.10 0.95 21.28
C HIS A 764 30.92 0.92 22.81
N ASP A 765 32.02 0.88 23.59
CA ASP A 765 31.96 0.98 25.06
C ASP A 765 32.06 2.43 25.56
N ARG A 766 32.50 3.37 24.71
CA ARG A 766 32.77 4.78 25.05
C ARG A 766 31.66 5.74 24.62
N ILE A 767 30.96 5.40 23.54
CA ILE A 767 29.89 6.22 22.96
C ILE A 767 28.67 5.32 22.94
N ASP A 768 27.62 5.67 23.69
CA ASP A 768 26.40 4.87 23.69
C ASP A 768 25.56 5.11 22.41
N GLN A 769 24.53 4.29 22.20
CA GLN A 769 23.71 4.37 20.99
C GLN A 769 22.93 5.69 20.88
N ALA A 770 22.52 6.29 22.01
CA ALA A 770 21.80 7.55 22.01
C ALA A 770 22.75 8.72 21.68
N GLU A 771 23.97 8.72 22.22
CA GLU A 771 25.03 9.65 21.86
C GLU A 771 25.41 9.55 20.38
N LEU A 772 25.46 8.34 19.82
CA LEU A 772 25.70 8.12 18.39
C LEU A 772 24.55 8.68 17.52
N ALA A 773 23.29 8.44 17.91
CA ALA A 773 22.13 9.00 17.24
C ALA A 773 22.09 10.53 17.33
N GLU A 774 22.51 11.11 18.46
CA GLU A 774 22.59 12.55 18.66
C GLU A 774 23.71 13.19 17.80
N ALA A 775 24.86 12.53 17.67
CA ALA A 775 25.90 12.94 16.73
C ALA A 775 25.40 12.88 15.27
N ALA A 776 24.56 11.90 14.91
CA ALA A 776 23.96 11.80 13.59
C ALA A 776 22.98 12.95 13.32
N ALA A 777 22.13 13.26 14.31
CA ALA A 777 21.18 14.37 14.25
C ALA A 777 21.87 15.74 14.17
N ALA A 778 23.00 15.93 14.85
CA ALA A 778 23.83 17.13 14.75
C ALA A 778 24.35 17.39 13.33
N LEU A 779 24.45 16.34 12.51
CA LEU A 779 24.81 16.38 11.10
C LEU A 779 23.60 16.26 10.17
N GLY A 780 22.37 16.28 10.67
CA GLY A 780 21.15 16.29 9.85
C GLY A 780 20.60 14.92 9.46
N ILE A 781 21.18 13.81 9.93
CA ILE A 781 20.57 12.49 9.77
C ILE A 781 19.46 12.32 10.82
N GLY A 782 18.26 11.97 10.37
CA GLY A 782 17.09 11.78 11.23
C GLY A 782 16.43 13.07 11.70
N VAL A 783 16.78 14.22 11.10
CA VAL A 783 16.17 15.53 11.40
C VAL A 783 15.19 15.88 10.27
N PRO A 784 13.87 15.71 10.45
CA PRO A 784 12.91 15.93 9.37
C PRO A 784 12.76 17.41 9.04
N ALA A 785 12.76 17.72 7.75
CA ALA A 785 12.58 19.07 7.26
C ALA A 785 11.54 19.17 6.14
N GLU A 786 11.23 20.39 5.74
CA GLU A 786 10.29 20.68 4.67
C GLU A 786 11.02 20.76 3.33
N LEU A 787 10.88 19.72 2.50
CA LEU A 787 11.36 19.69 1.12
C LEU A 787 10.24 19.98 0.11
N SER A 788 8.97 20.05 0.54
CA SER A 788 7.77 20.14 -0.30
C SER A 788 7.46 18.91 -1.16
N VAL A 789 8.32 17.90 -1.14
CA VAL A 789 8.11 16.58 -1.74
C VAL A 789 8.53 15.48 -0.74
N PRO A 790 8.02 14.24 -0.87
CA PRO A 790 8.37 13.16 0.04
C PRO A 790 9.89 12.90 0.10
N ALA A 791 10.44 12.81 1.30
CA ALA A 791 11.85 12.54 1.53
C ALA A 791 12.07 11.71 2.81
N PHE A 792 13.04 10.79 2.76
CA PHE A 792 13.54 10.06 3.92
C PHE A 792 14.78 10.75 4.46
N TRP A 793 14.74 11.21 5.71
CA TRP A 793 15.81 11.99 6.35
C TRP A 793 16.87 11.13 7.04
N GLY A 794 16.77 9.80 6.94
CA GLY A 794 17.60 8.85 7.68
C GLY A 794 16.99 8.44 9.02
N GLU A 795 17.48 7.33 9.55
CA GLU A 795 17.05 6.73 10.80
C GLU A 795 18.26 6.12 11.52
N VAL A 796 18.52 6.62 12.73
CA VAL A 796 19.51 6.05 13.65
C VAL A 796 18.76 5.68 14.94
N PRO A 797 18.54 4.39 15.22
CA PRO A 797 17.86 3.99 16.44
C PRO A 797 18.59 4.53 17.68
N ARG A 798 17.85 5.03 18.67
CA ARG A 798 18.44 5.52 19.95
C ARG A 798 18.79 4.39 20.92
N GLU A 799 18.25 3.19 20.69
CA GLU A 799 18.55 1.99 21.46
C GLU A 799 18.80 0.80 20.52
N GLU A 800 19.87 0.05 20.80
CA GLU A 800 20.30 -1.10 20.01
C GLU A 800 20.80 -2.23 20.92
N PRO A 801 20.58 -3.51 20.58
CA PRO A 801 21.33 -4.61 21.18
C PRO A 801 22.84 -4.40 21.00
N PRO A 802 23.70 -4.88 21.92
CA PRO A 802 25.14 -4.59 21.90
C PRO A 802 25.85 -4.86 20.56
N ALA A 803 25.51 -5.97 19.90
CA ALA A 803 26.08 -6.31 18.60
C ALA A 803 25.67 -5.34 17.48
N GLN A 804 24.42 -4.85 17.52
CA GLN A 804 23.91 -3.87 16.55
C GLN A 804 24.45 -2.47 16.83
N HIS A 805 24.61 -2.10 18.10
CA HIS A 805 25.30 -0.87 18.48
C HIS A 805 26.75 -0.87 17.97
N ALA A 806 27.48 -1.96 18.18
CA ALA A 806 28.83 -2.10 17.64
C ALA A 806 28.86 -2.01 16.10
N ALA A 807 27.90 -2.65 15.41
CA ALA A 807 27.77 -2.53 13.96
C ALA A 807 27.48 -1.08 13.49
N ALA A 808 26.63 -0.35 14.21
CA ALA A 808 26.29 1.03 13.90
C ALA A 808 27.51 1.96 13.92
N MET A 809 28.51 1.69 14.76
CA MET A 809 29.73 2.51 14.88
C MET A 809 30.54 2.64 13.58
N PHE A 810 30.35 1.76 12.61
CA PHE A 810 30.98 1.86 11.29
C PHE A 810 29.96 1.85 10.13
N GLY A 811 28.70 2.14 10.44
CA GLY A 811 27.62 2.33 9.47
C GLY A 811 26.94 1.05 8.98
N GLN A 812 26.96 0.00 9.81
CA GLN A 812 26.22 -1.25 9.60
C GLN A 812 25.08 -1.41 10.62
N GLY A 813 24.33 -2.50 10.54
CA GLY A 813 23.24 -2.79 11.47
C GLY A 813 21.91 -2.21 11.01
N ARG A 814 21.17 -1.52 11.90
CA ARG A 814 19.84 -0.97 11.60
C ARG A 814 19.84 0.52 11.23
N THR A 815 21.02 1.13 11.11
CA THR A 815 21.16 2.51 10.64
C THR A 815 20.82 2.60 9.16
N LEU A 816 19.88 3.46 8.80
CA LEU A 816 19.44 3.67 7.42
C LEU A 816 19.55 5.15 7.04
N VAL A 817 20.04 5.43 5.83
CA VAL A 817 20.17 6.78 5.28
C VAL A 817 19.68 6.84 3.84
N SER A 818 19.30 8.03 3.39
CA SER A 818 19.12 8.36 1.97
C SER A 818 20.33 9.12 1.42
N PRO A 819 20.57 9.10 0.10
CA PRO A 819 21.53 10.01 -0.54
C PRO A 819 21.30 11.49 -0.20
N LEU A 820 20.05 11.94 -0.11
CA LEU A 820 19.71 13.28 0.38
C LEU A 820 20.29 13.56 1.78
N SER A 821 20.05 12.66 2.74
CA SER A 821 20.54 12.84 4.11
C SER A 821 22.08 12.82 4.20
N MET A 822 22.75 12.06 3.33
CA MET A 822 24.21 12.02 3.25
C MET A 822 24.81 13.28 2.61
N ALA A 823 24.13 13.89 1.65
CA ALA A 823 24.49 15.21 1.13
C ALA A 823 24.29 16.29 2.21
N GLY A 824 23.18 16.21 2.98
CA GLY A 824 22.92 17.09 4.12
C GLY A 824 23.97 17.00 5.24
N LEU A 825 24.43 15.77 5.55
CA LEU A 825 25.56 15.55 6.47
C LEU A 825 26.82 16.27 6.00
N THR A 826 27.13 16.12 4.72
CA THR A 826 28.34 16.70 4.13
C THR A 826 28.23 18.23 4.10
N ALA A 827 27.05 18.75 3.76
CA ALA A 827 26.75 20.17 3.80
C ALA A 827 26.89 20.75 5.21
N SER A 828 26.41 20.04 6.23
CA SER A 828 26.51 20.48 7.63
C SER A 828 27.96 20.57 8.11
N VAL A 829 28.79 19.58 7.77
CA VAL A 829 30.25 19.63 8.07
C VAL A 829 30.92 20.79 7.35
N ALA A 830 30.57 21.02 6.07
CA ALA A 830 31.16 22.09 5.27
C ALA A 830 30.77 23.48 5.78
N ALA A 831 29.49 23.71 6.12
CA ALA A 831 28.99 24.98 6.66
C ALA A 831 29.48 25.23 8.10
N GLY A 832 29.66 24.16 8.89
CA GLY A 832 30.01 24.24 10.30
C GLY A 832 28.83 24.44 11.25
N GLU A 833 27.62 24.24 10.73
CA GLU A 833 26.34 24.24 11.43
C GLU A 833 25.38 23.27 10.73
N LEU A 834 24.25 22.95 11.35
CA LEU A 834 23.24 22.07 10.74
C LEU A 834 22.68 22.70 9.47
N VAL A 835 22.85 22.02 8.33
CA VAL A 835 22.28 22.40 7.04
C VAL A 835 21.15 21.45 6.68
N THR A 836 20.01 22.04 6.39
CA THR A 836 18.80 21.33 6.03
C THR A 836 18.46 21.58 4.56
N PRO A 837 18.49 20.56 3.69
CA PRO A 837 18.14 20.68 2.28
C PRO A 837 16.75 21.29 2.02
N ARG A 838 16.66 22.23 1.07
CA ARG A 838 15.42 22.88 0.61
C ARG A 838 15.30 22.86 -0.92
N LEU A 839 14.08 22.63 -1.42
CA LEU A 839 13.77 22.58 -2.85
C LEU A 839 13.07 23.84 -3.35
N VAL A 840 12.12 24.40 -2.61
CA VAL A 840 11.31 25.54 -3.06
C VAL A 840 11.96 26.85 -2.61
N SER A 841 12.12 27.79 -3.55
CA SER A 841 12.71 29.11 -3.31
C SER A 841 11.69 30.26 -3.35
N THR A 842 10.43 29.97 -3.68
CA THR A 842 9.34 30.96 -3.69
C THR A 842 8.97 31.36 -2.26
N GLU A 843 9.04 32.66 -1.96
CA GLU A 843 8.66 33.20 -0.65
C GLU A 843 7.19 32.93 -0.32
N GLY A 844 6.90 32.56 0.92
CA GLY A 844 5.53 32.34 1.42
C GLY A 844 4.89 31.00 1.05
N LEU A 845 5.57 30.12 0.30
CA LEU A 845 5.08 28.76 -0.01
C LEU A 845 5.56 27.69 0.97
N LEU A 846 6.58 27.99 1.76
CA LEU A 846 7.09 27.10 2.79
C LEU A 846 6.38 27.38 4.12
N ASP A 847 6.09 26.31 4.86
CA ASP A 847 5.55 26.41 6.21
C ASP A 847 6.62 27.00 7.15
N GLU A 848 6.41 28.27 7.58
CA GLU A 848 7.33 28.95 8.49
C GLU A 848 7.42 28.23 9.86
N ASP A 849 6.41 27.43 10.24
CA ASP A 849 6.41 26.64 11.46
C ASP A 849 7.28 25.37 11.34
N ALA A 850 7.72 24.97 10.14
CA ALA A 850 8.65 23.84 9.96
C ALA A 850 10.00 24.07 10.67
N ALA A 851 10.38 25.33 10.90
CA ALA A 851 11.54 25.72 11.70
C ALA A 851 11.38 25.43 13.21
N THR A 852 10.19 25.03 13.67
CA THR A 852 9.89 24.71 15.08
C THR A 852 9.98 23.21 15.41
N ARG A 853 10.27 22.35 14.42
CA ARG A 853 10.53 20.92 14.65
C ARG A 853 11.79 20.77 15.51
N PRO A 854 11.81 19.87 16.51
CA PRO A 854 12.95 19.74 17.40
C PRO A 854 14.18 19.29 16.62
N GLY A 855 15.19 20.15 16.58
CA GLY A 855 16.53 19.82 16.07
C GLY A 855 17.33 18.97 17.07
N PRO A 856 18.64 18.75 16.82
CA PRO A 856 19.51 18.05 17.75
C PRO A 856 19.52 18.75 19.12
N GLU A 857 19.57 17.96 20.19
CA GLU A 857 19.76 18.44 21.56
C GLU A 857 21.12 19.14 21.71
N GLU A 858 22.15 18.61 21.03
CA GLU A 858 23.49 19.19 20.95
C GLU A 858 23.85 19.54 19.50
N PRO A 859 23.69 20.81 19.08
CA PRO A 859 24.04 21.25 17.75
C PRO A 859 25.54 21.09 17.42
N LEU A 860 25.86 20.92 16.14
CA LEU A 860 27.24 20.93 15.65
C LEU A 860 27.90 22.27 15.95
N THR A 861 29.08 22.24 16.56
CA THR A 861 29.89 23.44 16.79
C THR A 861 30.88 23.68 15.65
N ALA A 862 31.27 24.94 15.44
CA ALA A 862 32.27 25.31 14.43
C ALA A 862 33.65 24.65 14.68
N GLU A 863 34.00 24.37 15.94
CA GLU A 863 35.25 23.68 16.29
C GLU A 863 35.20 22.19 15.91
N GLU A 864 34.11 21.49 16.27
CA GLU A 864 33.88 20.10 15.86
C GLU A 864 33.88 19.97 14.33
N ALA A 865 33.18 20.88 13.64
CA ALA A 865 33.13 20.89 12.19
C ALA A 865 34.52 21.07 11.55
N GLU A 866 35.35 21.97 12.07
CA GLU A 866 36.71 22.16 11.56
C GLU A 866 37.60 20.92 11.78
N GLN A 867 37.42 20.25 12.92
CA GLN A 867 38.10 18.99 13.20
C GLN A 867 37.64 17.87 12.25
N LEU A 868 36.33 17.76 11.96
CA LEU A 868 35.80 16.84 10.96
C LEU A 868 36.32 17.16 9.55
N ARG A 869 36.30 18.44 9.13
CA ARG A 869 36.87 18.89 7.85
C ARG A 869 38.34 18.54 7.72
N THR A 870 39.12 18.70 8.80
CA THR A 870 40.53 18.29 8.84
C THR A 870 40.70 16.80 8.54
N MET A 871 39.89 15.95 9.17
CA MET A 871 39.96 14.49 8.95
C MET A 871 39.42 14.07 7.57
N MET A 872 38.34 14.69 7.09
CA MET A 872 37.77 14.42 5.76
C MET A 872 38.67 14.92 4.63
N ARG A 873 39.43 16.00 4.83
CA ARG A 873 40.46 16.46 3.88
C ARG A 873 41.59 15.44 3.75
N ALA A 874 41.95 14.75 4.84
CA ALA A 874 42.94 13.67 4.79
C ALA A 874 42.45 12.46 3.97
N VAL A 875 41.14 12.21 3.87
CA VAL A 875 40.59 11.20 2.96
C VAL A 875 40.91 11.52 1.50
N VAL A 876 40.97 12.80 1.12
CA VAL A 876 41.36 13.25 -0.22
C VAL A 876 42.87 13.24 -0.40
N SER A 877 43.62 13.80 0.55
CA SER A 877 45.07 14.02 0.39
C SER A 877 45.92 12.76 0.61
N SER A 878 45.46 11.81 1.43
CA SER A 878 46.19 10.56 1.69
C SER A 878 45.34 9.29 1.61
N GLY A 879 44.00 9.41 1.64
CA GLY A 879 43.06 8.29 1.70
C GLY A 879 42.44 7.88 0.35
N HIS A 880 41.21 7.37 0.43
CA HIS A 880 40.50 6.71 -0.68
C HIS A 880 39.91 7.67 -1.73
N LEU A 881 39.99 9.00 -1.56
CA LEU A 881 39.52 9.99 -2.52
C LEU A 881 40.66 10.72 -3.25
N GLY A 882 41.78 10.04 -3.48
CA GLY A 882 42.93 10.59 -4.17
C GLY A 882 42.62 11.18 -5.57
N VAL A 883 41.56 10.72 -6.23
CA VAL A 883 41.10 11.26 -7.52
C VAL A 883 40.72 12.74 -7.45
N LEU A 884 40.31 13.22 -6.27
CA LEU A 884 39.91 14.61 -6.04
C LEU A 884 41.10 15.55 -5.77
N GLN A 885 42.34 15.03 -5.67
CA GLN A 885 43.55 15.85 -5.45
C GLN A 885 43.86 16.80 -6.61
N GLY A 886 43.27 16.57 -7.79
CA GLY A 886 43.39 17.46 -8.94
C GLY A 886 42.56 18.75 -8.84
N LEU A 887 41.62 18.81 -7.89
CA LEU A 887 40.93 20.06 -7.52
C LEU A 887 41.91 20.98 -6.77
N GLU A 888 41.68 22.29 -6.76
CA GLU A 888 42.62 23.26 -6.18
C GLU A 888 43.10 22.80 -4.77
N PRO A 889 44.40 22.93 -4.45
CA PRO A 889 44.96 22.20 -3.31
C PRO A 889 44.35 22.69 -2.00
N ASP A 890 43.85 21.73 -1.21
CA ASP A 890 43.43 21.84 0.20
C ASP A 890 41.98 22.27 0.51
N THR A 891 41.09 22.44 -0.47
CA THR A 891 39.67 22.80 -0.18
C THR A 891 38.73 21.60 -0.12
N ALA A 892 38.95 20.57 -0.94
CA ALA A 892 38.03 19.43 -1.01
C ALA A 892 38.06 18.55 0.27
N ILE A 893 36.88 18.16 0.73
CA ILE A 893 36.68 17.18 1.81
C ILE A 893 35.80 16.04 1.30
N GLY A 894 35.90 14.86 1.91
CA GLY A 894 34.98 13.79 1.57
C GLY A 894 35.19 12.51 2.37
N LYS A 895 34.36 11.51 2.07
CA LYS A 895 34.47 10.16 2.61
C LYS A 895 33.86 9.13 1.64
N THR A 896 34.54 8.00 1.50
CA THR A 896 33.98 6.82 0.81
C THR A 896 33.27 5.90 1.82
N GLY A 897 32.25 5.18 1.34
CA GLY A 897 31.56 4.16 2.11
C GLY A 897 31.38 2.89 1.32
N THR A 898 31.54 1.77 2.02
CA THR A 898 31.11 0.47 1.55
C THR A 898 30.27 -0.13 2.68
N ALA A 899 29.07 -0.62 2.33
CA ALA A 899 28.22 -1.37 3.23
C ALA A 899 27.88 -2.71 2.58
N GLU A 900 28.28 -3.79 3.23
CA GLU A 900 27.92 -5.15 2.87
C GLU A 900 26.43 -5.38 3.09
N PHE A 901 25.76 -5.99 2.12
CA PHE A 901 24.36 -6.39 2.20
C PHE A 901 24.13 -7.70 1.45
N GLY A 902 23.02 -8.35 1.76
CA GLY A 902 22.72 -9.69 1.26
C GLY A 902 23.60 -10.77 1.91
N ASP A 903 23.28 -12.03 1.60
CA ASP A 903 23.93 -13.21 2.19
C ASP A 903 24.99 -13.83 1.24
N GLU A 904 25.45 -13.06 0.25
CA GLU A 904 26.42 -13.47 -0.76
C GLU A 904 27.86 -13.48 -0.17
N ASP A 905 28.80 -14.24 -0.75
CA ASP A 905 30.21 -14.29 -0.32
C ASP A 905 31.16 -14.15 -1.53
N PRO A 906 31.90 -13.02 -1.68
CA PRO A 906 31.82 -11.85 -0.80
C PRO A 906 30.44 -11.18 -0.90
N PRO A 907 29.96 -10.56 0.19
CA PRO A 907 28.67 -9.88 0.20
C PRO A 907 28.62 -8.77 -0.84
N ARG A 908 27.42 -8.50 -1.39
CA ARG A 908 27.20 -7.35 -2.27
C ARG A 908 27.45 -6.08 -1.49
N THR A 909 27.80 -5.00 -2.19
CA THR A 909 28.27 -3.78 -1.56
C THR A 909 27.58 -2.52 -2.07
N HIS A 910 26.81 -1.89 -1.20
CA HIS A 910 26.41 -0.50 -1.38
C HIS A 910 27.67 0.36 -1.42
N SER A 911 27.82 1.13 -2.49
CA SER A 911 28.92 2.06 -2.67
C SER A 911 28.48 3.48 -2.47
N TRP A 912 29.22 4.18 -1.63
CA TRP A 912 28.95 5.57 -1.27
C TRP A 912 30.17 6.45 -1.52
N VAL A 913 29.93 7.65 -2.03
CA VAL A 913 30.88 8.75 -1.98
C VAL A 913 30.13 9.98 -1.47
N ILE A 914 30.67 10.60 -0.42
CA ILE A 914 30.30 11.95 -0.04
C ILE A 914 31.49 12.87 -0.22
N ALA A 915 31.28 14.05 -0.78
CA ALA A 915 32.34 15.03 -1.01
C ALA A 915 31.79 16.45 -0.99
N GLU A 916 32.64 17.42 -0.66
CA GLU A 916 32.34 18.84 -0.82
C GLU A 916 33.55 19.58 -1.41
N HIS A 917 33.24 20.54 -2.28
CA HIS A 917 34.20 21.49 -2.83
C HIS A 917 33.48 22.78 -3.26
N GLU A 918 34.03 23.95 -2.90
CA GLU A 918 33.57 25.28 -3.34
C GLU A 918 32.04 25.51 -3.18
N ASP A 919 31.47 25.11 -2.04
CA ASP A 919 30.04 25.27 -1.73
C ASP A 919 29.10 24.32 -2.50
N LEU A 920 29.61 23.12 -2.84
CA LEU A 920 28.80 22.05 -3.40
C LEU A 920 29.08 20.74 -2.67
N ALA A 921 28.16 20.34 -1.79
CA ALA A 921 28.18 19.05 -1.11
C ALA A 921 27.40 18.01 -1.90
N VAL A 922 28.04 16.90 -2.24
CA VAL A 922 27.49 15.84 -3.11
C VAL A 922 27.49 14.50 -2.37
N ALA A 923 26.42 13.75 -2.54
CA ALA A 923 26.35 12.32 -2.22
C ALA A 923 26.08 11.51 -3.49
N VAL A 924 26.88 10.49 -3.72
CA VAL A 924 26.75 9.50 -4.80
C VAL A 924 26.51 8.14 -4.18
N PHE A 925 25.48 7.45 -4.66
CA PHE A 925 25.10 6.11 -4.23
C PHE A 925 24.95 5.18 -5.43
N VAL A 926 25.47 3.95 -5.31
CA VAL A 926 25.26 2.85 -6.25
C VAL A 926 25.05 1.57 -5.45
N GLU A 927 23.91 0.90 -5.65
CA GLU A 927 23.55 -0.31 -4.90
C GLU A 927 24.57 -1.45 -5.13
N ASP A 928 25.05 -1.60 -6.37
CA ASP A 928 26.08 -2.59 -6.75
C ASP A 928 27.35 -1.92 -7.31
N GLY A 929 28.06 -1.15 -6.48
CA GLY A 929 29.21 -0.34 -6.93
C GLY A 929 30.60 -0.93 -6.68
N GLY A 930 30.73 -2.14 -6.12
CA GLY A 930 32.04 -2.73 -5.76
C GLY A 930 32.70 -2.11 -4.52
N LEU A 931 34.02 -2.25 -4.38
CA LEU A 931 34.78 -1.61 -3.28
C LEU A 931 35.00 -0.12 -3.62
N GLY A 932 34.74 0.76 -2.65
CA GLY A 932 34.50 2.20 -2.80
C GLY A 932 35.65 3.11 -3.30
N SER A 933 36.27 2.74 -4.41
CA SER A 933 37.04 3.61 -5.32
C SER A 933 36.87 3.23 -6.79
N ASP A 934 36.50 1.98 -7.10
CA ASP A 934 36.57 1.44 -8.47
C ASP A 934 35.24 1.55 -9.25
N GLY A 935 34.09 1.63 -8.56
CA GLY A 935 32.77 1.75 -9.19
C GLY A 935 31.94 2.98 -8.80
N SER A 936 32.40 3.80 -7.84
CA SER A 936 31.69 5.00 -7.37
C SER A 936 32.40 6.32 -7.67
N THR A 937 33.57 6.28 -8.32
CA THR A 937 34.22 7.48 -8.88
C THR A 937 33.89 7.61 -10.37
N PRO A 938 33.49 8.79 -10.87
CA PRO A 938 33.18 9.02 -12.29
C PRO A 938 34.33 8.75 -13.29
N SER A 939 35.50 8.28 -12.86
CA SER A 939 36.63 7.94 -13.74
C SER A 939 36.48 6.59 -14.46
N ALA A 940 35.61 5.68 -14.01
CA ALA A 940 35.46 4.35 -14.63
C ALA A 940 34.81 4.38 -16.04
N ALA A 941 34.23 5.52 -16.45
CA ALA A 941 33.63 5.69 -17.78
C ALA A 941 34.58 6.27 -18.85
N ALA A 942 35.82 6.67 -18.49
CA ALA A 942 36.66 7.50 -19.37
C ALA A 942 37.89 6.83 -19.99
N ASP A 943 38.33 5.65 -19.54
CA ASP A 943 39.61 5.12 -20.03
C ASP A 943 39.65 3.60 -20.07
N HIS A 944 39.41 3.00 -21.25
CA HIS A 944 40.09 1.78 -21.70
C HIS A 944 39.78 1.49 -23.19
N ARG A 945 40.59 2.09 -24.07
CA ARG A 945 40.93 1.50 -25.38
C ARG A 945 42.25 0.75 -25.24
N THR A 946 42.21 -0.56 -25.55
CA THR A 946 43.31 -1.44 -26.03
C THR A 946 44.61 -1.53 -25.20
N THR A 947 44.94 -2.72 -24.66
CA THR A 947 45.96 -3.68 -25.21
C THR A 947 46.25 -4.86 -24.25
N GLU A 948 46.10 -6.08 -24.77
CA GLU A 948 46.86 -7.35 -24.60
C GLU A 948 47.15 -8.03 -23.23
N GLU A 949 46.44 -9.17 -23.04
CA GLU A 949 46.83 -10.58 -22.76
C GLU A 949 47.50 -11.13 -21.45
N PHE A 950 46.89 -12.27 -21.02
CA PHE A 950 47.33 -13.45 -20.22
C PHE A 950 47.02 -13.49 -18.70
N PRO A 951 46.80 -14.69 -18.10
CA PRO A 951 46.00 -15.85 -18.49
C PRO A 951 45.00 -16.30 -17.37
N VAL A 952 43.94 -17.00 -17.76
CA VAL A 952 42.85 -17.51 -16.89
C VAL A 952 43.29 -18.73 -16.06
N PRO A 953 43.01 -18.80 -14.74
CA PRO A 953 42.78 -20.04 -14.00
C PRO A 953 41.28 -20.27 -13.77
N GLU A 954 40.88 -21.54 -13.87
CA GLU A 954 39.50 -22.04 -13.92
C GLU A 954 38.60 -21.61 -12.75
N THR A 955 37.48 -21.01 -13.15
CA THR A 955 36.15 -20.89 -12.54
C THR A 955 35.89 -21.57 -11.19
N VAL A 956 35.54 -20.74 -10.19
CA VAL A 956 34.58 -21.07 -9.13
C VAL A 956 33.34 -20.18 -9.37
N PRO A 957 32.09 -20.68 -9.34
CA PRO A 957 30.94 -19.92 -9.81
C PRO A 957 30.54 -18.81 -8.83
N THR A 958 30.59 -17.57 -9.31
CA THR A 958 30.03 -16.34 -8.70
C THR A 958 28.65 -16.05 -9.29
N THR A 959 27.63 -15.82 -8.46
CA THR A 959 26.33 -15.22 -8.83
C THR A 959 25.65 -14.77 -7.51
N THR A 960 25.23 -13.53 -7.18
CA THR A 960 24.49 -12.45 -7.87
C THR A 960 23.42 -12.88 -8.89
N ALA A 961 22.88 -14.11 -8.80
CA ALA A 961 21.86 -14.59 -9.74
C ALA A 961 20.45 -14.39 -9.19
N ARG A 962 19.56 -13.95 -10.10
CA ARG A 962 18.11 -14.10 -9.94
C ARG A 962 17.79 -15.57 -9.62
N THR A 963 16.84 -15.80 -8.71
CA THR A 963 16.46 -17.19 -8.36
C THR A 963 15.87 -17.90 -9.58
N LYS A 964 16.46 -19.01 -9.99
CA LYS A 964 16.13 -19.72 -11.23
C LYS A 964 15.77 -21.17 -10.99
N ILE A 965 14.58 -21.56 -11.43
CA ILE A 965 14.13 -22.95 -11.45
C ILE A 965 14.21 -23.50 -12.88
N GLY A 966 14.94 -24.60 -13.02
CA GLY A 966 14.98 -25.41 -14.24
C GLY A 966 13.98 -26.55 -14.18
N VAL A 967 13.18 -26.75 -15.23
CA VAL A 967 12.23 -27.85 -15.36
C VAL A 967 12.57 -28.67 -16.60
N VAL A 968 13.03 -29.90 -16.37
CA VAL A 968 13.37 -30.86 -17.43
C VAL A 968 12.16 -31.73 -17.74
N GLY A 969 11.63 -31.57 -18.95
CA GLY A 969 10.41 -32.19 -19.47
C GLY A 969 9.22 -31.22 -19.44
N ALA A 970 8.77 -30.74 -20.61
CA ALA A 970 7.58 -29.90 -20.78
C ALA A 970 6.30 -30.74 -21.00
N GLY A 971 6.24 -31.90 -20.33
CA GLY A 971 5.05 -32.73 -20.24
C GLY A 971 4.03 -32.14 -19.25
N SER A 972 2.86 -32.77 -19.12
CA SER A 972 1.79 -32.25 -18.25
C SER A 972 2.26 -31.94 -16.82
N VAL A 973 3.16 -32.75 -16.25
CA VAL A 973 3.73 -32.52 -14.91
C VAL A 973 4.65 -31.30 -14.91
N GLY A 974 5.63 -31.22 -15.81
CA GLY A 974 6.58 -30.12 -15.88
C GLY A 974 5.91 -28.77 -16.14
N SER A 975 4.97 -28.70 -17.10
CA SER A 975 4.21 -27.47 -17.34
C SER A 975 3.37 -27.04 -16.13
N SER A 976 2.74 -27.99 -15.43
CA SER A 976 1.97 -27.67 -14.21
C SER A 976 2.85 -27.27 -13.04
N LEU A 977 4.08 -27.79 -12.95
CA LEU A 977 5.07 -27.38 -11.94
C LEU A 977 5.58 -25.96 -12.23
N ALA A 978 5.94 -25.67 -13.48
CA ALA A 978 6.31 -24.32 -13.91
C ALA A 978 5.18 -23.32 -13.63
N TYR A 979 3.95 -23.66 -14.00
CA TYR A 979 2.77 -22.83 -13.68
C TYR A 979 2.59 -22.61 -12.17
N ALA A 980 2.73 -23.67 -11.36
CA ALA A 980 2.61 -23.57 -9.90
C ALA A 980 3.71 -22.69 -9.26
N VAL A 981 4.93 -22.75 -9.81
CA VAL A 981 6.05 -21.89 -9.40
C VAL A 981 5.75 -20.42 -9.71
N LEU A 982 5.19 -20.14 -10.89
CA LEU A 982 4.84 -18.79 -11.33
C LEU A 982 3.75 -18.17 -10.47
N ILE A 983 2.59 -18.82 -10.34
CA ILE A 983 1.46 -18.26 -9.58
C ILE A 983 1.76 -18.04 -8.09
N LYS A 984 2.75 -18.76 -7.54
CA LYS A 984 3.18 -18.64 -6.14
C LYS A 984 4.38 -17.71 -5.97
N GLY A 985 4.95 -17.16 -7.05
CA GLY A 985 6.15 -16.32 -7.01
C GLY A 985 7.32 -17.01 -6.33
N VAL A 986 7.60 -18.27 -6.69
CA VAL A 986 8.65 -19.07 -6.02
C VAL A 986 10.04 -18.74 -6.55
N ALA A 987 10.17 -18.38 -7.83
CA ALA A 987 11.43 -18.04 -8.49
C ALA A 987 11.23 -16.90 -9.49
N GLN A 988 12.25 -16.07 -9.65
CA GLN A 988 12.26 -14.95 -10.61
C GLN A 988 12.51 -15.40 -12.05
N GLU A 989 13.08 -16.59 -12.25
CA GLU A 989 13.22 -17.21 -13.57
C GLU A 989 12.75 -18.68 -13.58
N VAL A 990 11.99 -19.05 -14.60
CA VAL A 990 11.54 -20.42 -14.86
C VAL A 990 11.98 -20.85 -16.26
N ALA A 991 12.89 -21.81 -16.32
CA ALA A 991 13.42 -22.36 -17.57
C ALA A 991 12.87 -23.76 -17.82
N LEU A 992 12.21 -23.98 -18.96
CA LEU A 992 11.76 -25.31 -19.40
C LEU A 992 12.67 -25.86 -20.48
N TYR A 993 13.09 -27.12 -20.31
CA TYR A 993 13.87 -27.86 -21.30
C TYR A 993 13.15 -29.14 -21.73
N ASP A 994 12.95 -29.35 -23.03
CA ASP A 994 12.41 -30.61 -23.59
C ASP A 994 12.97 -30.87 -25.00
N LEU A 995 13.14 -32.14 -25.38
CA LEU A 995 13.56 -32.52 -26.74
C LEU A 995 12.52 -32.15 -27.80
N ALA A 996 11.24 -32.02 -27.42
CA ALA A 996 10.19 -31.55 -28.29
C ALA A 996 10.20 -30.01 -28.39
N GLY A 997 11.15 -29.46 -29.16
CA GLY A 997 11.40 -28.01 -29.28
C GLY A 997 10.16 -27.15 -29.51
N ASP A 998 9.33 -27.49 -30.50
CA ASP A 998 8.13 -26.70 -30.79
C ASP A 998 7.15 -26.68 -29.62
N ARG A 999 7.05 -27.80 -28.90
CA ARG A 999 6.17 -27.92 -27.75
C ARG A 999 6.69 -27.09 -26.58
N VAL A 1000 7.97 -27.21 -26.21
CA VAL A 1000 8.52 -26.49 -25.06
C VAL A 1000 8.58 -24.98 -25.28
N ARG A 1001 8.83 -24.54 -26.51
CA ARG A 1001 8.70 -23.12 -26.88
C ARG A 1001 7.26 -22.62 -26.72
N ALA A 1002 6.28 -23.39 -27.19
CA ALA A 1002 4.86 -23.03 -27.04
C ALA A 1002 4.42 -22.96 -25.56
N GLU A 1003 4.81 -23.95 -24.76
CA GLU A 1003 4.51 -23.97 -23.31
C GLU A 1003 5.22 -22.83 -22.57
N GLY A 1004 6.47 -22.52 -22.96
CA GLY A 1004 7.21 -21.38 -22.41
C GLY A 1004 6.54 -20.04 -22.74
N LEU A 1005 6.06 -19.85 -23.97
CA LEU A 1005 5.34 -18.64 -24.39
C LEU A 1005 3.99 -18.50 -23.68
N ASP A 1006 3.21 -19.57 -23.59
CA ASP A 1006 1.90 -19.56 -22.91
C ASP A 1006 2.06 -19.14 -21.43
N LEU A 1007 3.05 -19.71 -20.75
CA LEU A 1007 3.40 -19.33 -19.37
C LEU A 1007 3.96 -17.89 -19.28
N ALA A 1008 4.73 -17.44 -20.26
CA ALA A 1008 5.26 -16.08 -20.31
C ALA A 1008 4.15 -15.02 -20.50
N HIS A 1009 3.14 -15.29 -21.33
CA HIS A 1009 1.99 -14.41 -21.50
C HIS A 1009 1.20 -14.26 -20.19
N GLY A 1010 1.13 -15.32 -19.38
CA GLY A 1010 0.52 -15.28 -18.04
C GLY A 1010 1.35 -14.53 -16.99
N ALA A 1011 2.62 -14.22 -17.25
CA ALA A 1011 3.53 -13.66 -16.25
C ALA A 1011 3.07 -12.30 -15.71
N MET A 1012 2.33 -11.51 -16.50
CA MET A 1012 1.73 -10.24 -16.07
C MET A 1012 0.74 -10.39 -14.90
N PHE A 1013 0.15 -11.58 -14.71
CA PHE A 1013 -0.82 -11.87 -13.65
C PHE A 1013 -0.20 -12.58 -12.45
N THR A 1014 1.14 -12.69 -12.41
CA THR A 1014 1.89 -13.39 -11.37
C THR A 1014 3.02 -12.51 -10.85
N PRO A 1015 3.58 -12.76 -9.64
CA PRO A 1015 4.77 -12.05 -9.19
C PRO A 1015 5.90 -12.13 -10.22
N SER A 1016 6.58 -11.00 -10.49
CA SER A 1016 7.52 -10.80 -11.61
C SER A 1016 8.47 -11.97 -11.84
N SER A 1017 8.18 -12.79 -12.85
CA SER A 1017 8.92 -14.01 -13.18
C SER A 1017 9.15 -14.13 -14.68
N ARG A 1018 10.40 -14.30 -15.11
CA ARG A 1018 10.76 -14.54 -16.51
C ARG A 1018 10.58 -16.01 -16.84
N VAL A 1019 9.92 -16.32 -17.95
CA VAL A 1019 9.75 -17.71 -18.43
C VAL A 1019 10.47 -17.92 -19.74
N THR A 1020 11.16 -19.04 -19.90
CA THR A 1020 11.82 -19.41 -21.17
C THR A 1020 11.70 -20.91 -21.43
N GLY A 1021 11.32 -21.29 -22.65
CA GLY A 1021 11.27 -22.69 -23.08
C GLY A 1021 12.22 -22.97 -24.24
N SER A 1022 13.03 -24.03 -24.15
CA SER A 1022 14.03 -24.38 -25.19
C SER A 1022 14.26 -25.89 -25.32
N ASP A 1023 14.65 -26.35 -26.51
CA ASP A 1023 15.23 -27.68 -26.77
C ASP A 1023 16.76 -27.72 -26.66
N ASP A 1024 17.38 -26.58 -26.31
CA ASP A 1024 18.77 -26.51 -25.89
C ASP A 1024 18.86 -26.58 -24.35
N VAL A 1025 19.66 -27.53 -23.86
CA VAL A 1025 19.87 -27.76 -22.43
C VAL A 1025 20.56 -26.57 -21.75
N ALA A 1026 21.25 -25.72 -22.51
CA ALA A 1026 21.88 -24.49 -22.02
C ALA A 1026 20.89 -23.51 -21.37
N VAL A 1027 19.59 -23.63 -21.66
CA VAL A 1027 18.55 -22.81 -21.00
C VAL A 1027 18.53 -22.99 -19.47
N LEU A 1028 19.01 -24.15 -18.98
CA LEU A 1028 19.08 -24.49 -17.56
C LEU A 1028 20.34 -23.97 -16.87
N ALA A 1029 21.23 -23.29 -17.60
CA ALA A 1029 22.46 -22.76 -17.01
C ALA A 1029 22.14 -21.83 -15.83
N GLY A 1030 22.85 -22.04 -14.71
CA GLY A 1030 22.68 -21.25 -13.49
C GLY A 1030 21.38 -21.50 -12.72
N SER A 1031 20.64 -22.59 -12.97
CA SER A 1031 19.48 -22.94 -12.13
C SER A 1031 19.89 -23.27 -10.69
N ASP A 1032 19.18 -22.72 -9.71
CA ASP A 1032 19.33 -23.04 -8.28
C ASP A 1032 18.67 -24.38 -7.93
N VAL A 1033 17.54 -24.69 -8.60
CA VAL A 1033 16.81 -25.96 -8.43
C VAL A 1033 16.46 -26.51 -9.80
N VAL A 1034 16.75 -27.78 -10.03
CA VAL A 1034 16.42 -28.48 -11.29
C VAL A 1034 15.46 -29.63 -11.00
N PHE A 1035 14.22 -29.50 -11.50
CA PHE A 1035 13.21 -30.56 -11.46
C PHE A 1035 13.34 -31.48 -12.68
N VAL A 1036 13.50 -32.77 -12.45
CA VAL A 1036 13.54 -33.79 -13.51
C VAL A 1036 12.18 -34.50 -13.60
N THR A 1037 11.34 -34.03 -14.51
CA THR A 1037 10.02 -34.59 -14.82
C THR A 1037 10.01 -35.41 -16.12
N ALA A 1038 11.12 -35.36 -16.87
CA ALA A 1038 11.32 -36.10 -18.10
C ALA A 1038 11.50 -37.61 -17.85
N GLY A 1039 10.62 -38.41 -18.45
CA GLY A 1039 10.71 -39.85 -18.44
C GLY A 1039 9.74 -40.50 -19.41
N ALA A 1040 9.98 -41.77 -19.72
CA ALA A 1040 9.06 -42.61 -20.45
C ALA A 1040 7.75 -42.76 -19.67
N LYS A 1041 6.61 -42.65 -20.38
CA LYS A 1041 5.31 -42.98 -19.81
C LYS A 1041 5.18 -44.51 -19.72
N GLN A 1042 4.61 -44.99 -18.62
CA GLN A 1042 4.29 -46.41 -18.48
C GLN A 1042 3.26 -46.82 -19.53
N ARG A 1043 3.61 -47.81 -20.37
CA ARG A 1043 2.68 -48.38 -21.35
C ARG A 1043 1.76 -49.40 -20.67
N PRO A 1044 0.50 -49.55 -21.12
CA PRO A 1044 -0.37 -50.61 -20.61
C PRO A 1044 0.31 -51.99 -20.71
N GLY A 1045 0.42 -52.69 -19.58
CA GLY A 1045 1.09 -54.00 -19.48
C GLY A 1045 2.61 -53.95 -19.25
N GLN A 1046 3.24 -52.79 -19.25
CA GLN A 1046 4.66 -52.63 -18.89
C GLN A 1046 4.83 -52.79 -17.37
N THR A 1047 5.78 -53.63 -16.98
CA THR A 1047 6.13 -53.82 -15.56
C THR A 1047 6.83 -52.58 -15.00
N ARG A 1048 6.72 -52.35 -13.68
CA ARG A 1048 7.47 -51.27 -13.02
C ARG A 1048 8.98 -51.38 -13.21
N MET A 1049 9.50 -52.60 -13.26
CA MET A 1049 10.92 -52.88 -13.50
C MET A 1049 11.35 -52.45 -14.91
N GLU A 1050 10.56 -52.75 -15.94
CA GLU A 1050 10.84 -52.30 -17.31
C GLU A 1050 10.76 -50.77 -17.44
N LEU A 1051 9.86 -50.12 -16.70
CA LEU A 1051 9.80 -48.65 -16.63
C LEU A 1051 11.03 -48.07 -15.94
N ALA A 1052 11.44 -48.65 -14.81
CA ALA A 1052 12.63 -48.24 -14.06
C ALA A 1052 13.89 -48.31 -14.93
N GLY A 1053 14.08 -49.41 -15.66
CA GLY A 1053 15.21 -49.55 -16.59
C GLY A 1053 15.18 -48.55 -17.75
N ALA A 1054 13.99 -48.26 -18.31
CA ALA A 1054 13.86 -47.27 -19.37
C ALA A 1054 14.19 -45.84 -18.89
N ASN A 1055 13.71 -45.45 -17.70
CA ASN A 1055 14.00 -44.13 -17.14
C ASN A 1055 15.43 -44.02 -16.63
N ALA A 1056 16.03 -45.10 -16.11
CA ALA A 1056 17.45 -45.14 -15.77
C ALA A 1056 18.34 -44.83 -17.00
N ALA A 1057 18.04 -45.44 -18.15
CA ALA A 1057 18.76 -45.16 -19.40
C ALA A 1057 18.61 -43.71 -19.89
N ILE A 1058 17.46 -43.06 -19.61
CA ILE A 1058 17.26 -41.63 -19.89
C ILE A 1058 18.15 -40.79 -18.96
N LEU A 1059 18.17 -41.11 -17.65
CA LEU A 1059 19.01 -40.42 -16.67
C LEU A 1059 20.51 -40.55 -16.98
N GLU A 1060 20.97 -41.73 -17.42
CA GLU A 1060 22.37 -41.96 -17.84
C GLU A 1060 22.84 -40.99 -18.92
N GLN A 1061 21.95 -40.58 -19.83
CA GLN A 1061 22.26 -39.63 -20.89
C GLN A 1061 22.05 -38.17 -20.47
N LEU A 1062 21.07 -37.94 -19.59
CA LEU A 1062 20.58 -36.61 -19.25
C LEU A 1062 21.35 -35.98 -18.09
N MET A 1063 21.52 -36.71 -16.98
CA MET A 1063 22.09 -36.17 -15.73
C MET A 1063 23.48 -35.55 -15.91
N PRO A 1064 24.43 -36.16 -16.65
CA PRO A 1064 25.74 -35.55 -16.85
C PRO A 1064 25.65 -34.17 -17.53
N ARG A 1065 24.77 -34.03 -18.52
CA ARG A 1065 24.53 -32.76 -19.23
C ARG A 1065 23.87 -31.72 -18.34
N LEU A 1066 22.96 -32.13 -17.45
CA LEU A 1066 22.32 -31.19 -16.51
C LEU A 1066 23.32 -30.64 -15.50
N VAL A 1067 24.16 -31.50 -14.93
CA VAL A 1067 25.22 -31.10 -13.97
C VAL A 1067 26.25 -30.20 -14.62
N GLU A 1068 26.57 -30.42 -15.90
CA GLU A 1068 27.43 -29.52 -16.67
C GLU A 1068 26.85 -28.10 -16.77
N GLN A 1069 25.54 -27.95 -16.92
CA GLN A 1069 24.89 -26.64 -17.03
C GLN A 1069 24.60 -25.98 -15.67
N ALA A 1070 24.23 -26.77 -14.67
CA ALA A 1070 23.83 -26.28 -13.35
C ALA A 1070 24.55 -27.06 -12.23
N PRO A 1071 25.89 -26.89 -12.09
CA PRO A 1071 26.69 -27.68 -11.17
C PRO A 1071 26.38 -27.42 -9.69
N GLU A 1072 25.77 -26.28 -9.36
CA GLU A 1072 25.40 -25.88 -7.99
C GLU A 1072 23.93 -26.14 -7.63
N ALA A 1073 23.12 -26.62 -8.58
CA ALA A 1073 21.69 -26.82 -8.36
C ALA A 1073 21.36 -27.92 -7.33
N VAL A 1074 20.23 -27.77 -6.64
CA VAL A 1074 19.55 -28.88 -5.98
C VAL A 1074 18.70 -29.63 -7.01
N TYR A 1075 18.92 -30.93 -7.15
CA TYR A 1075 18.23 -31.77 -8.12
C TYR A 1075 17.04 -32.48 -7.48
N VAL A 1076 15.85 -32.28 -8.05
CA VAL A 1076 14.59 -32.87 -7.57
C VAL A 1076 14.00 -33.81 -8.62
N LEU A 1077 14.05 -35.11 -8.35
CA LEU A 1077 13.51 -36.16 -9.21
C LEU A 1077 12.01 -36.31 -8.94
N VAL A 1078 11.20 -36.05 -9.97
CA VAL A 1078 9.73 -36.27 -9.93
C VAL A 1078 9.34 -37.46 -10.81
N THR A 1079 10.19 -37.81 -11.78
CA THR A 1079 9.97 -38.93 -12.69
C THR A 1079 9.94 -40.26 -11.95
N ASN A 1080 8.95 -41.11 -12.21
CA ASN A 1080 8.78 -42.37 -11.51
C ASN A 1080 9.58 -43.54 -12.14
N PRO A 1081 10.09 -44.49 -11.34
CA PRO A 1081 10.06 -44.53 -9.87
C PRO A 1081 11.10 -43.59 -9.24
N CYS A 1082 10.65 -42.49 -8.63
CA CYS A 1082 11.50 -41.34 -8.30
C CYS A 1082 12.59 -41.66 -7.27
N ASP A 1083 12.32 -42.55 -6.31
CA ASP A 1083 13.30 -42.92 -5.29
C ASP A 1083 14.43 -43.78 -5.85
N VAL A 1084 14.09 -44.76 -6.69
CA VAL A 1084 15.09 -45.58 -7.42
C VAL A 1084 15.94 -44.69 -8.31
N LEU A 1085 15.30 -43.77 -9.06
CA LEU A 1085 16.00 -42.83 -9.94
C LEU A 1085 16.84 -41.82 -9.17
N THR A 1086 16.50 -41.50 -7.93
CA THR A 1086 17.31 -40.63 -7.04
C THR A 1086 18.63 -41.31 -6.67
N VAL A 1087 18.61 -42.60 -6.34
CA VAL A 1087 19.85 -43.38 -6.09
C VAL A 1087 20.72 -43.43 -7.35
N ILE A 1088 20.11 -43.66 -8.51
CA ILE A 1088 20.82 -43.71 -9.78
C ILE A 1088 21.41 -42.35 -10.14
N ALA A 1089 20.61 -41.27 -10.03
CA ALA A 1089 21.07 -39.90 -10.26
C ALA A 1089 22.28 -39.57 -9.38
N GLN A 1090 22.20 -39.89 -8.08
CA GLN A 1090 23.29 -39.65 -7.13
C GLN A 1090 24.56 -40.44 -7.51
N LYS A 1091 24.42 -41.71 -7.93
CA LYS A 1091 25.56 -42.53 -8.41
C LYS A 1091 26.16 -42.01 -9.71
N LEU A 1092 25.34 -41.53 -10.64
CA LEU A 1092 25.78 -41.04 -11.95
C LEU A 1092 26.50 -39.69 -11.85
N THR A 1093 26.01 -38.80 -10.98
CA THR A 1093 26.57 -37.46 -10.83
C THR A 1093 27.68 -37.39 -9.80
N GLY A 1094 27.68 -38.29 -8.81
CA GLY A 1094 28.59 -38.23 -7.67
C GLY A 1094 28.31 -37.05 -6.72
N LEU A 1095 27.20 -36.35 -6.89
CA LEU A 1095 26.82 -35.23 -6.03
C LEU A 1095 26.53 -35.70 -4.59
N PRO A 1096 26.67 -34.80 -3.60
CA PRO A 1096 26.28 -35.09 -2.22
C PRO A 1096 24.81 -35.51 -2.12
N THR A 1097 24.48 -36.42 -1.19
CA THR A 1097 23.14 -37.00 -1.08
C THR A 1097 22.08 -35.98 -0.65
N GLU A 1098 22.50 -34.90 0.00
CA GLU A 1098 21.67 -33.75 0.36
C GLU A 1098 21.22 -32.92 -0.86
N ARG A 1099 21.98 -32.93 -1.97
CA ARG A 1099 21.72 -32.14 -3.18
C ARG A 1099 20.94 -32.90 -4.26
N VAL A 1100 20.69 -34.20 -4.07
CA VAL A 1100 19.93 -35.03 -5.00
C VAL A 1100 18.78 -35.70 -4.23
N MET A 1101 17.57 -35.21 -4.44
CA MET A 1101 16.37 -35.70 -3.76
C MET A 1101 15.24 -36.01 -4.74
N SER A 1102 14.28 -36.81 -4.30
CA SER A 1102 13.00 -37.00 -4.96
C SER A 1102 11.92 -36.18 -4.23
N SER A 1103 10.84 -35.80 -4.93
CA SER A 1103 9.68 -35.18 -4.27
C SER A 1103 9.05 -36.10 -3.21
N GLY A 1104 9.40 -37.39 -3.24
CA GLY A 1104 9.02 -38.38 -2.26
C GLY A 1104 7.52 -38.46 -2.07
N THR A 1105 7.12 -38.57 -0.82
CA THR A 1105 5.73 -38.73 -0.38
C THR A 1105 5.11 -37.39 0.05
N VAL A 1106 5.64 -36.25 -0.42
CA VAL A 1106 5.08 -34.90 -0.12
C VAL A 1106 3.62 -34.79 -0.60
N LEU A 1107 3.35 -35.25 -1.83
CA LEU A 1107 1.98 -35.26 -2.37
C LEU A 1107 1.09 -36.28 -1.64
N ASP A 1108 1.60 -37.47 -1.36
CA ASP A 1108 0.85 -38.53 -0.67
C ASP A 1108 0.50 -38.13 0.77
N THR A 1109 1.39 -37.38 1.42
CA THR A 1109 1.15 -36.73 2.71
C THR A 1109 0.03 -35.69 2.63
N SER A 1110 -0.01 -34.89 1.56
CA SER A 1110 -1.13 -33.94 1.34
C SER A 1110 -2.47 -34.68 1.17
N ARG A 1111 -2.49 -35.78 0.40
CA ARG A 1111 -3.68 -36.64 0.21
C ARG A 1111 -4.15 -37.26 1.52
N LEU A 1112 -3.20 -37.77 2.32
CA LEU A 1112 -3.48 -38.32 3.64
C LEU A 1112 -4.16 -37.28 4.53
N ARG A 1113 -3.56 -36.09 4.64
CA ARG A 1113 -4.09 -35.00 5.47
C ARG A 1113 -5.48 -34.56 5.02
N TRP A 1114 -5.73 -34.51 3.71
CA TRP A 1114 -7.07 -34.19 3.19
C TRP A 1114 -8.11 -35.25 3.59
N LEU A 1115 -7.81 -36.54 3.42
CA LEU A 1115 -8.73 -37.63 3.82
C LEU A 1115 -9.02 -37.62 5.33
N LEU A 1116 -8.00 -37.36 6.14
CA LEU A 1116 -8.16 -37.24 7.60
C LEU A 1116 -8.95 -36.00 7.99
N ALA A 1117 -8.77 -34.88 7.29
CA ALA A 1117 -9.50 -33.63 7.55
C ALA A 1117 -10.99 -33.77 7.26
N GLU A 1118 -11.34 -34.38 6.12
CA GLU A 1118 -12.73 -34.69 5.75
C GLU A 1118 -13.41 -35.58 6.79
N GLU A 1119 -12.72 -36.65 7.22
CA GLU A 1119 -13.24 -37.57 8.25
C GLU A 1119 -13.30 -36.91 9.64
N GLY A 1120 -12.35 -36.03 9.94
CA GLY A 1120 -12.23 -35.35 11.23
C GLY A 1120 -13.12 -34.12 11.37
N GLY A 1121 -13.69 -33.60 10.29
CA GLY A 1121 -14.48 -32.37 10.27
C GLY A 1121 -13.64 -31.11 10.57
N VAL A 1122 -12.39 -31.07 10.11
CA VAL A 1122 -11.43 -30.00 10.39
C VAL A 1122 -10.74 -29.49 9.13
N SER A 1123 -10.00 -28.39 9.22
CA SER A 1123 -9.13 -27.93 8.14
C SER A 1123 -7.98 -28.92 7.89
N THR A 1124 -7.61 -29.13 6.62
CA THR A 1124 -6.42 -29.91 6.24
C THR A 1124 -5.12 -29.37 6.85
N THR A 1125 -5.03 -28.05 7.08
CA THR A 1125 -3.87 -27.42 7.72
C THR A 1125 -3.74 -27.75 9.21
N SER A 1126 -4.82 -28.21 9.86
CA SER A 1126 -4.83 -28.64 11.27
C SER A 1126 -4.46 -30.11 11.45
N VAL A 1127 -4.27 -30.86 10.36
CA VAL A 1127 -3.89 -32.28 10.41
C VAL A 1127 -2.39 -32.41 10.25
N HIS A 1128 -1.72 -32.97 11.26
CA HIS A 1128 -0.31 -33.31 11.20
C HIS A 1128 -0.15 -34.82 11.13
N ALA A 1129 -0.05 -35.33 9.91
CA ALA A 1129 0.26 -36.72 9.60
C ALA A 1129 1.20 -36.76 8.40
N THR A 1130 1.98 -37.82 8.26
CA THR A 1130 3.01 -37.95 7.24
C THR A 1130 3.05 -39.36 6.68
N ILE A 1131 3.13 -39.48 5.35
CA ILE A 1131 3.45 -40.72 4.64
C ILE A 1131 4.97 -40.81 4.51
N VAL A 1132 5.56 -41.98 4.75
CA VAL A 1132 7.00 -42.25 4.64
C VAL A 1132 7.27 -43.55 3.87
N GLY A 1133 8.52 -43.77 3.47
CA GLY A 1133 8.93 -44.93 2.66
C GLY A 1133 9.15 -44.60 1.18
N GLU A 1134 9.08 -45.61 0.33
CA GLU A 1134 9.11 -45.51 -1.13
C GLU A 1134 7.81 -44.89 -1.64
N HIS A 1135 7.87 -43.85 -2.46
CA HIS A 1135 6.75 -43.39 -3.28
C HIS A 1135 6.30 -44.50 -4.25
N GLY A 1136 5.36 -45.31 -3.80
CA GLY A 1136 5.00 -46.57 -4.44
C GLY A 1136 4.18 -47.48 -3.52
N ASP A 1137 4.19 -48.78 -3.78
CA ASP A 1137 3.30 -49.72 -3.07
C ASP A 1137 3.74 -49.98 -1.62
N THR A 1138 4.94 -49.56 -1.24
CA THR A 1138 5.51 -49.80 0.09
C THR A 1138 5.53 -48.55 0.99
N GLU A 1139 4.94 -47.44 0.55
CA GLU A 1139 4.72 -46.26 1.43
C GLU A 1139 3.72 -46.57 2.54
N PHE A 1140 3.85 -45.88 3.67
CA PHE A 1140 2.94 -46.05 4.80
C PHE A 1140 2.86 -44.78 5.68
N PRO A 1141 1.71 -44.54 6.34
CA PRO A 1141 1.56 -43.44 7.29
C PRO A 1141 2.24 -43.72 8.63
N LEU A 1142 2.76 -42.67 9.26
CA LEU A 1142 3.21 -42.69 10.66
C LEU A 1142 2.06 -42.37 11.61
N TRP A 1143 1.24 -43.37 11.92
CA TRP A 1143 0.09 -43.22 12.81
C TRP A 1143 0.49 -42.92 14.25
N SER A 1144 1.65 -43.41 14.70
CA SER A 1144 2.14 -43.18 16.06
C SER A 1144 2.36 -41.69 16.39
N ASN A 1145 2.54 -40.85 15.37
CA ASN A 1145 2.74 -39.40 15.51
C ASN A 1145 1.61 -38.56 14.92
N ALA A 1146 0.58 -39.20 14.34
CA ALA A 1146 -0.50 -38.47 13.69
C ALA A 1146 -1.38 -37.75 14.70
N ASN A 1147 -1.65 -36.48 14.47
CA ASN A 1147 -2.47 -35.65 15.34
C ASN A 1147 -3.33 -34.64 14.55
N ILE A 1148 -4.42 -34.21 15.18
CA ILE A 1148 -5.25 -33.08 14.73
C ILE A 1148 -5.14 -32.00 15.80
N GLY A 1149 -4.54 -30.86 15.45
CA GLY A 1149 -4.04 -29.90 16.43
C GLY A 1149 -3.13 -30.61 17.43
N GLN A 1150 -3.45 -30.52 18.72
CA GLN A 1150 -2.65 -31.15 19.78
C GLN A 1150 -3.21 -32.51 20.26
N ILE A 1151 -4.20 -33.07 19.55
CA ILE A 1151 -4.88 -34.30 19.96
C ILE A 1151 -4.39 -35.46 19.08
N PRO A 1152 -3.86 -36.56 19.67
CA PRO A 1152 -3.53 -37.76 18.92
C PRO A 1152 -4.72 -38.24 18.08
N LEU A 1153 -4.47 -38.65 16.84
CA LEU A 1153 -5.52 -38.95 15.87
C LEU A 1153 -6.54 -39.97 16.40
N ARG A 1154 -6.08 -41.02 17.09
CA ARG A 1154 -6.93 -42.07 17.68
C ARG A 1154 -7.79 -41.59 18.87
N ASP A 1155 -7.47 -40.44 19.45
CA ASP A 1155 -8.22 -39.80 20.53
C ASP A 1155 -9.16 -38.70 20.05
N TRP A 1156 -9.13 -38.36 18.76
CA TRP A 1156 -10.04 -37.38 18.18
C TRP A 1156 -11.50 -37.82 18.28
N THR A 1157 -12.39 -36.88 18.60
CA THR A 1157 -13.83 -37.14 18.69
C THR A 1157 -14.65 -36.14 17.90
N VAL A 1158 -15.65 -36.62 17.18
CA VAL A 1158 -16.65 -35.84 16.44
C VAL A 1158 -18.02 -36.29 16.95
N GLU A 1159 -18.82 -35.36 17.49
CA GLU A 1159 -20.16 -35.64 18.06
C GLU A 1159 -20.16 -36.81 19.08
N GLY A 1160 -19.08 -36.93 19.87
CA GLY A 1160 -18.94 -38.00 20.87
C GLY A 1160 -18.55 -39.38 20.32
N ARG A 1161 -18.22 -39.49 19.03
CA ARG A 1161 -17.70 -40.72 18.39
C ARG A 1161 -16.23 -40.56 18.02
N ARG A 1162 -15.48 -41.66 17.98
CA ARG A 1162 -14.09 -41.69 17.48
C ARG A 1162 -14.11 -42.14 16.01
N PRO A 1163 -13.93 -41.23 15.04
CA PRO A 1163 -14.03 -41.58 13.63
C PRO A 1163 -12.82 -42.38 13.11
N PHE A 1164 -11.66 -42.27 13.78
CA PHE A 1164 -10.42 -42.93 13.37
C PHE A 1164 -10.21 -44.28 14.09
N THR A 1165 -11.00 -45.29 13.74
CA THR A 1165 -10.74 -46.69 14.15
C THR A 1165 -9.63 -47.31 13.31
N ASP A 1166 -9.02 -48.41 13.78
CA ASP A 1166 -7.94 -49.07 13.04
C ASP A 1166 -8.39 -49.54 11.65
N GLU A 1167 -9.61 -50.09 11.53
CA GLU A 1167 -10.17 -50.47 10.23
C GLU A 1167 -10.31 -49.25 9.30
N ARG A 1168 -10.70 -48.09 9.86
CA ARG A 1168 -10.85 -46.87 9.06
C ARG A 1168 -9.51 -46.30 8.65
N LEU A 1169 -8.51 -46.35 9.51
CA LEU A 1169 -7.14 -45.94 9.20
C LEU A 1169 -6.52 -46.84 8.11
N ASP A 1170 -6.79 -48.13 8.13
CA ASP A 1170 -6.38 -49.07 7.06
C ASP A 1170 -7.04 -48.70 5.71
N GLU A 1171 -8.34 -48.37 5.72
CA GLU A 1171 -9.05 -47.92 4.51
C GLU A 1171 -8.49 -46.59 3.98
N ILE A 1172 -8.22 -45.62 4.86
CA ILE A 1172 -7.62 -44.33 4.49
C ILE A 1172 -6.21 -44.52 3.93
N THR A 1173 -5.42 -45.41 4.51
CA THR A 1173 -4.10 -45.80 4.00
C THR A 1173 -4.22 -46.33 2.57
N HIS A 1174 -5.08 -47.32 2.36
CA HIS A 1174 -5.30 -47.91 1.03
C HIS A 1174 -5.78 -46.87 0.01
N ARG A 1175 -6.66 -45.94 0.39
CA ARG A 1175 -7.12 -44.85 -0.49
C ARG A 1175 -6.01 -43.85 -0.82
N THR A 1176 -5.15 -43.52 0.14
CA THR A 1176 -4.03 -42.61 -0.06
C THR A 1176 -3.07 -43.17 -1.11
N ILE A 1177 -2.61 -44.41 -0.91
CA ILE A 1177 -1.64 -45.09 -1.78
C ILE A 1177 -2.20 -45.27 -3.20
N ASN A 1178 -3.50 -45.61 -3.33
CA ASN A 1178 -4.11 -45.87 -4.63
C ASN A 1178 -4.71 -44.62 -5.32
N ALA A 1179 -4.61 -43.43 -4.71
CA ALA A 1179 -5.21 -42.21 -5.25
C ALA A 1179 -4.65 -41.85 -6.64
N ALA A 1180 -3.35 -42.03 -6.85
CA ALA A 1180 -2.70 -41.74 -8.12
C ALA A 1180 -3.31 -42.55 -9.28
N TYR A 1181 -3.57 -43.85 -9.08
CA TYR A 1181 -4.16 -44.72 -10.10
C TYR A 1181 -5.57 -44.25 -10.50
N THR A 1182 -6.36 -43.81 -9.53
CA THR A 1182 -7.72 -43.29 -9.79
C THR A 1182 -7.66 -42.03 -10.66
N VAL A 1183 -6.77 -41.10 -10.34
CA VAL A 1183 -6.58 -39.86 -11.12
C VAL A 1183 -6.04 -40.16 -12.53
N ILE A 1184 -5.07 -41.07 -12.65
CA ILE A 1184 -4.52 -41.47 -13.95
C ILE A 1184 -5.57 -42.16 -14.81
N GLN A 1185 -6.40 -43.04 -14.25
CA GLN A 1185 -7.50 -43.68 -14.98
C GLN A 1185 -8.53 -42.66 -15.49
N GLY A 1186 -8.82 -41.62 -14.70
CA GLY A 1186 -9.80 -40.59 -15.08
C GLY A 1186 -9.28 -39.52 -16.04
N LYS A 1187 -8.06 -39.01 -15.81
CA LYS A 1187 -7.49 -37.84 -16.50
C LYS A 1187 -6.29 -38.16 -17.40
N GLY A 1188 -5.68 -39.33 -17.23
CA GLY A 1188 -4.48 -39.75 -17.96
C GLY A 1188 -3.15 -39.27 -17.36
N ALA A 1189 -3.16 -38.36 -16.37
CA ALA A 1189 -1.96 -37.88 -15.68
C ALA A 1189 -2.28 -37.28 -14.30
N THR A 1190 -1.31 -37.34 -13.38
CA THR A 1190 -1.29 -36.60 -12.11
C THR A 1190 -0.39 -35.37 -12.26
N ASN A 1191 -0.95 -34.21 -12.63
CA ASN A 1191 -0.12 -33.04 -12.98
C ASN A 1191 -0.24 -31.85 -12.02
N TYR A 1192 -1.44 -31.38 -11.66
CA TYR A 1192 -1.58 -30.15 -10.86
C TYR A 1192 -1.10 -30.30 -9.41
N ALA A 1193 -1.55 -31.35 -8.72
CA ALA A 1193 -1.21 -31.54 -7.31
C ALA A 1193 0.28 -31.84 -7.08
N ILE A 1194 0.93 -32.57 -8.01
CA ILE A 1194 2.38 -32.77 -7.96
C ILE A 1194 3.15 -31.49 -8.32
N GLY A 1195 2.62 -30.66 -9.22
CA GLY A 1195 3.18 -29.34 -9.51
C GLY A 1195 3.22 -28.45 -8.27
N LEU A 1196 2.12 -28.40 -7.51
CA LEU A 1196 2.04 -27.68 -6.23
C LEU A 1196 2.96 -28.28 -5.15
N ALA A 1197 3.06 -29.61 -5.07
CA ALA A 1197 3.99 -30.27 -4.16
C ALA A 1197 5.45 -29.97 -4.50
N GLY A 1198 5.81 -29.97 -5.79
CA GLY A 1198 7.14 -29.57 -6.25
C GLY A 1198 7.44 -28.10 -5.97
N ALA A 1199 6.48 -27.20 -6.21
CA ALA A 1199 6.61 -25.79 -5.84
C ALA A 1199 6.83 -25.61 -4.32
N ARG A 1200 6.16 -26.40 -3.47
CA ARG A 1200 6.40 -26.39 -2.01
C ARG A 1200 7.82 -26.80 -1.64
N VAL A 1201 8.39 -27.80 -2.34
CA VAL A 1201 9.80 -28.20 -2.16
C VAL A 1201 10.73 -27.10 -2.63
N ALA A 1202 10.45 -26.47 -3.77
CA ALA A 1202 11.24 -25.34 -4.28
C ALA A 1202 11.23 -24.14 -3.33
N GLU A 1203 10.09 -23.80 -2.74
CA GLU A 1203 10.00 -22.73 -1.72
C GLU A 1203 10.92 -23.01 -0.53
N ALA A 1204 10.91 -24.24 -0.02
CA ALA A 1204 11.76 -24.62 1.10
C ALA A 1204 13.25 -24.44 0.79
N VAL A 1205 13.66 -24.71 -0.45
CA VAL A 1205 15.04 -24.54 -0.90
C VAL A 1205 15.35 -23.07 -1.17
N LEU A 1206 14.60 -22.39 -2.02
CA LEU A 1206 14.93 -21.03 -2.47
C LEU A 1206 14.80 -19.98 -1.37
N ARG A 1207 13.83 -20.13 -0.45
CA ARG A 1207 13.58 -19.22 0.68
C ARG A 1207 14.25 -19.67 1.98
N ASP A 1208 15.09 -20.71 1.91
CA ASP A 1208 15.81 -21.25 3.07
C ASP A 1208 14.91 -21.49 4.31
N GLU A 1209 13.75 -22.13 4.13
CA GLU A 1209 12.70 -22.17 5.18
C GLU A 1209 12.99 -23.13 6.33
N HIS A 1210 13.98 -24.00 6.22
CA HIS A 1210 14.20 -25.12 7.15
C HIS A 1210 12.93 -25.96 7.37
N ALA A 1211 12.16 -26.19 6.31
CA ALA A 1211 10.86 -26.86 6.38
C ALA A 1211 10.98 -28.37 6.57
N VAL A 1212 10.13 -28.94 7.44
CA VAL A 1212 10.03 -30.40 7.61
C VAL A 1212 9.14 -31.01 6.53
N LEU A 1213 9.75 -31.67 5.54
CA LEU A 1213 9.06 -32.30 4.41
C LEU A 1213 9.48 -33.78 4.28
N PRO A 1214 8.55 -34.69 3.92
CA PRO A 1214 8.88 -36.09 3.65
C PRO A 1214 9.42 -36.26 2.22
N VAL A 1215 10.56 -35.63 1.95
CA VAL A 1215 11.32 -35.81 0.70
C VAL A 1215 12.21 -37.05 0.79
N SER A 1216 12.62 -37.58 -0.36
CA SER A 1216 13.43 -38.80 -0.44
C SER A 1216 14.86 -38.49 -0.81
N THR A 1217 15.82 -38.94 0.00
CA THR A 1217 17.27 -38.83 -0.28
C THR A 1217 17.97 -40.13 0.03
N VAL A 1218 19.13 -40.38 -0.59
CA VAL A 1218 19.95 -41.55 -0.28
C VAL A 1218 20.35 -41.51 1.19
N LEU A 1219 19.86 -42.48 1.95
CA LEU A 1219 20.07 -42.55 3.39
C LEU A 1219 21.46 -43.11 3.72
N ASP A 1220 22.00 -42.63 4.85
CA ASP A 1220 23.19 -43.17 5.50
C ASP A 1220 22.89 -43.42 6.99
N ASP A 1221 22.97 -44.69 7.39
CA ASP A 1221 22.71 -45.23 8.73
C ASP A 1221 21.40 -44.75 9.39
N TYR A 1222 20.42 -44.35 8.59
CA TYR A 1222 19.13 -43.91 9.12
C TYR A 1222 18.36 -45.12 9.61
N ARG A 1223 18.35 -45.32 10.94
CA ARG A 1223 17.77 -46.51 11.59
C ARG A 1223 18.35 -47.82 11.03
N GLY A 1224 19.64 -47.84 10.69
CA GLY A 1224 20.31 -49.00 10.07
C GLY A 1224 20.03 -49.20 8.58
N ILE A 1225 19.53 -48.17 7.89
CA ILE A 1225 19.30 -48.18 6.44
C ILE A 1225 20.32 -47.25 5.77
N SER A 1226 21.18 -47.83 4.93
CA SER A 1226 22.09 -47.09 4.04
C SER A 1226 21.90 -47.50 2.58
N GLY A 1227 22.25 -46.60 1.66
CA GLY A 1227 22.45 -46.88 0.23
C GLY A 1227 21.18 -46.97 -0.62
N VAL A 1228 20.03 -46.56 -0.07
CA VAL A 1228 18.76 -46.42 -0.78
C VAL A 1228 18.14 -45.05 -0.48
N ALA A 1229 17.38 -44.50 -1.43
CA ALA A 1229 16.62 -43.29 -1.20
C ALA A 1229 15.24 -43.63 -0.65
N LEU A 1230 14.82 -43.03 0.46
CA LEU A 1230 13.48 -43.18 1.03
C LEU A 1230 12.96 -41.86 1.55
N SER A 1231 11.64 -41.68 1.44
CA SER A 1231 10.96 -40.51 2.00
C SER A 1231 10.89 -40.62 3.51
N VAL A 1232 11.57 -39.71 4.20
CA VAL A 1232 11.52 -39.57 5.67
C VAL A 1232 11.39 -38.09 6.02
N PRO A 1233 10.79 -37.74 7.17
CA PRO A 1233 10.68 -36.35 7.59
C PRO A 1233 12.07 -35.71 7.65
N SER A 1234 12.29 -34.69 6.83
CA SER A 1234 13.61 -34.11 6.63
C SER A 1234 13.51 -32.58 6.64
N ILE A 1235 14.53 -31.91 7.18
CA ILE A 1235 14.66 -30.45 7.12
C ILE A 1235 15.23 -30.09 5.75
N VAL A 1236 14.44 -29.37 4.95
CA VAL A 1236 14.80 -28.89 3.61
C VAL A 1236 15.07 -27.39 3.68
N ALA A 1237 16.23 -26.97 3.17
CA ALA A 1237 16.73 -25.60 3.19
C ALA A 1237 17.56 -25.31 1.91
N ARG A 1238 18.30 -24.20 1.85
CA ARG A 1238 19.01 -23.70 0.64
C ARG A 1238 19.91 -24.72 -0.05
N ARG A 1239 20.56 -25.60 0.72
CA ARG A 1239 21.47 -26.64 0.18
C ARG A 1239 20.79 -28.00 -0.08
N GLY A 1240 19.46 -28.05 -0.08
CA GLY A 1240 18.70 -29.29 -0.18
C GLY A 1240 18.37 -29.86 1.20
N VAL A 1241 18.60 -31.16 1.43
CA VAL A 1241 18.27 -31.81 2.71
C VAL A 1241 19.38 -31.62 3.75
N VAL A 1242 19.12 -30.80 4.76
CA VAL A 1242 20.06 -30.48 5.84
C VAL A 1242 20.08 -31.59 6.90
N GLU A 1243 18.91 -32.08 7.31
CA GLU A 1243 18.78 -33.10 8.36
C GLU A 1243 17.68 -34.11 8.03
N ARG A 1244 17.91 -35.38 8.36
CA ARG A 1244 16.88 -36.43 8.30
C ARG A 1244 16.43 -36.73 9.73
N LEU A 1245 15.20 -36.38 10.06
CA LEU A 1245 14.72 -36.41 11.45
C LEU A 1245 14.42 -37.84 11.87
N ALA A 1246 15.00 -38.27 13.00
CA ALA A 1246 14.74 -39.57 13.60
C ALA A 1246 13.41 -39.58 14.38
N VAL A 1247 12.30 -39.47 13.66
CA VAL A 1247 10.95 -39.46 14.24
C VAL A 1247 10.68 -40.78 14.99
N PRO A 1248 9.99 -40.76 16.16
CA PRO A 1248 9.59 -41.98 16.86
C PRO A 1248 8.75 -42.87 15.95
N MET A 1249 9.00 -44.17 15.95
CA MET A 1249 8.21 -45.16 15.20
C MET A 1249 7.94 -46.34 16.12
N ASP A 1250 6.76 -46.94 15.99
CA ASP A 1250 6.49 -48.22 16.64
C ASP A 1250 7.18 -49.38 15.92
N GLU A 1251 7.13 -50.58 16.50
CA GLU A 1251 7.78 -51.77 15.93
C GLU A 1251 7.24 -52.14 14.55
N GLN A 1252 5.96 -51.87 14.28
CA GLN A 1252 5.31 -52.17 13.00
C GLN A 1252 5.73 -51.16 11.93
N GLU A 1253 5.75 -49.87 12.25
CA GLU A 1253 6.23 -48.78 11.40
C GLU A 1253 7.71 -48.96 11.05
N LEU A 1254 8.55 -49.33 12.02
CA LEU A 1254 9.96 -49.63 11.77
C LEU A 1254 10.14 -50.84 10.84
N ALA A 1255 9.34 -51.89 11.03
CA ALA A 1255 9.35 -53.05 10.13
C ALA A 1255 8.87 -52.69 8.72
N MET A 1256 7.88 -51.78 8.58
CA MET A 1256 7.43 -51.25 7.30
C MET A 1256 8.53 -50.44 6.60
N LEU A 1257 9.26 -49.60 7.34
CA LEU A 1257 10.39 -48.84 6.81
C LEU A 1257 11.47 -49.76 6.22
N HIS A 1258 11.86 -50.81 6.96
CA HIS A 1258 12.85 -51.78 6.46
C HIS A 1258 12.36 -52.57 5.26
N ARG A 1259 11.05 -52.93 5.20
CA ARG A 1259 10.47 -53.57 4.01
C ARG A 1259 10.53 -52.67 2.79
N SER A 1260 10.24 -51.38 2.96
CA SER A 1260 10.30 -50.40 1.88
C SER A 1260 11.74 -50.22 1.37
N ALA A 1261 12.73 -50.16 2.27
CA ALA A 1261 14.14 -50.15 1.91
C ALA A 1261 14.54 -51.37 1.05
N GLU A 1262 14.09 -52.57 1.44
CA GLU A 1262 14.41 -53.80 0.72
C GLU A 1262 13.75 -53.86 -0.66
N ALA A 1263 12.55 -53.29 -0.82
CA ALA A 1263 11.88 -53.19 -2.12
C ALA A 1263 12.68 -52.33 -3.12
N ILE A 1264 13.22 -51.20 -2.66
CA ILE A 1264 14.09 -50.35 -3.47
C ILE A 1264 15.40 -51.07 -3.80
N ARG A 1265 16.04 -51.76 -2.84
CA ARG A 1265 17.26 -52.56 -3.10
C ARG A 1265 17.03 -53.62 -4.14
N ALA A 1266 15.93 -54.37 -4.04
CA ALA A 1266 15.58 -55.41 -5.00
C ALA A 1266 15.40 -54.82 -6.41
N THR A 1267 14.76 -53.65 -6.51
CA THR A 1267 14.57 -52.95 -7.78
C THR A 1267 15.90 -52.49 -8.37
N LEU A 1268 16.75 -51.83 -7.59
CA LEU A 1268 18.10 -51.40 -8.03
C LEU A 1268 18.95 -52.57 -8.52
N ALA A 1269 19.01 -53.65 -7.75
CA ALA A 1269 19.76 -54.85 -8.10
C ALA A 1269 19.26 -55.48 -9.41
N SER A 1270 17.94 -55.44 -9.67
CA SER A 1270 17.34 -56.00 -10.89
C SER A 1270 17.70 -55.23 -12.17
N ILE A 1271 18.05 -53.94 -12.05
CA ILE A 1271 18.44 -53.07 -13.16
C ILE A 1271 19.95 -52.76 -13.17
N GLY A 1272 20.74 -53.42 -12.31
CA GLY A 1272 22.20 -53.40 -12.34
C GLY A 1272 22.88 -52.32 -11.49
N TYR A 1273 22.18 -51.77 -10.49
CA TYR A 1273 22.68 -50.70 -9.60
C TYR A 1273 22.90 -51.13 -8.16
#